data_AF-Q9BZ29-F1
#
_entry.id   AF-Q9BZ29-F1
#
_cell.length_a   1.000
_cell.length_b   1.000
_cell.length_c   1.000
_cell.angle_alpha   90.00
_cell.angle_beta   90.00
_cell.angle_gamma   90.00
#
_symmetry.space_group_name_H-M   'P 1'
#
loop_
_entity.id
_entity.type
_entity.pdbx_description
1 polymer ?
#
loop_
_entity_poly.entity_id
_entity_poly.type
_entity_poly.pdbx_seq_one_letter_code
_entity_poly.pdbx_strand_id
1 'polypeptide(L)'
;MSQPPLLPASAETRKFTRALSKPGTAAELRQSVSEVVRGSVLLAKPKLIEPLDYENVIVQKKTQILNDCLREMLLFPYDDFQTAILRRQGRYICSTVPAKAEEEAQSLFVTECIKTYNSDWHLVNYKYEDYSGEFRQLPNKVVKLDKLPVHVYEVDEEVDKDEDAASLGSQKGGITKHGWLYKGNMNSAISVTMRSFKRRFFHLIQLGDGSYNLNFYKDEKISKEPKGSIFLDSCMGVVQNNKVRRFAFELKMQDKSSYLLAADSEVEMEEWITILNKILQLNFEAAMQEKRNGDSHEDDEQSKLEGSGSGLDSYLPELAKSAREAEIKLKSESRVKLFYLDPDAQKLDFSSAEPEVKSFEEKFGKRILVKCNDLSFNLQCCVAENEEGPTTNVEPFFVTLSLFDIKYNRKISADFHVDLNHFSVRQMLATTSPALMNGSGQSPSVLKGILHEAAMQYPKQGIFSVTCPHPDIFLVARIEKVLQGSITHCAEPYMKSSDSSKVAQKVLKNAKQACQRLGQYRMPFAWAARTLFKDASGNLDKNARFSAIYRQDSNKLSNDDMLKLLADFRKPEKMAKLPVILGNLDITIDNVSSDFPNYVNSSYIPTKQFETCSKTPITFEVEEFVPCIPKHTQPYTIYTNHLYVYPKYLKYDSQKSFAKARNIAICIEFKDSDEEDSQPLKCIYGRPGGPVFTRSAFAAVLHHHQNPEFYDEIKIELPTQLHEKHHLLLTFFHVSCDNSSKGSTKKRDVVETQVGYSWLPLLKDGRVVTSEQHIPVSANLPSGYLGYQELGMGRHYGPEIKWVDGGKPLLKISTHLVSTVYTQDQHLHNFFQYCQKTESGAQALGNELVKYLKSLHAMEGHVMIAFLPTILNQLFRVLTRATQEEVAVNVTRVIIHVVAQCHEEGLESHLRSYVKYAYKAEPYVASEYKTVHEELTKSMTTILKPSADFLTSNKLLKYSWFFFDVLIKSMAQHLIENSKVKLLRNQRFPASYHHAVETVVNMLMPHITQKFRDNPEASKNANHSLAVFIKRCFTFMDRGFVFKQINNYISCFAPGDPKTLFEYKFEFLRVVCNHEHYIPLNLPMPFGKGRIQRYQDLQLDYSLTDEFCRNHFLVGLLLREVGTALQEFREVRLIAISVLKNLLIKHSFDDRYASRSHQARIATLYLPLFGLLIENVQRINVRDVSPFPVNAGMTVKDESLALPAVNPLVTPQKGSTLDNSLHKDLLGAISGIASPYTTSTPNINSVRNADSRGSLISTDSGNSLPERNSEKSNSLDKHQQSSTLGNSVVRCDKLDQSEIKSLLMCFLYILKSMSDDALFTYWNKASTSELMDFFTISEVCLHQFQYMGKRYIARTGMMHARLQQLGSLDNSLTFNHSYGHSDADVLHQSLLEANIATEVCLTALDTLSLFTLAFKNQLLADHGHNPLMKKVFDVYLCFLQKHQSETALKNVFTALRSLIYKFPSTFYEGRADMCAALCYEILKCCNSKLSSIRTEASQLLYFLMRNNFDYTGKKSFVRTHLQVIISVSQLIADVVGIGGTRFQQSLSIINNCANSDRLIKHTSFSSDVKDLTKRIRTVLMATAQMKEHENDPEMLVDLQYSLAKSYASTPELRKTWLDSMARIHVKNGDLSEAAMCYVHVTALVAEYLTRKEAVQWEPPLLPHSHSACLRRSRGGVFRQGCTAFRVITPNIDEEASMMEDVGMQDVHFNEDVLMELLEQCADGLWKAERYELIADIYKLIIPIYEKRRDFERLAHLYDTLHRAYSKVTEVMHSGRRLLGTYFRVAFFGQAAQYQFTDSETDVEGFFEDEDGKEYIYKEPKLTPLSEISQRLLKLYSDKFGSENVKMIQDSGKVNPKDLDSKYAYIQVTHVIPFFDEKELQERKTEFERSHNIRRFMFEMPFTQTGKRQGGVEEQCKRRTILTAIHCFPYVKKRIPVMYQHHTDLNPIEVAIDEMSKKVAELRQLCSSAEVDMIKLQLKLQGSVSVQVNAGPLAYARAFLDDTNTKRYPDNKVKLLKEVFRQFVEACGQALAVNERLIKEDQLEYQEEMKANYREMAKELSEIMHEQLG
;
A
#
# COMPACT_ATOMS: atom_id res chain seq x y z
N MET A 1 63.18 -0.11 30.27
CA MET A 1 62.26 0.92 30.80
C MET A 1 60.98 0.90 29.98
N SER A 2 59.82 1.03 30.64
CA SER A 2 58.51 1.36 30.05
C SER A 2 57.93 0.43 28.95
N GLN A 3 57.44 -0.75 29.34
CA GLN A 3 56.42 -1.50 28.58
C GLN A 3 55.05 -1.40 29.30
N PRO A 4 53.94 -1.11 28.61
CA PRO A 4 52.58 -1.34 29.09
C PRO A 4 51.99 -2.70 28.60
N PRO A 5 50.96 -3.26 29.26
CA PRO A 5 50.66 -4.70 29.18
C PRO A 5 49.65 -5.13 28.11
N LEU A 6 49.77 -6.38 27.66
CA LEU A 6 48.81 -7.10 26.81
C LEU A 6 47.64 -7.66 27.63
N LEU A 7 46.41 -7.47 27.15
CA LEU A 7 45.19 -8.05 27.69
C LEU A 7 44.93 -9.46 27.09
N PRO A 8 44.38 -10.42 27.85
CA PRO A 8 44.17 -11.79 27.38
C PRO A 8 42.79 -12.04 26.79
N ALA A 9 42.73 -12.56 25.56
CA ALA A 9 41.51 -13.06 24.92
C ALA A 9 41.65 -14.54 24.51
N SER A 10 41.42 -15.47 25.43
CA SER A 10 41.26 -16.92 25.14
C SER A 10 40.62 -17.72 26.29
N ALA A 11 39.37 -17.38 26.65
CA ALA A 11 38.64 -18.08 27.71
C ALA A 11 37.58 -19.10 27.21
N GLU A 12 37.02 -18.92 26.02
CA GLU A 12 35.84 -19.69 25.59
C GLU A 12 36.18 -21.02 24.89
N THR A 13 37.31 -21.10 24.17
CA THR A 13 37.74 -22.31 23.44
C THR A 13 38.09 -23.49 24.37
N ARG A 14 38.19 -23.29 25.69
CA ARG A 14 38.53 -24.33 26.68
C ARG A 14 37.33 -25.06 27.30
N LYS A 15 36.08 -24.68 27.01
CA LYS A 15 34.89 -25.42 27.51
C LYS A 15 34.57 -26.67 26.68
N PHE A 16 34.73 -26.62 25.35
CA PHE A 16 34.40 -27.74 24.46
C PHE A 16 35.21 -29.01 24.78
N THR A 17 36.52 -28.88 24.99
CA THR A 17 37.43 -30.01 25.28
C THR A 17 37.26 -30.63 26.68
N ARG A 18 36.60 -29.93 27.62
CA ARG A 18 36.34 -30.46 28.98
C ARG A 18 35.04 -31.25 29.10
N ALA A 19 34.13 -31.17 28.13
CA ALA A 19 32.90 -31.98 28.12
C ALA A 19 33.15 -33.42 27.60
N LEU A 20 34.20 -33.61 26.79
CA LEU A 20 34.51 -34.89 26.12
C LEU A 20 35.31 -35.89 26.98
N SER A 21 35.61 -35.57 28.24
CA SER A 21 36.50 -36.36 29.11
C SER A 21 35.81 -36.99 30.35
N LYS A 22 34.49 -37.14 30.32
CA LYS A 22 33.75 -37.99 31.28
C LYS A 22 33.24 -39.27 30.60
N PRO A 23 33.41 -40.45 31.21
CA PRO A 23 32.80 -41.67 30.70
C PRO A 23 31.28 -41.62 30.92
N GLY A 24 30.52 -41.70 29.83
CA GLY A 24 29.07 -41.77 29.79
C GLY A 24 28.63 -42.62 28.59
N THR A 25 27.40 -43.10 28.58
CA THR A 25 26.95 -44.04 27.54
C THR A 25 26.81 -43.37 26.18
N ALA A 26 26.94 -44.16 25.10
CA ALA A 26 26.89 -43.65 23.73
C ALA A 26 25.53 -43.03 23.34
N ALA A 27 24.47 -43.23 24.13
CA ALA A 27 23.18 -42.56 23.97
C ALA A 27 23.22 -41.13 24.55
N GLU A 28 23.73 -40.97 25.78
CA GLU A 28 23.88 -39.67 26.45
C GLU A 28 24.80 -38.73 25.65
N LEU A 29 25.89 -39.27 25.10
CA LEU A 29 26.80 -38.53 24.20
C LEU A 29 26.11 -38.09 22.91
N ARG A 30 25.21 -38.90 22.31
CA ARG A 30 24.45 -38.49 21.11
C ARG A 30 23.39 -37.43 21.44
N GLN A 31 22.73 -37.52 22.59
CA GLN A 31 21.75 -36.53 23.02
C GLN A 31 22.43 -35.19 23.36
N SER A 32 23.53 -35.23 24.11
CA SER A 32 24.33 -34.04 24.43
C SER A 32 24.94 -33.40 23.17
N VAL A 33 25.45 -34.19 22.21
CA VAL A 33 25.90 -33.66 20.91
C VAL A 33 24.74 -33.12 20.08
N SER A 34 23.54 -33.74 20.12
CA SER A 34 22.37 -33.21 19.41
C SER A 34 21.86 -31.89 20.00
N GLU A 35 21.90 -31.71 21.32
CA GLU A 35 21.58 -30.45 21.99
C GLU A 35 22.66 -29.38 21.74
N VAL A 36 23.94 -29.75 21.77
CA VAL A 36 25.05 -28.84 21.42
C VAL A 36 25.02 -28.45 19.95
N VAL A 37 24.66 -29.34 19.02
CA VAL A 37 24.54 -29.03 17.59
C VAL A 37 23.30 -28.18 17.31
N ARG A 38 22.16 -28.41 17.98
CA ARG A 38 21.02 -27.46 17.96
C ARG A 38 21.39 -26.10 18.58
N GLY A 39 22.22 -26.09 19.63
CA GLY A 39 22.73 -24.87 20.24
C GLY A 39 23.82 -24.15 19.44
N SER A 40 24.53 -24.84 18.55
CA SER A 40 25.62 -24.27 17.72
C SER A 40 25.13 -23.69 16.39
N VAL A 41 23.84 -23.84 16.07
CA VAL A 41 23.14 -23.09 15.01
C VAL A 41 22.14 -22.10 15.62
N LEU A 42 22.45 -21.61 16.83
CA LEU A 42 21.80 -20.41 17.34
C LEU A 42 22.52 -19.18 16.77
N LEU A 43 21.76 -18.37 16.03
CA LEU A 43 22.10 -16.98 15.74
C LEU A 43 22.65 -16.34 17.03
N ALA A 44 23.88 -15.81 16.96
CA ALA A 44 24.51 -15.19 18.12
C ALA A 44 23.57 -14.14 18.70
N LYS A 45 23.21 -14.27 19.98
CA LYS A 45 22.34 -13.28 20.65
C LYS A 45 22.93 -11.88 20.41
N PRO A 46 22.12 -10.90 19.93
CA PRO A 46 22.63 -9.56 19.67
C PRO A 46 23.38 -9.02 20.89
N LYS A 47 24.63 -8.61 20.67
CA LYS A 47 25.48 -8.02 21.70
C LYS A 47 24.71 -6.84 22.32
N LEU A 48 24.49 -6.83 23.64
CA LEU A 48 23.70 -5.76 24.25
C LEU A 48 24.40 -4.40 24.02
N ILE A 49 23.62 -3.37 23.70
CA ILE A 49 24.15 -2.00 23.68
C ILE A 49 24.41 -1.62 25.14
N GLU A 50 25.57 -1.07 25.44
CA GLU A 50 25.78 -0.41 26.74
C GLU A 50 25.26 1.03 26.62
N PRO A 51 24.14 1.40 27.27
CA PRO A 51 23.59 2.75 27.18
C PRO A 51 24.51 3.77 27.87
N LEU A 52 24.55 4.99 27.34
CA LEU A 52 25.30 6.08 27.98
C LEU A 52 24.63 6.58 29.28
N ASP A 53 25.47 7.08 30.19
CA ASP A 53 25.05 7.85 31.35
C ASP A 53 24.67 9.28 30.89
N TYR A 54 23.39 9.46 30.57
CA TYR A 54 22.88 10.67 29.90
C TYR A 54 23.14 11.95 30.71
N GLU A 55 22.85 11.96 32.01
CA GLU A 55 23.02 13.18 32.82
C GLU A 55 24.52 13.54 32.96
N ASN A 56 25.40 12.54 33.10
CA ASN A 56 26.84 12.74 33.14
C ASN A 56 27.39 13.26 31.79
N VAL A 57 26.92 12.72 30.66
CA VAL A 57 27.28 13.23 29.31
C VAL A 57 26.82 14.68 29.14
N ILE A 58 25.60 15.04 29.53
CA ILE A 58 25.10 16.43 29.52
C ILE A 58 26.00 17.35 30.35
N VAL A 59 26.42 16.92 31.55
CA VAL A 59 27.33 17.71 32.41
C VAL A 59 28.70 17.87 31.77
N GLN A 60 29.32 16.80 31.26
CA GLN A 60 30.63 16.83 30.59
C GLN A 60 30.62 17.68 29.32
N LYS A 61 29.52 17.64 28.56
CA LYS A 61 29.37 18.34 27.27
C LYS A 61 28.68 19.71 27.38
N LYS A 62 28.34 20.18 28.58
CA LYS A 62 27.57 21.41 28.82
C LYS A 62 28.05 22.62 28.02
N THR A 63 29.36 22.88 27.97
CA THR A 63 29.94 23.99 27.20
C THR A 63 29.81 23.82 25.69
N GLN A 64 29.85 22.59 25.18
CA GLN A 64 29.62 22.31 23.76
C GLN A 64 28.14 22.51 23.41
N ILE A 65 27.22 22.05 24.26
CA ILE A 65 25.77 22.18 24.09
C ILE A 65 25.33 23.66 24.10
N LEU A 66 25.79 24.46 25.06
CA LEU A 66 25.42 25.87 25.18
C LEU A 66 25.91 26.73 24.00
N ASN A 67 27.00 26.32 23.36
CA ASN A 67 27.59 27.00 22.20
C ASN A 67 27.08 26.48 20.85
N ASP A 68 26.23 25.43 20.81
CA ASP A 68 25.63 24.98 19.55
C ASP A 68 24.57 25.98 19.07
N CYS A 69 24.51 26.17 17.76
CA CYS A 69 23.54 27.05 17.10
C CYS A 69 22.11 26.47 17.09
N LEU A 70 21.97 25.15 17.30
CA LEU A 70 20.69 24.42 17.41
C LEU A 70 20.50 23.82 18.81
N ARG A 71 20.99 24.51 19.86
CA ARG A 71 20.99 24.01 21.25
C ARG A 71 19.61 23.61 21.79
N GLU A 72 18.53 24.17 21.25
CA GLU A 72 17.14 23.80 21.52
C GLU A 72 16.79 22.36 21.11
N MET A 73 17.55 21.74 20.20
CA MET A 73 17.44 20.31 19.89
C MET A 73 18.15 19.40 20.91
N LEU A 74 19.03 19.96 21.75
CA LEU A 74 19.89 19.23 22.70
C LEU A 74 19.43 19.38 24.15
N LEU A 75 18.67 20.43 24.44
CA LEU A 75 18.19 20.77 25.78
C LEU A 75 16.75 20.30 25.96
N PHE A 76 16.48 19.71 27.13
CA PHE A 76 15.11 19.54 27.60
C PHE A 76 14.60 20.86 28.20
N PRO A 77 13.29 21.13 28.13
CA PRO A 77 12.67 22.18 28.92
C PRO A 77 12.89 21.97 30.43
N TYR A 78 12.77 23.06 31.19
CA TYR A 78 12.78 23.01 32.65
C TYR A 78 11.36 22.86 33.23
N ASP A 79 10.34 23.11 32.42
CA ASP A 79 8.91 23.17 32.75
C ASP A 79 8.09 22.10 32.00
N ASP A 80 8.65 20.90 31.85
CA ASP A 80 8.02 19.74 31.17
C ASP A 80 6.63 19.39 31.74
N PHE A 81 6.42 19.59 33.03
CA PHE A 81 5.17 19.30 33.74
C PHE A 81 4.91 20.27 34.89
N GLN A 82 3.64 20.46 35.25
CA GLN A 82 3.19 21.26 36.38
C GLN A 82 1.96 20.63 37.06
N THR A 83 1.73 20.92 38.33
CA THR A 83 0.46 20.61 39.00
C THR A 83 -0.53 21.76 38.84
N ALA A 84 -1.82 21.44 38.74
CA ALA A 84 -2.90 22.42 38.71
C ALA A 84 -4.02 22.00 39.66
N ILE A 85 -4.71 22.99 40.24
CA ILE A 85 -5.90 22.78 41.07
C ILE A 85 -7.09 23.34 40.29
N LEU A 86 -7.98 22.47 39.84
CA LEU A 86 -9.22 22.84 39.18
C LEU A 86 -10.33 22.88 40.21
N ARG A 87 -10.88 24.07 40.46
CA ARG A 87 -11.98 24.24 41.42
C ARG A 87 -13.20 23.42 41.02
N ARG A 88 -13.82 22.78 42.01
CA ARG A 88 -14.95 21.87 41.80
C ARG A 88 -16.19 22.62 41.33
N GLN A 89 -16.59 22.43 40.07
CA GLN A 89 -17.78 23.08 39.51
C GLN A 89 -19.03 22.21 39.68
N GLY A 90 -19.73 22.37 40.80
CA GLY A 90 -21.03 21.71 41.03
C GLY A 90 -22.19 22.32 40.22
N ARG A 91 -23.34 21.65 40.19
CA ARG A 91 -24.57 22.07 39.48
C ARG A 91 -25.38 23.15 40.23
N TYR A 92 -25.05 23.40 41.49
CA TYR A 92 -25.84 24.18 42.46
C TYR A 92 -25.21 25.54 42.78
N ILE A 93 -26.03 26.48 43.28
CA ILE A 93 -25.58 27.84 43.67
C ILE A 93 -24.64 27.80 44.87
N CYS A 94 -24.89 26.90 45.83
CA CYS A 94 -24.08 26.68 47.02
C CYS A 94 -23.57 25.22 47.09
N SER A 95 -22.67 24.91 48.01
CA SER A 95 -22.31 23.51 48.29
C SER A 95 -23.53 22.74 48.78
N THR A 96 -23.61 21.46 48.42
CA THR A 96 -24.58 20.51 49.01
C THR A 96 -24.19 20.09 50.42
N VAL A 97 -22.91 20.22 50.78
CA VAL A 97 -22.40 19.88 52.11
C VAL A 97 -22.85 20.96 53.11
N PRO A 98 -23.48 20.60 54.24
CA PRO A 98 -23.85 21.55 55.29
C PRO A 98 -22.63 22.32 55.81
N ALA A 99 -22.80 23.60 56.13
CA ALA A 99 -21.68 24.52 56.40
C ALA A 99 -20.77 24.12 57.59
N LYS A 100 -21.26 23.29 58.52
CA LYS A 100 -20.51 22.76 59.67
C LYS A 100 -20.26 21.26 59.60
N ALA A 101 -20.59 20.60 58.48
CA ALA A 101 -20.56 19.14 58.40
C ALA A 101 -19.18 18.53 58.73
N GLU A 102 -18.09 19.19 58.33
CA GLU A 102 -16.73 18.71 58.64
C GLU A 102 -16.35 18.87 60.12
N GLU A 103 -16.93 19.85 60.83
CA GLU A 103 -16.78 20.03 62.30
C GLU A 103 -17.68 19.06 63.09
N GLU A 104 -18.86 18.73 62.56
CA GLU A 104 -19.84 17.83 63.17
C GLU A 104 -19.50 16.34 62.99
N ALA A 105 -18.76 15.99 61.93
CA ALA A 105 -18.43 14.62 61.58
C ALA A 105 -17.43 14.00 62.56
N GLN A 106 -17.90 13.03 63.36
CA GLN A 106 -17.07 12.27 64.30
C GLN A 106 -16.60 10.93 63.72
N SER A 107 -17.30 10.36 62.75
CA SER A 107 -16.91 9.11 62.10
C SER A 107 -15.96 9.37 60.94
N LEU A 108 -14.82 8.66 60.89
CA LEU A 108 -13.83 8.78 59.81
C LEU A 108 -14.46 8.58 58.42
N PHE A 109 -15.43 7.66 58.30
CA PHE A 109 -16.13 7.43 57.03
C PHE A 109 -16.91 8.67 56.57
N VAL A 110 -17.67 9.29 57.49
CA VAL A 110 -18.42 10.53 57.22
C VAL A 110 -17.47 11.68 56.88
N THR A 111 -16.40 11.84 57.66
CA THR A 111 -15.36 12.87 57.44
C THR A 111 -14.69 12.73 56.07
N GLU A 112 -14.29 11.53 55.66
CA GLU A 112 -13.64 11.32 54.36
C GLU A 112 -14.63 11.39 53.18
N CYS A 113 -15.91 11.05 53.36
CA CYS A 113 -16.96 11.34 52.37
C CYS A 113 -17.12 12.87 52.18
N ILE A 114 -17.22 13.63 53.28
CA ILE A 114 -17.33 15.11 53.24
C ILE A 114 -16.13 15.73 52.53
N LYS A 115 -14.90 15.30 52.87
CA LYS A 115 -13.68 15.74 52.17
C LYS A 115 -13.72 15.38 50.69
N THR A 116 -14.24 14.22 50.31
CA THR A 116 -14.41 13.80 48.91
C THR A 116 -15.36 14.75 48.15
N TYR A 117 -16.37 15.33 48.83
CA TYR A 117 -17.34 16.25 48.22
C TYR A 117 -16.91 17.72 48.24
N ASN A 118 -16.03 18.12 49.17
CA ASN A 118 -15.49 19.49 49.24
C ASN A 118 -14.13 19.67 48.54
N SER A 119 -13.36 18.61 48.28
CA SER A 119 -12.01 18.72 47.69
C SER A 119 -12.02 19.17 46.23
N ASP A 120 -11.17 20.15 45.91
CA ASP A 120 -10.87 20.53 44.53
C ASP A 120 -10.16 19.40 43.77
N TRP A 121 -10.24 19.44 42.43
CA TRP A 121 -9.59 18.45 41.59
C TRP A 121 -8.10 18.76 41.42
N HIS A 122 -7.25 17.76 41.62
CA HIS A 122 -5.80 17.87 41.56
C HIS A 122 -5.28 17.24 40.26
N LEU A 123 -4.74 18.05 39.34
CA LEU A 123 -4.22 17.60 38.04
C LEU A 123 -2.69 17.67 37.99
N VAL A 124 -2.11 16.84 37.11
CA VAL A 124 -0.74 16.99 36.60
C VAL A 124 -0.88 17.24 35.10
N ASN A 125 -0.41 18.39 34.64
CA ASN A 125 -0.45 18.80 33.24
C ASN A 125 0.96 18.67 32.65
N TYR A 126 1.11 17.89 31.60
CA TYR A 126 2.34 17.74 30.82
C TYR A 126 2.31 18.76 29.68
N LYS A 127 3.28 19.69 29.65
CA LYS A 127 3.23 20.88 28.78
C LYS A 127 3.38 20.54 27.30
N TYR A 128 4.04 19.43 26.99
CA TYR A 128 4.34 18.97 25.63
C TYR A 128 3.62 17.66 25.28
N GLU A 129 2.50 17.36 25.95
CA GLU A 129 1.77 16.08 25.79
C GLU A 129 1.34 15.81 24.35
N ASP A 130 0.90 16.83 23.63
CA ASP A 130 0.44 16.71 22.26
C ASP A 130 1.58 16.26 21.30
N TYR A 131 2.84 16.41 21.71
CA TYR A 131 4.02 15.89 21.00
C TYR A 131 4.42 14.48 21.45
N SER A 132 3.72 13.90 22.43
CA SER A 132 3.99 12.57 23.00
C SER A 132 3.31 11.44 22.20
N GLY A 133 2.47 11.78 21.23
CA GLY A 133 1.73 10.81 20.39
C GLY A 133 2.45 10.36 19.12
N GLU A 134 1.72 9.69 18.23
CA GLU A 134 2.12 9.50 16.83
C GLU A 134 1.93 10.78 16.01
N PHE A 135 2.39 10.80 14.75
CA PHE A 135 2.25 11.96 13.87
C PHE A 135 0.80 12.45 13.66
N ARG A 136 -0.20 11.56 13.81
CA ARG A 136 -1.63 11.89 13.73
C ARG A 136 -2.17 12.66 14.95
N GLN A 137 -1.43 12.64 16.06
CA GLN A 137 -1.82 13.20 17.35
C GLN A 137 -1.12 14.54 17.65
N LEU A 138 -0.23 15.00 16.75
CA LEU A 138 0.45 16.30 16.87
C LEU A 138 -0.55 17.47 16.89
N PRO A 139 -0.27 18.56 17.66
CA PRO A 139 -1.24 19.62 17.91
C PRO A 139 -1.63 20.39 16.65
N ASN A 140 -0.69 20.55 15.71
CA ASN A 140 -1.00 21.00 14.36
C ASN A 140 -1.65 19.83 13.60
N LYS A 141 -2.98 19.73 13.72
CA LYS A 141 -3.82 18.82 12.91
C LYS A 141 -3.36 18.92 11.46
N VAL A 142 -2.84 17.80 10.94
CA VAL A 142 -2.20 17.70 9.61
C VAL A 142 -2.99 18.53 8.60
N VAL A 143 -2.42 19.66 8.18
CA VAL A 143 -3.05 20.55 7.20
C VAL A 143 -3.14 19.74 5.92
N LYS A 144 -4.34 19.25 5.59
CA LYS A 144 -4.59 18.66 4.28
C LYS A 144 -4.18 19.70 3.25
N LEU A 145 -3.32 19.34 2.30
CA LEU A 145 -3.08 20.22 1.16
C LEU A 145 -4.42 20.41 0.46
N ASP A 146 -4.96 21.64 0.50
CA ASP A 146 -6.30 21.95 0.01
C ASP A 146 -6.49 21.50 -1.45
N LYS A 147 -5.42 21.55 -2.24
CA LYS A 147 -5.30 20.85 -3.54
C LYS A 147 -3.87 20.33 -3.73
N LEU A 148 -3.72 19.08 -4.17
CA LEU A 148 -2.45 18.56 -4.68
C LEU A 148 -2.18 19.17 -6.07
N PRO A 149 -0.92 19.52 -6.40
CA PRO A 149 -0.52 19.91 -7.76
C PRO A 149 -0.97 18.90 -8.83
N VAL A 150 -1.45 19.40 -9.97
CA VAL A 150 -1.81 18.54 -11.11
C VAL A 150 -0.59 18.40 -12.01
N HIS A 151 -0.07 17.18 -12.15
CA HIS A 151 1.01 16.85 -13.07
C HIS A 151 0.48 16.18 -14.33
N VAL A 152 0.93 16.64 -15.50
CA VAL A 152 0.61 16.05 -16.80
C VAL A 152 1.54 14.87 -17.06
N TYR A 153 0.98 13.72 -17.43
CA TYR A 153 1.68 12.47 -17.73
C TYR A 153 1.17 11.88 -19.05
N GLU A 154 2.09 11.45 -19.92
CA GLU A 154 1.73 10.89 -21.24
C GLU A 154 0.88 9.61 -21.17
N VAL A 155 0.96 8.86 -20.07
CA VAL A 155 0.14 7.64 -19.84
C VAL A 155 -1.33 7.92 -19.53
N ASP A 156 -1.68 9.13 -19.12
CA ASP A 156 -3.09 9.50 -18.91
C ASP A 156 -3.79 9.88 -20.23
N GLU A 157 -3.01 10.21 -21.26
CA GLU A 157 -3.48 10.54 -22.62
C GLU A 157 -3.67 9.28 -23.50
N GLU A 158 -3.62 8.07 -22.94
CA GLU A 158 -3.80 6.78 -23.64
C GLU A 158 -5.29 6.46 -23.91
N VAL A 159 -6.07 7.47 -24.30
CA VAL A 159 -7.51 7.38 -24.56
C VAL A 159 -7.84 7.97 -25.93
N ASP A 160 -7.46 7.26 -26.98
CA ASP A 160 -8.47 6.65 -27.87
C ASP A 160 -7.85 5.47 -28.62
N LYS A 161 -8.68 4.47 -28.93
CA LYS A 161 -8.27 3.29 -29.69
C LYS A 161 -8.51 3.53 -31.18
N ASP A 162 -7.65 2.97 -32.02
CA ASP A 162 -7.91 2.70 -33.44
C ASP A 162 -8.16 3.91 -34.37
N GLU A 163 -7.46 5.04 -34.18
CA GLU A 163 -7.55 6.22 -35.10
C GLU A 163 -6.47 6.32 -36.21
N ASP A 164 -5.53 5.38 -36.33
CA ASP A 164 -4.53 5.39 -37.44
C ASP A 164 -5.07 4.86 -38.79
N ALA A 165 -6.38 4.61 -38.91
CA ALA A 165 -7.01 4.08 -40.13
C ALA A 165 -8.06 5.00 -40.81
N ALA A 166 -8.70 5.93 -40.08
CA ALA A 166 -9.80 6.74 -40.65
C ALA A 166 -10.15 8.03 -39.86
N SER A 167 -9.31 9.08 -39.91
CA SER A 167 -9.69 10.40 -39.36
C SER A 167 -9.10 11.60 -40.12
N LEU A 168 -9.55 11.81 -41.36
CA LEU A 168 -9.41 13.08 -42.09
C LEU A 168 -10.74 13.85 -42.04
N GLY A 169 -11.06 14.45 -40.89
CA GLY A 169 -12.34 15.17 -40.76
C GLY A 169 -12.62 15.85 -39.42
N SER A 170 -12.12 17.09 -39.27
CA SER A 170 -12.69 18.13 -38.40
C SER A 170 -12.85 17.84 -36.89
N GLN A 171 -11.88 18.30 -36.07
CA GLN A 171 -12.19 18.87 -34.75
C GLN A 171 -11.11 19.80 -34.16
N LYS A 172 -10.78 20.88 -34.88
CA LYS A 172 -10.26 22.16 -34.34
C LYS A 172 -10.43 23.24 -35.42
N GLY A 173 -10.96 24.41 -35.05
CA GLY A 173 -11.55 25.38 -35.99
C GLY A 173 -10.56 26.21 -36.82
N GLY A 174 -9.79 25.58 -37.70
CA GLY A 174 -8.95 26.24 -38.69
C GLY A 174 -9.72 26.76 -39.92
N ILE A 175 -9.19 27.77 -40.61
CA ILE A 175 -9.79 28.30 -41.84
C ILE A 175 -9.55 27.34 -43.00
N THR A 176 -10.60 26.67 -43.47
CA THR A 176 -10.55 25.81 -44.67
C THR A 176 -11.34 26.43 -45.82
N LYS A 177 -10.86 26.23 -47.05
CA LYS A 177 -11.60 26.54 -48.29
C LYS A 177 -11.20 25.53 -49.35
N HIS A 178 -12.15 25.16 -50.19
CA HIS A 178 -11.94 24.28 -51.33
C HIS A 178 -12.74 24.79 -52.52
N GLY A 179 -12.28 24.46 -53.73
CA GLY A 179 -12.94 24.88 -54.97
C GLY A 179 -12.02 24.83 -56.19
N TRP A 180 -12.61 25.00 -57.36
CA TRP A 180 -11.88 24.98 -58.62
C TRP A 180 -11.19 26.33 -58.88
N LEU A 181 -9.90 26.31 -59.18
CA LEU A 181 -9.15 27.47 -59.68
C LEU A 181 -8.31 27.08 -60.90
N TYR A 182 -7.98 28.07 -61.71
CA TYR A 182 -7.09 27.90 -62.85
C TYR A 182 -5.69 28.36 -62.48
N LYS A 183 -4.71 27.46 -62.57
CA LYS A 183 -3.30 27.74 -62.31
C LYS A 183 -2.58 28.09 -63.62
N GLY A 184 -1.95 29.25 -63.67
CA GLY A 184 -1.05 29.65 -64.76
C GLY A 184 0.34 29.02 -64.63
N ASN A 185 1.02 28.77 -65.75
CA ASN A 185 2.41 28.36 -65.78
C ASN A 185 3.33 29.59 -65.90
N MET A 186 4.28 29.77 -64.97
CA MET A 186 5.11 30.97 -64.86
C MET A 186 6.48 30.86 -65.57
N ASN A 187 6.86 29.67 -66.04
CA ASN A 187 8.22 29.40 -66.54
C ASN A 187 8.47 29.73 -68.03
N SER A 188 7.72 30.67 -68.62
CA SER A 188 7.96 31.11 -70.00
C SER A 188 7.64 32.59 -70.19
N ALA A 189 8.67 33.43 -70.15
CA ALA A 189 8.58 34.83 -70.52
C ALA A 189 8.54 34.98 -72.05
N ILE A 190 7.33 34.89 -72.65
CA ILE A 190 6.91 35.47 -73.94
C ILE A 190 5.39 35.22 -74.11
N SER A 191 4.61 36.29 -74.34
CA SER A 191 3.19 36.32 -74.74
C SER A 191 2.23 35.28 -74.12
N VAL A 192 1.56 35.63 -73.01
CA VAL A 192 0.44 34.84 -72.47
C VAL A 192 -0.80 34.99 -73.37
N THR A 193 -1.11 33.95 -74.14
CA THR A 193 -2.43 33.75 -74.76
C THR A 193 -3.27 32.78 -73.90
N MET A 194 -4.59 32.81 -74.03
CA MET A 194 -5.53 32.19 -73.07
C MET A 194 -5.45 30.64 -72.88
N ARG A 195 -4.52 29.93 -73.52
CA ARG A 195 -4.37 28.46 -73.43
C ARG A 195 -3.43 27.94 -72.33
N SER A 196 -2.74 28.80 -71.57
CA SER A 196 -1.71 28.37 -70.60
C SER A 196 -2.22 28.04 -69.18
N PHE A 197 -3.51 28.21 -68.91
CA PHE A 197 -4.12 27.99 -67.59
C PHE A 197 -4.72 26.59 -67.46
N LYS A 198 -4.29 25.81 -66.45
CA LYS A 198 -4.86 24.48 -66.15
C LYS A 198 -5.82 24.55 -64.96
N ARG A 199 -7.06 24.10 -65.14
CA ARG A 199 -8.05 23.96 -64.06
C ARG A 199 -7.59 22.87 -63.09
N ARG A 200 -7.66 23.14 -61.79
CA ARG A 200 -7.25 22.28 -60.68
C ARG A 200 -8.20 22.48 -59.51
N PHE A 201 -8.46 21.42 -58.75
CA PHE A 201 -9.24 21.52 -57.52
C PHE A 201 -8.29 21.89 -56.38
N PHE A 202 -8.50 23.04 -55.76
CA PHE A 202 -7.67 23.54 -54.67
C PHE A 202 -8.32 23.25 -53.32
N HIS A 203 -7.50 22.89 -52.32
CA HIS A 203 -7.92 22.65 -50.95
C HIS A 203 -6.92 23.29 -49.99
N LEU A 204 -7.39 24.29 -49.27
CA LEU A 204 -6.71 24.99 -48.20
C LEU A 204 -6.92 24.27 -46.88
N ILE A 205 -5.84 23.80 -46.27
CA ILE A 205 -5.80 23.10 -44.98
C ILE A 205 -4.89 23.81 -43.99
N GLN A 206 -5.28 23.82 -42.72
CA GLN A 206 -4.37 24.18 -41.62
C GLN A 206 -3.59 22.92 -41.19
N LEU A 207 -2.28 23.05 -41.04
CA LEU A 207 -1.42 21.98 -40.52
C LEU A 207 -1.38 22.01 -38.98
N GLY A 208 -0.92 20.92 -38.38
CA GLY A 208 -0.90 20.74 -36.91
C GLY A 208 0.08 21.64 -36.13
N ASP A 209 0.87 22.46 -36.82
CA ASP A 209 1.73 23.52 -36.27
C ASP A 209 1.08 24.91 -36.37
N GLY A 210 -0.13 25.02 -36.91
CA GLY A 210 -0.86 26.27 -37.12
C GLY A 210 -0.66 26.90 -38.49
N SER A 211 0.34 26.46 -39.27
CA SER A 211 0.60 26.92 -40.64
C SER A 211 -0.51 26.54 -41.61
N TYR A 212 -0.52 27.14 -42.81
CA TYR A 212 -1.53 26.86 -43.83
C TYR A 212 -0.92 26.41 -45.16
N ASN A 213 -1.44 25.28 -45.67
CA ASN A 213 -1.08 24.74 -46.97
C ASN A 213 -2.25 24.79 -47.96
N LEU A 214 -1.98 25.29 -49.16
CA LEU A 214 -2.91 25.31 -50.27
C LEU A 214 -2.53 24.23 -51.28
N ASN A 215 -3.16 23.05 -51.13
CA ASN A 215 -2.95 21.88 -51.98
C ASN A 215 -3.76 22.00 -53.28
N PHE A 216 -3.29 21.41 -54.37
CA PHE A 216 -4.05 21.32 -55.62
C PHE A 216 -4.03 19.92 -56.25
N TYR A 217 -5.19 19.49 -56.73
CA TYR A 217 -5.49 18.17 -57.27
C TYR A 217 -5.92 18.28 -58.74
N LYS A 218 -5.85 17.17 -59.48
CA LYS A 218 -6.29 17.12 -60.89
C LYS A 218 -7.82 17.16 -60.99
N ASP A 219 -8.47 16.48 -60.06
CA ASP A 219 -9.90 16.23 -59.95
C ASP A 219 -10.40 16.43 -58.51
N GLU A 220 -11.72 16.36 -58.33
CA GLU A 220 -12.42 16.67 -57.08
C GLU A 220 -12.53 15.48 -56.12
N LYS A 221 -12.31 14.25 -56.62
CA LYS A 221 -12.13 13.06 -55.79
C LYS A 221 -10.71 13.08 -55.23
N ILE A 222 -10.58 13.03 -53.91
CA ILE A 222 -9.30 13.15 -53.21
C ILE A 222 -8.40 11.96 -53.55
N SER A 223 -7.51 12.13 -54.54
CA SER A 223 -6.33 11.27 -54.67
C SER A 223 -5.50 11.41 -53.39
N LYS A 224 -4.97 10.30 -52.87
CA LYS A 224 -4.22 10.29 -51.59
C LYS A 224 -3.05 11.27 -51.58
N GLU A 225 -2.50 11.60 -52.74
CA GLU A 225 -1.46 12.61 -52.92
C GLU A 225 -1.95 13.82 -53.73
N PRO A 226 -1.61 15.06 -53.33
CA PRO A 226 -1.85 16.26 -54.14
C PRO A 226 -0.87 16.36 -55.31
N LYS A 227 -1.31 16.89 -56.46
CA LYS A 227 -0.42 17.25 -57.60
C LYS A 227 0.56 18.40 -57.25
N GLY A 228 0.41 19.01 -56.08
CA GLY A 228 1.38 19.87 -55.41
C GLY A 228 0.75 20.73 -54.32
N SER A 229 1.60 21.40 -53.54
CA SER A 229 1.22 22.24 -52.40
C SER A 229 1.90 23.61 -52.49
N ILE A 230 1.18 24.66 -52.07
CA ILE A 230 1.71 26.02 -51.90
C ILE A 230 1.69 26.33 -50.40
N PHE A 231 2.87 26.53 -49.81
CA PHE A 231 3.05 26.84 -48.39
C PHE A 231 2.78 28.33 -48.15
N LEU A 232 1.67 28.68 -47.48
CA LEU A 232 1.26 30.08 -47.32
C LEU A 232 2.11 30.87 -46.32
N ASP A 233 2.84 30.20 -45.43
CA ASP A 233 3.82 30.84 -44.54
C ASP A 233 4.95 31.57 -45.28
N SER A 234 5.26 31.12 -46.51
CA SER A 234 6.21 31.79 -47.40
C SER A 234 5.55 32.82 -48.33
N CYS A 235 4.24 33.04 -48.24
CA CYS A 235 3.54 34.03 -49.04
C CYS A 235 3.58 35.40 -48.35
N MET A 236 4.03 36.42 -49.08
CA MET A 236 4.13 37.81 -48.62
C MET A 236 2.86 38.64 -48.83
N GLY A 237 1.92 38.17 -49.66
CA GLY A 237 0.73 38.93 -50.01
C GLY A 237 0.01 38.40 -51.24
N VAL A 238 -1.30 38.65 -51.30
CA VAL A 238 -2.16 38.32 -52.44
C VAL A 238 -2.56 39.60 -53.18
N VAL A 239 -2.32 39.66 -54.49
CA VAL A 239 -2.58 40.84 -55.32
C VAL A 239 -3.47 40.48 -56.50
N GLN A 240 -4.56 41.21 -56.71
CA GLN A 240 -5.41 41.05 -57.89
C GLN A 240 -4.65 41.41 -59.18
N ASN A 241 -4.72 40.57 -60.21
CA ASN A 241 -3.94 40.70 -61.45
C ASN A 241 -4.84 40.58 -62.70
N ASN A 242 -5.73 41.56 -62.85
CA ASN A 242 -6.71 41.67 -63.95
C ASN A 242 -6.09 41.73 -65.36
N LYS A 243 -4.76 41.89 -65.48
CA LYS A 243 -4.05 41.93 -66.77
C LYS A 243 -3.92 40.55 -67.43
N VAL A 244 -4.04 39.45 -66.68
CA VAL A 244 -3.84 38.09 -67.23
C VAL A 244 -5.15 37.29 -67.36
N ARG A 245 -6.14 37.57 -66.51
CA ARG A 245 -7.54 37.14 -66.68
C ARG A 245 -8.44 38.08 -65.89
N ARG A 246 -9.72 38.21 -66.27
CA ARG A 246 -10.68 39.13 -65.63
C ARG A 246 -10.83 38.90 -64.11
N PHE A 247 -10.73 37.64 -63.67
CA PHE A 247 -10.84 37.22 -62.26
C PHE A 247 -9.55 36.54 -61.76
N ALA A 248 -8.38 37.08 -62.13
CA ALA A 248 -7.08 36.54 -61.75
C ALA A 248 -6.46 37.27 -60.54
N PHE A 249 -5.71 36.51 -59.74
CA PHE A 249 -4.94 36.99 -58.61
C PHE A 249 -3.59 36.26 -58.50
N GLU A 250 -2.65 36.88 -57.81
CA GLU A 250 -1.26 36.48 -57.74
C GLU A 250 -0.83 36.33 -56.28
N LEU A 251 -0.38 35.14 -55.90
CA LEU A 251 0.30 34.89 -54.62
C LEU A 251 1.77 35.26 -54.80
N LYS A 252 2.26 36.25 -54.04
CA LYS A 252 3.69 36.60 -54.03
C LYS A 252 4.40 35.86 -52.91
N MET A 253 5.55 35.26 -53.21
CA MET A 253 6.32 34.46 -52.26
C MET A 253 7.60 35.18 -51.81
N GLN A 254 8.12 34.81 -50.65
CA GLN A 254 9.31 35.41 -50.03
C GLN A 254 10.60 35.18 -50.84
N ASP A 255 10.67 34.11 -51.61
CA ASP A 255 11.76 33.78 -52.54
C ASP A 255 11.69 34.55 -53.87
N LYS A 256 10.74 35.50 -54.00
CA LYS A 256 10.37 36.24 -55.22
C LYS A 256 9.69 35.42 -56.32
N SER A 257 9.34 34.15 -56.08
CA SER A 257 8.42 33.44 -56.97
C SER A 257 7.00 33.99 -56.82
N SER A 258 6.15 33.77 -57.82
CA SER A 258 4.71 34.02 -57.69
C SER A 258 3.86 32.95 -58.35
N TYR A 259 2.67 32.72 -57.80
CA TYR A 259 1.69 31.78 -58.32
C TYR A 259 0.48 32.54 -58.84
N LEU A 260 0.26 32.45 -60.14
CA LEU A 260 -0.86 33.09 -60.81
C LEU A 260 -2.08 32.15 -60.84
N LEU A 261 -3.15 32.59 -60.21
CA LEU A 261 -4.42 31.87 -60.05
C LEU A 261 -5.57 32.68 -60.66
N ALA A 262 -6.66 32.01 -61.04
CA ALA A 262 -7.89 32.68 -61.44
C ALA A 262 -9.13 31.87 -61.07
N ALA A 263 -10.20 32.54 -60.65
CA ALA A 263 -11.50 31.94 -60.36
C ALA A 263 -12.41 31.89 -61.59
N ASP A 264 -13.57 31.23 -61.49
CA ASP A 264 -14.61 31.25 -62.53
C ASP A 264 -15.49 32.52 -62.43
N SER A 265 -15.54 33.19 -61.26
CA SER A 265 -16.28 34.46 -61.05
C SER A 265 -15.54 35.52 -60.22
N GLU A 266 -16.02 36.77 -60.28
CA GLU A 266 -15.55 37.90 -59.46
C GLU A 266 -15.73 37.64 -57.96
N VAL A 267 -16.89 37.11 -57.57
CA VAL A 267 -17.24 36.77 -56.18
C VAL A 267 -16.29 35.70 -55.63
N GLU A 268 -16.04 34.62 -56.38
CA GLU A 268 -15.07 33.59 -55.95
C GLU A 268 -13.66 34.17 -55.80
N MET A 269 -13.22 35.03 -56.74
CA MET A 269 -11.91 35.67 -56.65
C MET A 269 -11.80 36.51 -55.38
N GLU A 270 -12.79 37.36 -55.08
CA GLU A 270 -12.80 38.17 -53.85
C GLU A 270 -12.83 37.30 -52.60
N GLU A 271 -13.64 36.23 -52.56
CA GLU A 271 -13.65 35.28 -51.45
C GLU A 271 -12.28 34.61 -51.22
N TRP A 272 -11.63 34.13 -52.29
CA TRP A 272 -10.31 33.52 -52.20
C TRP A 272 -9.27 34.54 -51.72
N ILE A 273 -9.24 35.76 -52.28
CA ILE A 273 -8.33 36.84 -51.86
C ILE A 273 -8.56 37.19 -50.38
N THR A 274 -9.80 37.37 -49.94
CA THR A 274 -10.14 37.71 -48.55
C THR A 274 -9.72 36.60 -47.58
N ILE A 275 -9.98 35.34 -47.91
CA ILE A 275 -9.62 34.20 -47.04
C ILE A 275 -8.09 34.02 -46.95
N LEU A 276 -7.37 34.17 -48.07
CA LEU A 276 -5.92 34.08 -48.08
C LEU A 276 -5.26 35.26 -47.36
N ASN A 277 -5.73 36.49 -47.56
CA ASN A 277 -5.24 37.65 -46.81
C ASN A 277 -5.55 37.55 -45.30
N LYS A 278 -6.71 36.98 -44.91
CA LYS A 278 -7.02 36.69 -43.50
C LYS A 278 -6.03 35.70 -42.88
N ILE A 279 -5.61 34.68 -43.63
CA ILE A 279 -4.57 33.74 -43.18
C ILE A 279 -3.21 34.41 -43.04
N LEU A 280 -2.81 35.23 -44.01
CA LEU A 280 -1.57 36.01 -43.92
C LEU A 280 -1.57 36.96 -42.72
N GLN A 281 -2.73 37.57 -42.42
CA GLN A 281 -2.90 38.41 -41.24
C GLN A 281 -2.85 37.60 -39.93
N LEU A 282 -3.45 36.40 -39.88
CA LEU A 282 -3.35 35.51 -38.72
C LEU A 282 -1.91 35.02 -38.48
N ASN A 283 -1.17 34.66 -39.52
CA ASN A 283 0.25 34.32 -39.42
C ASN A 283 1.08 35.52 -38.91
N PHE A 284 0.75 36.74 -39.35
CA PHE A 284 1.40 37.97 -38.87
C PHE A 284 1.02 38.32 -37.42
N GLU A 285 -0.25 38.13 -37.02
CA GLU A 285 -0.72 38.35 -35.65
C GLU A 285 -0.16 37.31 -34.67
N ALA A 286 -0.05 36.04 -35.06
CA ALA A 286 0.62 35.01 -34.26
C ALA A 286 2.11 35.36 -34.02
N ALA A 287 2.82 35.78 -35.08
CA ALA A 287 4.21 36.26 -34.98
C ALA A 287 4.38 37.58 -34.19
N MET A 288 3.31 38.38 -34.04
CA MET A 288 3.30 39.56 -33.16
C MET A 288 2.87 39.26 -31.73
N GLN A 289 1.99 38.27 -31.49
CA GLN A 289 1.55 37.88 -30.14
C GLN A 289 2.64 37.17 -29.35
N GLU A 290 3.55 36.43 -30.00
CA GLU A 290 4.81 35.96 -29.39
C GLU A 290 5.71 37.10 -28.86
N LYS A 291 5.44 38.36 -29.22
CA LYS A 291 6.13 39.55 -28.68
C LYS A 291 5.26 40.47 -27.84
N ARG A 292 4.03 40.08 -27.49
CA ARG A 292 3.12 40.91 -26.66
C ARG A 292 2.33 40.17 -25.57
N ASN A 293 2.33 38.84 -25.51
CA ASN A 293 1.73 38.11 -24.39
C ASN A 293 2.68 38.07 -23.17
N GLY A 294 2.89 39.25 -22.61
CA GLY A 294 3.73 39.49 -21.43
C GLY A 294 3.24 40.69 -20.64
N ASP A 295 1.93 40.86 -20.48
CA ASP A 295 1.34 41.51 -19.31
C ASP A 295 -0.19 41.29 -19.20
N SER A 296 -0.62 40.76 -18.06
CA SER A 296 -1.99 40.93 -17.53
C SER A 296 -1.94 40.81 -16.00
N HIS A 297 -2.00 41.98 -15.36
CA HIS A 297 -2.04 42.28 -13.92
C HIS A 297 -2.54 41.19 -12.96
N GLU A 298 -1.77 41.01 -11.87
CA GLU A 298 -2.13 41.17 -10.45
C GLU A 298 -0.88 40.70 -9.64
N ASP A 299 -0.27 41.37 -8.68
CA ASP A 299 -0.15 42.76 -8.20
C ASP A 299 1.00 42.72 -7.14
N ASP A 300 1.60 43.87 -6.82
CA ASP A 300 2.53 44.17 -5.69
C ASP A 300 3.95 43.55 -5.55
N GLU A 301 4.94 44.46 -5.71
CA GLU A 301 6.09 44.74 -4.81
C GLU A 301 7.22 43.68 -4.61
N GLN A 302 8.53 43.99 -4.63
CA GLN A 302 9.26 45.22 -5.00
C GLN A 302 10.78 44.89 -5.14
N SER A 303 11.45 45.39 -6.20
CA SER A 303 12.74 46.12 -6.18
C SER A 303 13.58 45.96 -7.47
N LYS A 304 14.35 47.00 -7.81
CA LYS A 304 15.04 47.22 -9.09
C LYS A 304 16.55 46.96 -8.98
N LEU A 305 17.21 46.50 -10.05
CA LEU A 305 18.23 47.30 -10.76
C LEU A 305 18.61 46.73 -12.15
N GLU A 306 18.68 47.63 -13.14
CA GLU A 306 19.54 47.68 -14.34
C GLU A 306 19.71 46.49 -15.34
N GLY A 307 19.44 46.78 -16.63
CA GLY A 307 20.57 46.88 -17.56
C GLY A 307 20.65 46.06 -18.87
N SER A 308 19.81 46.38 -19.87
CA SER A 308 20.14 46.38 -21.33
C SER A 308 20.58 45.09 -22.09
N GLY A 309 19.85 44.76 -23.17
CA GLY A 309 20.49 44.60 -24.50
C GLY A 309 20.67 43.21 -25.12
N SER A 310 20.09 43.02 -26.33
CA SER A 310 20.29 41.88 -27.25
C SER A 310 19.74 40.52 -26.73
N GLY A 311 19.53 39.46 -27.51
CA GLY A 311 19.98 39.09 -28.86
C GLY A 311 20.23 37.58 -28.86
N LEU A 312 19.93 36.86 -29.95
CA LEU A 312 19.99 35.39 -30.01
C LEU A 312 21.44 34.87 -30.15
N ASP A 313 22.37 35.38 -29.33
CA ASP A 313 23.82 35.26 -29.52
C ASP A 313 24.61 34.79 -28.27
N SER A 314 23.98 34.60 -27.10
CA SER A 314 24.66 34.26 -25.83
C SER A 314 24.51 32.80 -25.35
N TYR A 315 23.78 31.96 -26.09
CA TYR A 315 23.24 30.67 -25.61
C TYR A 315 24.23 29.52 -25.31
N LEU A 316 25.56 29.72 -25.38
CA LEU A 316 26.55 28.68 -25.05
C LEU A 316 27.28 28.93 -23.71
N PRO A 317 27.88 30.12 -23.45
CA PRO A 317 28.57 30.35 -22.18
C PRO A 317 27.61 30.64 -21.01
N GLU A 318 26.48 31.31 -21.25
CA GLU A 318 25.54 31.66 -20.19
C GLU A 318 24.70 30.48 -19.70
N LEU A 319 24.52 29.40 -20.48
CA LEU A 319 23.88 28.19 -19.98
C LEU A 319 24.62 27.57 -18.79
N ALA A 320 25.94 27.72 -18.69
CA ALA A 320 26.71 27.26 -17.52
C ALA A 320 26.49 28.14 -16.26
N LYS A 321 26.03 29.38 -16.42
CA LYS A 321 25.62 30.29 -15.34
C LYS A 321 24.15 30.08 -14.97
N SER A 322 23.28 30.08 -15.98
CA SER A 322 21.85 29.84 -15.84
C SER A 322 21.53 28.45 -15.27
N ALA A 323 22.32 27.42 -15.59
CA ALA A 323 22.19 26.10 -14.93
C ALA A 323 22.40 26.19 -13.41
N ARG A 324 23.34 27.00 -12.92
CA ARG A 324 23.53 27.21 -11.47
C ARG A 324 22.41 28.05 -10.84
N GLU A 325 21.89 29.04 -11.57
CA GLU A 325 20.80 29.88 -11.06
C GLU A 325 19.44 29.15 -11.07
N ALA A 326 19.19 28.28 -12.06
CA ALA A 326 18.04 27.39 -12.11
C ALA A 326 18.14 26.25 -11.06
N GLU A 327 19.33 25.66 -10.85
CA GLU A 327 19.62 24.70 -9.77
C GLU A 327 19.37 25.29 -8.37
N ILE A 328 19.39 26.62 -8.21
CA ILE A 328 19.19 27.30 -6.92
C ILE A 328 17.75 27.82 -6.77
N LYS A 329 17.16 28.47 -7.79
CA LYS A 329 15.81 29.06 -7.69
C LYS A 329 14.68 28.05 -7.55
N LEU A 330 14.78 26.84 -8.12
CA LEU A 330 13.70 25.83 -8.01
C LEU A 330 13.70 25.02 -6.69
N LYS A 331 14.72 25.15 -5.84
CA LYS A 331 14.93 24.23 -4.71
C LYS A 331 14.06 24.47 -3.46
N SER A 332 13.34 25.59 -3.34
CA SER A 332 12.72 25.99 -2.06
C SER A 332 11.24 26.36 -2.05
N GLU A 333 10.67 26.97 -3.09
CA GLU A 333 9.40 27.73 -2.92
C GLU A 333 8.11 27.01 -3.32
N SER A 334 8.17 25.91 -4.09
CA SER A 334 6.95 25.21 -4.60
C SER A 334 6.89 23.70 -4.35
N ARG A 335 7.89 23.11 -3.67
CA ARG A 335 7.97 21.64 -3.49
C ARG A 335 7.23 21.15 -2.26
N VAL A 336 6.43 20.09 -2.44
CA VAL A 336 5.68 19.45 -1.35
C VAL A 336 6.64 18.70 -0.40
N LYS A 337 6.41 18.75 0.93
CA LYS A 337 7.17 17.89 1.86
C LYS A 337 6.82 16.42 1.57
N LEU A 338 7.83 15.57 1.44
CA LEU A 338 7.67 14.20 0.94
C LEU A 338 6.60 13.39 1.70
N PHE A 339 6.60 13.44 3.03
CA PHE A 339 5.64 12.69 3.84
C PHE A 339 4.20 13.22 3.82
N TYR A 340 3.92 14.43 3.31
CA TYR A 340 2.53 14.82 3.01
C TYR A 340 1.96 13.97 1.85
N LEU A 341 2.80 13.32 1.07
CA LEU A 341 2.40 12.44 -0.02
C LEU A 341 2.32 10.96 0.40
N ASP A 342 2.61 10.62 1.67
CA ASP A 342 2.50 9.23 2.14
C ASP A 342 1.02 8.81 2.32
N PRO A 343 0.59 7.65 1.79
CA PRO A 343 -0.80 7.20 1.92
C PRO A 343 -1.30 7.02 3.35
N ASP A 344 -0.43 6.68 4.31
CA ASP A 344 -0.81 6.51 5.72
C ASP A 344 -0.88 7.84 6.48
N ALA A 345 -0.27 8.89 5.93
CA ALA A 345 -0.38 10.26 6.42
C ALA A 345 -1.69 10.94 5.96
N GLN A 346 -2.16 10.64 4.74
CA GLN A 346 -3.45 11.14 4.23
C GLN A 346 -4.67 10.46 4.89
N LYS A 347 -4.51 9.20 5.33
CA LYS A 347 -5.55 8.44 6.05
C LYS A 347 -5.59 8.83 7.53
N LEU A 348 -6.28 9.93 7.83
CA LEU A 348 -6.56 10.39 9.19
C LEU A 348 -7.65 9.56 9.87
N ASP A 349 -7.29 8.37 10.34
CA ASP A 349 -8.07 7.66 11.37
C ASP A 349 -7.65 8.14 12.76
N PHE A 350 -8.61 8.72 13.50
CA PHE A 350 -8.45 9.24 14.85
C PHE A 350 -8.88 8.23 15.94
N SER A 351 -9.19 6.98 15.57
CA SER A 351 -9.63 5.91 16.48
C SER A 351 -8.66 5.62 17.65
N SER A 352 -7.39 6.02 17.55
CA SER A 352 -6.35 5.79 18.56
C SER A 352 -6.12 6.94 19.56
N ALA A 353 -6.92 8.01 19.52
CA ALA A 353 -6.86 9.06 20.54
C ALA A 353 -7.29 8.51 21.91
N GLU A 354 -6.55 8.85 22.98
CA GLU A 354 -6.98 8.47 24.33
C GLU A 354 -8.38 9.03 24.63
N PRO A 355 -9.29 8.24 25.25
CA PRO A 355 -10.64 8.68 25.51
C PRO A 355 -10.64 9.90 26.43
N GLU A 356 -11.40 10.94 26.05
CA GLU A 356 -11.44 12.22 26.78
C GLU A 356 -11.87 12.01 28.24
N VAL A 357 -10.89 11.99 29.14
CA VAL A 357 -11.13 11.75 30.56
C VAL A 357 -11.73 13.01 31.19
N LYS A 358 -13.02 12.95 31.52
CA LYS A 358 -13.78 13.98 32.26
C LYS A 358 -13.66 13.81 33.78
N SER A 359 -14.01 14.85 34.54
CA SER A 359 -14.16 14.75 36.00
C SER A 359 -15.40 13.93 36.38
N PHE A 360 -15.54 13.57 37.65
CA PHE A 360 -16.79 12.98 38.13
C PHE A 360 -17.93 14.01 38.06
N GLU A 361 -18.98 13.67 37.32
CA GLU A 361 -20.18 14.46 37.08
C GLU A 361 -21.41 13.67 37.57
N GLU A 362 -22.43 14.34 38.12
CA GLU A 362 -23.74 13.71 38.33
C GLU A 362 -24.37 13.40 36.97
N LYS A 363 -24.51 12.11 36.59
CA LYS A 363 -25.32 11.70 35.43
C LYS A 363 -26.69 11.25 35.88
N PHE A 364 -27.70 11.75 35.21
CA PHE A 364 -29.10 11.38 35.44
C PHE A 364 -29.49 10.22 34.56
N GLY A 365 -30.45 9.43 35.01
CA GLY A 365 -31.27 8.61 34.13
C GLY A 365 -32.06 9.47 33.14
N LYS A 366 -33.02 8.85 32.46
CA LYS A 366 -33.97 9.57 31.60
C LYS A 366 -34.78 10.55 32.46
N ARG A 367 -34.49 11.85 32.37
CA ARG A 367 -35.19 12.91 33.11
C ARG A 367 -36.53 13.22 32.45
N ILE A 368 -37.57 13.27 33.28
CA ILE A 368 -38.97 13.46 32.88
C ILE A 368 -39.59 14.56 33.73
N LEU A 369 -40.10 15.61 33.09
CA LEU A 369 -40.85 16.67 33.72
C LEU A 369 -42.33 16.29 33.77
N VAL A 370 -42.89 16.22 34.97
CA VAL A 370 -44.29 15.93 35.25
C VAL A 370 -44.96 17.20 35.77
N LYS A 371 -45.88 17.78 34.99
CA LYS A 371 -46.65 18.97 35.36
C LYS A 371 -48.07 18.58 35.71
N CYS A 372 -48.50 18.93 36.91
CA CYS A 372 -49.82 18.64 37.43
C CYS A 372 -50.70 19.88 37.25
N ASN A 373 -51.66 19.80 36.34
CA ASN A 373 -52.43 20.96 35.91
C ASN A 373 -53.69 21.10 36.77
N ASP A 374 -54.53 20.06 36.78
CA ASP A 374 -55.84 20.03 37.45
C ASP A 374 -56.26 18.62 37.91
N LEU A 375 -57.10 18.58 38.95
CA LEU A 375 -57.86 17.41 39.37
C LEU A 375 -59.30 17.86 39.60
N SER A 376 -60.21 17.47 38.72
CA SER A 376 -61.62 17.88 38.76
C SER A 376 -62.54 16.66 38.77
N PHE A 377 -63.34 16.52 39.83
CA PHE A 377 -64.40 15.52 39.89
C PHE A 377 -65.69 16.06 39.28
N ASN A 378 -66.62 15.18 38.87
CA ASN A 378 -67.92 15.59 38.34
C ASN A 378 -68.85 16.21 39.41
N LEU A 379 -68.55 16.01 40.69
CA LEU A 379 -69.28 16.62 41.81
C LEU A 379 -68.60 17.94 42.21
N GLN A 380 -69.16 19.06 41.75
CA GLN A 380 -68.64 20.41 41.97
C GLN A 380 -69.72 21.37 42.47
N CYS A 381 -69.32 22.42 43.17
CA CYS A 381 -70.15 23.60 43.46
C CYS A 381 -69.27 24.82 43.78
N CYS A 382 -69.89 25.99 43.99
CA CYS A 382 -69.18 27.12 44.58
C CYS A 382 -68.94 26.87 46.07
N VAL A 383 -67.68 27.01 46.52
CA VAL A 383 -67.28 26.85 47.94
C VAL A 383 -67.38 28.17 48.71
N ALA A 384 -67.29 29.31 48.02
CA ALA A 384 -67.39 30.64 48.60
C ALA A 384 -68.78 30.90 49.22
N GLU A 385 -68.81 31.64 50.34
CA GLU A 385 -70.03 31.80 51.15
C GLU A 385 -71.10 32.68 50.50
N ASN A 386 -70.73 33.46 49.48
CA ASN A 386 -71.61 34.34 48.69
C ASN A 386 -72.15 33.69 47.40
N GLU A 387 -71.83 32.42 47.11
CA GLU A 387 -72.17 31.69 45.86
C GLU A 387 -71.63 32.30 44.53
N GLU A 388 -71.00 33.48 44.52
CA GLU A 388 -70.42 34.13 43.32
C GLU A 388 -69.02 33.59 42.92
N GLY A 389 -68.54 32.52 43.54
CA GLY A 389 -67.23 31.92 43.26
C GLY A 389 -67.23 30.94 42.09
N PRO A 390 -66.06 30.59 41.53
CA PRO A 390 -65.96 29.54 40.51
C PRO A 390 -66.43 28.18 41.06
N THR A 391 -67.01 27.35 40.18
CA THR A 391 -67.30 25.95 40.50
C THR A 391 -66.00 25.19 40.68
N THR A 392 -65.84 24.54 41.83
CA THR A 392 -64.65 23.75 42.19
C THR A 392 -65.07 22.43 42.81
N ASN A 393 -64.11 21.53 43.06
CA ASN A 393 -64.36 20.37 43.93
C ASN A 393 -64.97 20.84 45.26
N VAL A 394 -65.96 20.08 45.75
CA VAL A 394 -66.72 20.43 46.97
C VAL A 394 -65.92 20.29 48.27
N GLU A 395 -64.71 19.75 48.21
CA GLU A 395 -63.82 19.55 49.35
C GLU A 395 -62.34 19.38 48.93
N PRO A 396 -61.38 19.46 49.87
CA PRO A 396 -59.95 19.33 49.55
C PRO A 396 -59.53 17.90 49.19
N PHE A 397 -58.82 17.77 48.06
CA PHE A 397 -58.18 16.56 47.59
C PHE A 397 -56.67 16.76 47.42
N PHE A 398 -55.86 15.77 47.77
CA PHE A 398 -54.41 15.83 47.71
C PHE A 398 -53.89 14.72 46.82
N VAL A 399 -52.95 15.03 45.93
CA VAL A 399 -52.39 14.06 44.98
C VAL A 399 -50.96 13.75 45.38
N THR A 400 -50.61 12.46 45.40
CA THR A 400 -49.23 12.00 45.58
C THR A 400 -48.84 11.19 44.36
N LEU A 401 -47.74 11.57 43.72
CA LEU A 401 -47.21 10.94 42.51
C LEU A 401 -45.92 10.18 42.80
N SER A 402 -45.82 8.93 42.34
CA SER A 402 -44.57 8.17 42.39
C SER A 402 -44.46 7.11 41.29
N LEU A 403 -43.23 6.67 41.04
CA LEU A 403 -42.88 5.71 40.00
C LEU A 403 -42.80 4.28 40.53
N PHE A 404 -43.41 3.37 39.79
CA PHE A 404 -43.42 1.94 40.05
C PHE A 404 -42.86 1.17 38.85
N ASP A 405 -41.95 0.24 39.13
CA ASP A 405 -41.30 -0.66 38.20
C ASP A 405 -41.87 -2.06 38.43
N ILE A 406 -42.77 -2.48 37.54
CA ILE A 406 -43.44 -3.78 37.66
C ILE A 406 -42.47 -4.92 37.32
N LYS A 407 -41.53 -4.68 36.40
CA LYS A 407 -40.58 -5.71 35.92
C LYS A 407 -39.65 -6.18 37.05
N TYR A 408 -39.23 -5.26 37.91
CA TYR A 408 -38.42 -5.56 39.10
C TYR A 408 -39.24 -5.48 40.41
N ASN A 409 -40.58 -5.44 40.31
CA ASN A 409 -41.55 -5.44 41.41
C ASN A 409 -41.21 -4.49 42.58
N ARG A 410 -41.07 -3.19 42.30
CA ARG A 410 -40.67 -2.18 43.30
C ARG A 410 -41.18 -0.77 42.99
N LYS A 411 -41.14 0.10 44.00
CA LYS A 411 -41.21 1.57 43.84
C LYS A 411 -39.80 2.09 43.50
N ILE A 412 -39.66 3.02 42.56
CA ILE A 412 -38.36 3.56 42.09
C ILE A 412 -38.20 5.07 42.26
N SER A 413 -39.18 5.77 42.84
CA SER A 413 -39.03 7.18 43.23
C SER A 413 -39.60 7.43 44.61
N ALA A 414 -39.15 8.52 45.24
CA ALA A 414 -39.87 9.14 46.35
C ALA A 414 -41.29 9.60 45.93
N ASP A 415 -42.11 9.91 46.92
CA ASP A 415 -43.43 10.51 46.74
C ASP A 415 -43.33 12.02 46.47
N PHE A 416 -43.92 12.45 45.35
CA PHE A 416 -44.11 13.86 45.01
C PHE A 416 -45.53 14.29 45.40
N HIS A 417 -45.64 14.98 46.53
CA HIS A 417 -46.92 15.51 47.02
C HIS A 417 -47.31 16.80 46.29
N VAL A 418 -48.57 16.87 45.84
CA VAL A 418 -49.11 17.95 45.01
C VAL A 418 -50.46 18.39 45.57
N ASP A 419 -50.63 19.70 45.70
CA ASP A 419 -51.92 20.33 46.02
C ASP A 419 -52.45 21.04 44.76
N LEU A 420 -53.51 20.47 44.18
CA LEU A 420 -54.23 21.02 43.03
C LEU A 420 -55.50 21.78 43.41
N ASN A 421 -55.81 21.91 44.70
CA ASN A 421 -57.03 22.57 45.16
C ASN A 421 -57.07 24.05 44.77
N HIS A 422 -58.24 24.52 44.39
CA HIS A 422 -58.49 25.95 44.24
C HIS A 422 -58.30 26.67 45.57
N PHE A 423 -57.90 27.95 45.53
CA PHE A 423 -57.64 28.77 46.72
C PHE A 423 -58.80 28.75 47.73
N SER A 424 -60.05 28.87 47.26
CA SER A 424 -61.27 28.81 48.08
C SER A 424 -61.47 27.45 48.79
N VAL A 425 -61.01 26.35 48.18
CA VAL A 425 -61.06 25.00 48.77
C VAL A 425 -59.98 24.87 49.84
N ARG A 426 -58.77 25.40 49.60
CA ARG A 426 -57.69 25.41 50.58
C ARG A 426 -58.07 26.17 51.86
N GLN A 427 -58.80 27.28 51.74
CA GLN A 427 -59.31 28.03 52.90
C GLN A 427 -60.25 27.23 53.82
N MET A 428 -60.81 26.10 53.39
CA MET A 428 -61.57 25.20 54.27
C MET A 428 -60.68 24.55 55.34
N LEU A 429 -59.38 24.39 55.05
CA LEU A 429 -58.38 23.87 55.98
C LEU A 429 -57.88 25.04 56.83
N ALA A 430 -58.45 25.17 58.03
CA ALA A 430 -58.12 26.30 58.91
C ALA A 430 -56.62 26.33 59.24
N THR A 431 -55.95 27.44 58.92
CA THR A 431 -54.58 27.70 59.37
C THR A 431 -54.57 27.89 60.88
N THR A 432 -54.22 26.84 61.61
CA THR A 432 -53.95 26.96 63.05
C THR A 432 -52.88 28.02 63.27
N SER A 433 -53.16 28.97 64.16
CA SER A 433 -52.36 30.17 64.39
C SER A 433 -50.85 29.90 64.42
N PRO A 434 -50.01 30.75 63.81
CA PRO A 434 -48.57 30.76 64.08
C PRO A 434 -48.35 31.28 65.50
N ALA A 435 -48.56 30.42 66.50
CA ALA A 435 -48.05 30.66 67.83
C ALA A 435 -46.54 30.86 67.70
N LEU A 436 -46.03 32.00 68.18
CA LEU A 436 -44.61 32.33 68.11
C LEU A 436 -43.81 31.19 68.74
N MET A 437 -43.06 30.44 67.92
CA MET A 437 -42.04 29.52 68.42
C MET A 437 -40.87 30.35 68.95
N ASN A 438 -41.02 30.85 70.17
CA ASN A 438 -39.91 31.36 70.98
C ASN A 438 -38.90 30.23 71.18
N GLY A 439 -37.70 30.39 70.61
CA GLY A 439 -36.69 29.33 70.59
C GLY A 439 -35.82 29.36 69.35
N SER A 440 -35.23 30.52 69.04
CA SER A 440 -34.23 30.67 67.97
C SER A 440 -32.89 30.03 68.37
N GLY A 441 -32.87 28.70 68.46
CA GLY A 441 -31.67 27.88 68.62
C GLY A 441 -30.95 27.73 67.28
N GLN A 442 -29.67 28.07 67.28
CA GLN A 442 -28.79 28.19 66.11
C GLN A 442 -28.85 26.99 65.13
N SER A 443 -29.54 27.17 63.99
CA SER A 443 -29.33 26.36 62.79
C SER A 443 -29.48 27.26 61.55
N PRO A 444 -28.41 27.44 60.75
CA PRO A 444 -28.47 28.27 59.54
C PRO A 444 -29.08 27.46 58.39
N SER A 445 -30.42 27.43 58.30
CA SER A 445 -31.09 26.87 57.13
C SER A 445 -30.75 27.69 55.88
N VAL A 446 -29.81 27.20 55.07
CA VAL A 446 -29.24 27.88 53.88
C VAL A 446 -30.31 28.44 52.94
N LEU A 447 -31.46 27.76 52.86
CA LEU A 447 -32.67 28.17 52.14
C LEU A 447 -33.11 29.63 52.38
N LYS A 448 -32.99 30.15 53.62
CA LYS A 448 -33.52 31.48 53.99
C LYS A 448 -32.86 32.67 53.27
N GLY A 449 -31.67 32.49 52.67
CA GLY A 449 -30.98 33.53 51.92
C GLY A 449 -31.28 33.52 50.41
N ILE A 450 -31.88 32.45 49.87
CA ILE A 450 -31.94 32.19 48.42
C ILE A 450 -33.36 31.95 47.91
N LEU A 451 -34.25 31.40 48.74
CA LEU A 451 -35.59 30.95 48.34
C LEU A 451 -36.67 31.48 49.28
N HIS A 452 -37.72 32.09 48.72
CA HIS A 452 -38.87 32.58 49.47
C HIS A 452 -39.80 31.39 49.83
N GLU A 453 -39.93 31.06 51.11
CA GLU A 453 -40.63 29.84 51.59
C GLU A 453 -42.06 29.69 51.04
N ALA A 454 -42.76 30.81 50.82
CA ALA A 454 -44.09 30.87 50.21
C ALA A 454 -44.17 30.29 48.77
N ALA A 455 -43.08 30.40 47.98
CA ALA A 455 -43.04 29.87 46.61
C ALA A 455 -42.98 28.33 46.57
N MET A 456 -42.62 27.69 47.69
CA MET A 456 -42.47 26.24 47.80
C MET A 456 -43.69 25.55 48.43
N GLN A 457 -44.68 26.30 48.96
CA GLN A 457 -45.83 25.73 49.66
C GLN A 457 -46.74 24.87 48.78
N TYR A 458 -46.83 25.14 47.48
CA TYR A 458 -47.79 24.49 46.57
C TYR A 458 -47.10 23.96 45.31
N PRO A 459 -46.25 22.91 45.45
CA PRO A 459 -45.58 22.29 44.30
C PRO A 459 -46.60 21.76 43.28
N LYS A 460 -46.32 22.00 41.99
CA LYS A 460 -47.12 21.52 40.85
C LYS A 460 -46.30 20.82 39.77
N GLN A 461 -44.97 20.93 39.79
CA GLN A 461 -44.10 20.39 38.75
C GLN A 461 -42.92 19.65 39.37
N GLY A 462 -42.70 18.41 38.95
CA GLY A 462 -41.65 17.54 39.45
C GLY A 462 -40.79 16.97 38.32
N ILE A 463 -39.48 16.86 38.52
CA ILE A 463 -38.57 16.12 37.63
C ILE A 463 -38.32 14.75 38.26
N PHE A 464 -38.69 13.70 37.54
CA PHE A 464 -38.37 12.33 37.89
C PHE A 464 -37.21 11.84 37.00
N SER A 465 -36.30 11.05 37.56
CA SER A 465 -35.24 10.37 36.82
C SER A 465 -35.52 8.87 36.75
N VAL A 466 -35.11 8.24 35.64
CA VAL A 466 -35.19 6.78 35.46
C VAL A 466 -33.91 6.27 34.80
N THR A 467 -33.03 5.66 35.58
CA THR A 467 -31.72 5.14 35.15
C THR A 467 -31.85 3.94 34.20
N CYS A 468 -32.88 3.10 34.40
CA CYS A 468 -33.14 1.89 33.61
C CYS A 468 -34.54 1.93 32.97
N PRO A 469 -34.78 2.72 31.90
CA PRO A 469 -36.13 2.90 31.35
C PRO A 469 -36.63 1.68 30.55
N HIS A 470 -37.89 1.29 30.75
CA HIS A 470 -38.59 0.26 29.97
C HIS A 470 -40.13 0.43 30.03
N PRO A 471 -40.91 -0.27 29.16
CA PRO A 471 -42.37 -0.05 29.02
C PRO A 471 -43.25 -0.46 30.22
N ASP A 472 -42.67 -1.05 31.27
CA ASP A 472 -43.39 -1.53 32.46
C ASP A 472 -43.14 -0.63 33.69
N ILE A 473 -42.71 0.61 33.43
CA ILE A 473 -42.60 1.68 34.43
C ILE A 473 -43.85 2.56 34.36
N PHE A 474 -44.48 2.73 35.51
CA PHE A 474 -45.75 3.42 35.69
C PHE A 474 -45.60 4.63 36.58
N LEU A 475 -46.21 5.74 36.18
CA LEU A 475 -46.50 6.87 37.05
C LEU A 475 -47.86 6.62 37.71
N VAL A 476 -47.87 6.54 39.03
CA VAL A 476 -49.07 6.30 39.85
C VAL A 476 -49.44 7.58 40.59
N ALA A 477 -50.71 7.95 40.53
CA ALA A 477 -51.31 9.02 41.33
C ALA A 477 -52.19 8.40 42.42
N ARG A 478 -51.85 8.63 43.69
CA ARG A 478 -52.73 8.37 44.84
C ARG A 478 -53.47 9.66 45.21
N ILE A 479 -54.74 9.55 45.54
CA ILE A 479 -55.61 10.69 45.89
C ILE A 479 -56.14 10.49 47.31
N GLU A 480 -55.98 11.51 48.15
CA GLU A 480 -56.44 11.57 49.53
C GLU A 480 -57.46 12.68 49.74
N LYS A 481 -58.30 12.56 50.78
CA LYS A 481 -59.20 13.62 51.25
C LYS A 481 -59.14 13.78 52.77
N VAL A 482 -59.86 14.74 53.32
CA VAL A 482 -60.03 14.88 54.78
C VAL A 482 -60.86 13.73 55.35
N LEU A 483 -60.45 13.21 56.52
CA LEU A 483 -61.13 12.10 57.22
C LEU A 483 -62.60 12.45 57.55
N GLN A 484 -63.54 11.63 57.06
CA GLN A 484 -64.99 11.87 57.18
C GLN A 484 -65.88 10.63 57.38
N GLY A 485 -65.35 9.42 57.14
CA GLY A 485 -66.15 8.18 57.12
C GLY A 485 -65.42 7.05 56.40
N SER A 486 -66.12 5.95 56.09
CA SER A 486 -65.53 4.87 55.28
C SER A 486 -65.32 5.29 53.83
N ILE A 487 -64.28 4.76 53.17
CA ILE A 487 -63.92 5.14 51.79
C ILE A 487 -65.11 4.91 50.83
N THR A 488 -65.81 3.78 50.96
CA THR A 488 -66.98 3.44 50.14
C THR A 488 -68.10 4.47 50.25
N HIS A 489 -68.46 4.89 51.48
CA HIS A 489 -69.51 5.88 51.71
C HIS A 489 -69.08 7.30 51.27
N CYS A 490 -67.81 7.64 51.48
CA CYS A 490 -67.24 8.91 51.02
C CYS A 490 -67.13 9.01 49.49
N ALA A 491 -66.93 7.90 48.79
CA ALA A 491 -66.80 7.87 47.33
C ALA A 491 -68.14 7.80 46.58
N GLU A 492 -69.18 7.21 47.18
CA GLU A 492 -70.49 7.02 46.53
C GLU A 492 -71.08 8.28 45.85
N PRO A 493 -71.02 9.49 46.43
CA PRO A 493 -71.51 10.72 45.79
C PRO A 493 -70.78 11.10 44.50
N TYR A 494 -69.53 10.65 44.34
CA TYR A 494 -68.67 10.95 43.20
C TYR A 494 -68.72 9.88 42.10
N MET A 495 -69.41 8.76 42.32
CA MET A 495 -69.53 7.65 41.37
C MET A 495 -70.82 7.69 40.53
N LYS A 496 -71.78 8.57 40.86
CA LYS A 496 -73.10 8.66 40.20
C LYS A 496 -73.16 9.90 39.28
N SER A 497 -73.82 9.77 38.13
CA SER A 497 -73.77 10.74 37.03
C SER A 497 -74.96 11.71 36.91
N SER A 498 -75.88 11.74 37.88
CA SER A 498 -77.19 12.43 37.76
C SER A 498 -77.38 13.61 38.70
N ASP A 499 -77.79 14.77 38.15
CA ASP A 499 -78.24 16.03 38.78
C ASP A 499 -77.77 16.31 40.22
N SER A 500 -76.58 16.91 40.33
CA SER A 500 -75.77 16.82 41.54
C SER A 500 -75.81 18.02 42.49
N SER A 501 -76.41 19.17 42.14
CA SER A 501 -76.30 20.40 42.96
C SER A 501 -76.71 20.24 44.44
N LYS A 502 -77.85 19.61 44.74
CA LYS A 502 -78.27 19.33 46.13
C LYS A 502 -77.34 18.35 46.85
N VAL A 503 -76.76 17.39 46.12
CA VAL A 503 -75.78 16.43 46.66
C VAL A 503 -74.46 17.14 46.94
N ALA A 504 -73.98 17.97 46.02
CA ALA A 504 -72.78 18.77 46.13
C ALA A 504 -72.84 19.70 47.35
N GLN A 505 -73.94 20.44 47.53
CA GLN A 505 -74.17 21.29 48.71
C GLN A 505 -74.20 20.49 50.02
N LYS A 506 -74.80 19.29 50.03
CA LYS A 506 -74.79 18.40 51.21
C LYS A 506 -73.37 17.90 51.54
N VAL A 507 -72.59 17.52 50.52
CA VAL A 507 -71.20 17.08 50.69
C VAL A 507 -70.32 18.26 51.14
N LEU A 508 -70.43 19.44 50.52
CA LEU A 508 -69.73 20.66 50.92
C LEU A 508 -69.97 21.01 52.39
N LYS A 509 -71.23 20.96 52.85
CA LYS A 509 -71.57 21.26 54.25
C LYS A 509 -70.90 20.30 55.22
N ASN A 510 -70.93 19.00 54.93
CA ASN A 510 -70.24 17.99 55.72
C ASN A 510 -68.71 18.19 55.68
N ALA A 511 -68.17 18.51 54.51
CA ALA A 511 -66.76 18.72 54.30
C ALA A 511 -66.22 19.96 55.04
N LYS A 512 -66.92 21.11 54.99
CA LYS A 512 -66.55 22.30 55.79
C LYS A 512 -66.48 21.95 57.29
N GLN A 513 -67.46 21.21 57.80
CA GLN A 513 -67.52 20.80 59.20
C GLN A 513 -66.37 19.84 59.58
N ALA A 514 -66.02 18.91 58.68
CA ALA A 514 -64.89 18.00 58.88
C ALA A 514 -63.53 18.69 58.74
N CYS A 515 -63.34 19.60 57.77
CA CYS A 515 -62.08 20.33 57.58
C CYS A 515 -61.72 21.20 58.80
N GLN A 516 -62.72 21.80 59.47
CA GLN A 516 -62.50 22.56 60.70
C GLN A 516 -62.09 21.69 61.90
N ARG A 517 -62.56 20.44 62.00
CA ARG A 517 -62.32 19.57 63.18
C ARG A 517 -61.22 18.53 62.99
N LEU A 518 -61.04 18.06 61.76
CA LEU A 518 -60.17 16.94 61.37
C LEU A 518 -59.20 17.34 60.25
N GLY A 519 -59.02 18.64 59.98
CA GLY A 519 -58.27 19.17 58.82
C GLY A 519 -56.79 18.78 58.71
N GLN A 520 -56.18 18.25 59.78
CA GLN A 520 -54.84 17.66 59.73
C GLN A 520 -54.82 16.18 59.31
N TYR A 521 -55.94 15.47 59.45
CA TYR A 521 -56.06 14.05 59.12
C TYR A 521 -56.49 13.84 57.67
N ARG A 522 -55.71 13.00 56.98
CA ARG A 522 -56.01 12.52 55.63
C ARG A 522 -56.58 11.11 55.71
N MET A 523 -57.39 10.74 54.73
CA MET A 523 -57.83 9.36 54.47
C MET A 523 -57.64 9.03 52.99
N PRO A 524 -57.34 7.76 52.63
CA PRO A 524 -57.25 7.36 51.23
C PRO A 524 -58.60 7.49 50.53
N PHE A 525 -58.60 7.90 49.25
CA PHE A 525 -59.81 8.11 48.47
C PHE A 525 -59.80 7.34 47.15
N ALA A 526 -58.78 7.55 46.33
CA ALA A 526 -58.72 7.01 44.97
C ALA A 526 -57.28 6.85 44.46
N TRP A 527 -57.11 6.20 43.30
CA TRP A 527 -55.85 6.14 42.57
C TRP A 527 -56.05 6.08 41.06
N ALA A 528 -55.02 6.46 40.30
CA ALA A 528 -54.94 6.31 38.85
C ALA A 528 -53.50 6.02 38.42
N ALA A 529 -53.27 5.46 37.24
CA ALA A 529 -51.91 5.23 36.73
C ALA A 529 -51.79 5.39 35.20
N ARG A 530 -50.56 5.57 34.71
CA ARG A 530 -50.19 5.49 33.28
C ARG A 530 -48.80 4.90 33.10
N THR A 531 -48.54 4.27 31.95
CA THR A 531 -47.20 3.94 31.49
C THR A 531 -46.41 5.21 31.12
N LEU A 532 -45.10 5.19 31.33
CA LEU A 532 -44.20 6.30 30.95
C LEU A 532 -43.51 6.10 29.60
N PHE A 533 -43.04 4.89 29.29
CA PHE A 533 -42.22 4.61 28.12
C PHE A 533 -42.94 3.69 27.13
N LYS A 534 -42.71 3.92 25.83
CA LYS A 534 -43.25 3.06 24.76
C LYS A 534 -42.32 1.89 24.41
N ASP A 535 -41.03 2.01 24.71
CA ASP A 535 -39.98 1.05 24.36
C ASP A 535 -38.86 0.99 25.41
N ALA A 536 -37.92 0.04 25.23
CA ALA A 536 -36.78 -0.16 26.11
C ALA A 536 -35.60 0.80 25.86
N SER A 537 -35.69 1.71 24.87
CA SER A 537 -34.68 2.78 24.67
C SER A 537 -35.04 4.07 25.43
N GLY A 538 -36.11 4.04 26.23
CA GLY A 538 -36.54 5.17 27.06
C GLY A 538 -37.17 6.29 26.26
N ASN A 539 -37.86 5.97 25.16
CA ASN A 539 -38.73 6.94 24.51
C ASN A 539 -40.03 7.08 25.30
N LEU A 540 -40.29 8.32 25.73
CA LEU A 540 -41.47 8.72 26.47
C LEU A 540 -42.74 8.56 25.61
N ASP A 541 -43.79 7.97 26.17
CA ASP A 541 -45.13 8.01 25.59
C ASP A 541 -45.88 9.25 26.08
N LYS A 542 -45.80 10.33 25.28
CA LYS A 542 -46.53 11.57 25.55
C LYS A 542 -48.05 11.43 25.38
N ASN A 543 -48.51 10.47 24.58
CA ASN A 543 -49.92 10.34 24.20
C ASN A 543 -50.71 9.45 25.18
N ALA A 544 -50.03 8.63 25.99
CA ALA A 544 -50.64 7.89 27.08
C ALA A 544 -51.43 8.83 28.01
N ARG A 545 -52.71 8.53 28.23
CA ARG A 545 -53.54 9.18 29.25
C ARG A 545 -53.47 8.40 30.56
N PHE A 546 -53.80 9.06 31.67
CA PHE A 546 -54.10 8.35 32.91
C PHE A 546 -55.31 7.43 32.73
N SER A 547 -55.33 6.33 33.50
CA SER A 547 -56.51 5.49 33.66
C SER A 547 -57.70 6.28 34.18
N ALA A 548 -58.88 5.66 34.15
CA ALA A 548 -59.97 6.09 35.01
C ALA A 548 -59.50 6.19 36.48
N ILE A 549 -60.08 7.11 37.24
CA ILE A 549 -59.81 7.27 38.66
C ILE A 549 -60.55 6.16 39.41
N TYR A 550 -59.82 5.19 39.96
CA TYR A 550 -60.40 4.06 40.68
C TYR A 550 -60.52 4.37 42.18
N ARG A 551 -61.65 4.01 42.80
CA ARG A 551 -61.83 4.11 44.25
C ARG A 551 -60.79 3.23 44.97
N GLN A 552 -60.14 3.79 45.99
CA GLN A 552 -59.21 3.04 46.83
C GLN A 552 -59.96 2.01 47.68
N ASP A 553 -59.40 0.81 47.82
CA ASP A 553 -59.87 -0.23 48.73
C ASP A 553 -59.17 -0.09 50.09
N SER A 554 -59.89 -0.23 51.20
CA SER A 554 -59.34 -0.07 52.56
C SER A 554 -58.43 -1.23 52.96
N ASN A 555 -58.54 -2.37 52.26
CA ASN A 555 -57.84 -3.61 52.57
C ASN A 555 -56.71 -3.93 51.58
N LYS A 556 -56.30 -2.96 50.75
CA LYS A 556 -55.28 -3.11 49.69
C LYS A 556 -54.51 -1.81 49.50
N LEU A 557 -53.83 -1.36 50.56
CA LEU A 557 -53.18 -0.06 50.57
C LEU A 557 -51.67 -0.17 50.28
N SER A 558 -51.09 -1.33 50.59
CA SER A 558 -49.64 -1.56 50.48
C SER A 558 -49.09 -1.29 49.06
N ASN A 559 -47.79 -0.97 48.98
CA ASN A 559 -47.10 -0.84 47.69
C ASN A 559 -47.10 -2.17 46.92
N ASP A 560 -47.12 -3.32 47.60
CA ASP A 560 -47.20 -4.64 46.99
C ASP A 560 -48.57 -4.91 46.34
N ASP A 561 -49.65 -4.41 46.95
CA ASP A 561 -50.98 -4.50 46.34
C ASP A 561 -51.13 -3.55 45.15
N MET A 562 -50.52 -2.37 45.21
CA MET A 562 -50.41 -1.49 44.05
C MET A 562 -49.64 -2.16 42.91
N LEU A 563 -48.49 -2.79 43.18
CA LEU A 563 -47.73 -3.56 42.18
C LEU A 563 -48.56 -4.70 41.56
N LYS A 564 -49.32 -5.47 42.37
CA LYS A 564 -50.25 -6.51 41.88
C LYS A 564 -51.35 -5.93 40.99
N LEU A 565 -51.94 -4.79 41.37
CA LEU A 565 -52.95 -4.10 40.57
C LEU A 565 -52.37 -3.64 39.22
N LEU A 566 -51.19 -3.01 39.25
CA LEU A 566 -50.51 -2.53 38.04
C LEU A 566 -50.08 -3.66 37.11
N ALA A 567 -49.69 -4.83 37.64
CA ALA A 567 -49.37 -6.01 36.82
C ALA A 567 -50.58 -6.52 36.00
N ASP A 568 -51.81 -6.20 36.42
CA ASP A 568 -53.04 -6.48 35.69
C ASP A 568 -53.50 -5.29 34.81
N PHE A 569 -52.79 -4.16 34.76
CA PHE A 569 -53.19 -2.96 34.01
C PHE A 569 -53.33 -3.18 32.50
N ARG A 570 -52.53 -4.07 31.91
CA ARG A 570 -52.65 -4.48 30.50
C ARG A 570 -53.81 -5.46 30.23
N LYS A 571 -54.69 -5.74 31.21
CA LYS A 571 -55.84 -6.66 31.07
C LYS A 571 -57.15 -5.87 31.25
N PRO A 572 -57.75 -5.36 30.16
CA PRO A 572 -58.93 -4.48 30.23
C PRO A 572 -60.08 -5.08 31.05
N GLU A 573 -60.33 -6.39 30.94
CA GLU A 573 -61.37 -7.11 31.67
C GLU A 573 -61.22 -7.10 33.19
N LYS A 574 -60.00 -6.97 33.71
CA LYS A 574 -59.74 -6.84 35.15
C LYS A 574 -59.89 -5.39 35.60
N MET A 575 -59.34 -4.46 34.83
CA MET A 575 -59.43 -3.02 35.12
C MET A 575 -60.88 -2.49 35.06
N ALA A 576 -61.68 -2.95 34.10
CA ALA A 576 -63.08 -2.58 33.95
C ALA A 576 -64.00 -3.03 35.11
N LYS A 577 -63.54 -3.95 35.97
CA LYS A 577 -64.28 -4.41 37.17
C LYS A 577 -64.00 -3.54 38.40
N LEU A 578 -63.03 -2.62 38.33
CA LEU A 578 -62.71 -1.74 39.44
C LEU A 578 -63.72 -0.58 39.54
N PRO A 579 -64.18 -0.22 40.75
CA PRO A 579 -65.12 0.89 40.94
C PRO A 579 -64.50 2.23 40.52
N VAL A 580 -65.04 2.86 39.47
CA VAL A 580 -64.59 4.15 38.93
C VAL A 580 -65.30 5.31 39.63
N ILE A 581 -64.53 6.35 39.96
CA ILE A 581 -64.98 7.66 40.40
C ILE A 581 -64.98 8.60 39.20
N LEU A 582 -66.05 9.38 39.02
CA LEU A 582 -66.22 10.25 37.86
C LEU A 582 -65.44 11.56 38.05
N GLY A 583 -64.35 11.71 37.30
CA GLY A 583 -63.50 12.89 37.29
C GLY A 583 -62.35 12.77 36.28
N ASN A 584 -61.57 13.83 36.16
CA ASN A 584 -60.41 13.92 35.28
C ASN A 584 -59.17 14.34 36.09
N LEU A 585 -58.01 13.76 35.73
CA LEU A 585 -56.70 14.11 36.28
C LEU A 585 -55.80 14.54 35.12
N ASP A 586 -55.53 15.85 35.01
CA ASP A 586 -54.71 16.38 33.94
C ASP A 586 -53.24 16.56 34.38
N ILE A 587 -52.38 15.73 33.79
CA ILE A 587 -50.93 15.72 34.04
C ILE A 587 -50.21 15.64 32.70
N THR A 588 -49.44 16.68 32.39
CA THR A 588 -48.55 16.75 31.21
C THR A 588 -47.18 16.14 31.54
N ILE A 589 -46.61 15.40 30.59
CA ILE A 589 -45.30 14.73 30.77
C ILE A 589 -44.39 15.02 29.57
N ASP A 590 -43.19 15.52 29.85
CA ASP A 590 -42.17 15.90 28.86
C ASP A 590 -40.78 15.35 29.21
N ASN A 591 -39.90 15.20 28.20
CA ASN A 591 -38.48 14.93 28.43
C ASN A 591 -37.76 16.24 28.81
N VAL A 592 -36.72 16.15 29.65
CA VAL A 592 -35.90 17.30 30.06
C VAL A 592 -34.41 17.04 29.82
N SER A 593 -33.65 18.09 29.54
CA SER A 593 -32.19 18.05 29.47
C SER A 593 -31.56 18.04 30.88
N SER A 594 -30.24 17.88 30.94
CA SER A 594 -29.44 18.19 32.13
C SER A 594 -29.60 19.66 32.54
N ASP A 595 -29.66 20.55 31.56
CA ASP A 595 -29.51 22.00 31.70
C ASP A 595 -30.87 22.72 31.82
N PHE A 596 -31.82 22.09 32.50
CA PHE A 596 -33.13 22.70 32.74
C PHE A 596 -33.00 23.80 33.82
N PRO A 597 -33.55 25.01 33.63
CA PRO A 597 -33.45 26.11 34.60
C PRO A 597 -34.49 25.99 35.73
N ASN A 598 -34.38 26.84 36.74
CA ASN A 598 -35.43 27.10 37.75
C ASN A 598 -35.97 25.86 38.51
N TYR A 599 -35.11 24.87 38.77
CA TYR A 599 -35.44 23.73 39.63
C TYR A 599 -34.51 23.59 40.85
N VAL A 600 -35.02 22.92 41.88
CA VAL A 600 -34.32 22.53 43.12
C VAL A 600 -34.11 21.02 43.18
N ASN A 601 -33.03 20.54 43.81
CA ASN A 601 -32.79 19.10 43.98
C ASN A 601 -33.71 18.45 45.04
N SER A 602 -33.51 17.16 45.32
CA SER A 602 -34.30 16.43 46.33
C SER A 602 -34.12 16.99 47.76
N SER A 603 -33.00 17.65 48.06
CA SER A 603 -32.75 18.42 49.31
C SER A 603 -33.17 19.89 49.22
N TYR A 604 -33.95 20.26 48.20
CA TYR A 604 -34.46 21.60 47.95
C TYR A 604 -33.38 22.69 47.71
N ILE A 605 -32.17 22.27 47.30
CA ILE A 605 -31.06 23.17 46.96
C ILE A 605 -31.19 23.65 45.50
N PRO A 606 -31.14 24.97 45.22
CA PRO A 606 -31.32 25.52 43.88
C PRO A 606 -30.08 25.32 42.97
N THR A 607 -30.37 25.05 41.70
CA THR A 607 -29.37 24.92 40.62
C THR A 607 -28.78 26.28 40.21
N LYS A 608 -27.61 26.28 39.58
CA LYS A 608 -26.92 27.53 39.14
C LYS A 608 -27.75 28.40 38.19
N GLN A 609 -28.70 27.81 37.47
CA GLN A 609 -29.63 28.49 36.57
C GLN A 609 -30.96 28.85 37.25
N PHE A 610 -30.94 29.15 38.55
CA PHE A 610 -32.13 29.51 39.32
C PHE A 610 -32.30 31.03 39.42
N GLU A 611 -33.32 31.56 38.75
CA GLU A 611 -33.68 32.97 38.71
C GLU A 611 -34.60 33.35 39.87
N THR A 612 -34.09 34.15 40.80
CA THR A 612 -34.81 34.59 42.02
C THR A 612 -36.00 35.53 41.78
N CYS A 613 -36.27 35.96 40.55
CA CYS A 613 -37.26 37.01 40.24
C CYS A 613 -38.29 36.63 39.15
N SER A 614 -38.33 35.37 38.71
CA SER A 614 -39.17 34.97 37.58
C SER A 614 -40.60 34.57 38.01
N LYS A 615 -41.60 34.82 37.14
CA LYS A 615 -42.98 34.32 37.31
C LYS A 615 -43.11 32.80 37.09
N THR A 616 -42.00 32.13 36.84
CA THR A 616 -41.93 30.71 36.46
C THR A 616 -42.11 29.84 37.71
N PRO A 617 -42.99 28.83 37.70
CA PRO A 617 -43.20 27.96 38.86
C PRO A 617 -41.96 27.13 39.17
N ILE A 618 -41.61 27.03 40.46
CA ILE A 618 -40.50 26.20 40.94
C ILE A 618 -40.77 24.73 40.59
N THR A 619 -39.77 24.09 40.00
CA THR A 619 -39.78 22.66 39.71
C THR A 619 -38.94 21.90 40.74
N PHE A 620 -39.40 20.73 41.17
CA PHE A 620 -38.78 19.94 42.23
C PHE A 620 -38.19 18.64 41.68
N GLU A 621 -36.91 18.36 41.89
CA GLU A 621 -36.34 17.05 41.58
C GLU A 621 -36.79 16.01 42.62
N VAL A 622 -37.40 14.93 42.15
CA VAL A 622 -37.89 13.82 42.95
C VAL A 622 -36.78 12.78 43.03
N GLU A 623 -36.49 12.28 44.23
CA GLU A 623 -35.45 11.27 44.47
C GLU A 623 -35.73 10.00 43.66
N GLU A 624 -34.72 9.49 42.95
CA GLU A 624 -34.75 8.18 42.31
C GLU A 624 -34.17 7.13 43.27
N PHE A 625 -34.92 6.08 43.57
CA PHE A 625 -34.42 4.92 44.30
C PHE A 625 -33.68 4.00 43.32
N VAL A 626 -32.46 4.43 42.97
CA VAL A 626 -31.62 3.82 41.93
C VAL A 626 -31.40 2.32 42.21
N PRO A 627 -31.51 1.44 41.20
CA PRO A 627 -31.20 0.02 41.35
C PRO A 627 -29.77 -0.20 41.89
N CYS A 628 -29.62 -1.12 42.85
CA CYS A 628 -28.34 -1.63 43.37
C CYS A 628 -27.55 -2.46 42.33
N ILE A 629 -27.26 -1.89 41.16
CA ILE A 629 -26.64 -2.54 40.01
C ILE A 629 -25.32 -1.82 39.69
N PRO A 630 -24.15 -2.49 39.78
CA PRO A 630 -22.84 -1.85 39.67
C PRO A 630 -22.65 -0.99 38.39
N LYS A 631 -22.81 -1.55 37.17
CA LYS A 631 -22.75 -0.80 35.90
C LYS A 631 -23.65 0.44 35.74
N HIS A 632 -24.67 0.61 36.60
CA HIS A 632 -25.57 1.77 36.60
C HIS A 632 -25.31 2.72 37.76
N THR A 633 -24.43 2.34 38.68
CA THR A 633 -24.03 3.14 39.83
C THR A 633 -22.92 4.11 39.43
N GLN A 634 -22.86 5.25 40.12
CA GLN A 634 -21.86 6.29 39.90
C GLN A 634 -21.23 6.67 41.23
N PRO A 635 -19.93 7.04 41.25
CA PRO A 635 -19.31 7.65 42.41
C PRO A 635 -20.10 8.86 42.89
N TYR A 636 -20.41 8.90 44.18
CA TYR A 636 -21.07 10.04 44.79
C TYR A 636 -20.18 11.28 44.66
N THR A 637 -20.79 12.36 44.18
CA THR A 637 -20.15 13.66 44.05
C THR A 637 -20.78 14.71 44.95
N ILE A 638 -21.91 14.45 45.58
CA ILE A 638 -22.65 15.41 46.40
C ILE A 638 -23.07 14.82 47.74
N TYR A 639 -23.37 15.71 48.68
CA TYR A 639 -23.92 15.35 49.98
C TYR A 639 -25.43 15.15 49.88
N THR A 640 -25.92 14.03 50.37
CA THR A 640 -27.35 13.74 50.54
C THR A 640 -27.49 12.78 51.72
N ASN A 641 -28.45 13.02 52.62
CA ASN A 641 -28.61 12.23 53.83
C ASN A 641 -30.10 12.18 54.24
N HIS A 642 -30.88 11.35 53.57
CA HIS A 642 -32.33 11.23 53.74
C HIS A 642 -32.73 9.86 54.30
N LEU A 643 -33.64 9.84 55.27
CA LEU A 643 -34.35 8.64 55.69
C LEU A 643 -35.80 8.69 55.20
N TYR A 644 -36.24 7.65 54.52
CA TYR A 644 -37.63 7.46 54.12
C TYR A 644 -38.26 6.41 55.04
N VAL A 645 -39.29 6.83 55.78
CA VAL A 645 -39.98 6.04 56.78
C VAL A 645 -41.36 5.64 56.25
N TYR A 646 -41.66 4.35 56.27
CA TYR A 646 -42.92 3.78 55.80
C TYR A 646 -43.58 2.96 56.90
N PRO A 647 -44.60 3.51 57.60
CA PRO A 647 -45.54 2.69 58.35
C PRO A 647 -46.16 1.65 57.39
N LYS A 648 -46.27 0.38 57.79
CA LYS A 648 -46.86 -0.67 56.95
C LYS A 648 -48.22 -1.11 57.46
N TYR A 649 -48.27 -1.60 58.70
CA TYR A 649 -49.53 -1.91 59.37
C TYR A 649 -49.38 -1.89 60.90
N LEU A 650 -50.50 -1.75 61.60
CA LEU A 650 -50.63 -1.98 63.03
C LEU A 650 -51.66 -3.10 63.29
N LYS A 651 -51.38 -4.04 64.20
CA LYS A 651 -52.35 -5.05 64.67
C LYS A 651 -52.88 -4.66 66.04
N TYR A 652 -54.13 -4.17 66.10
CA TYR A 652 -54.75 -3.65 67.33
C TYR A 652 -56.14 -4.26 67.62
N ASP A 653 -56.53 -5.31 66.89
CA ASP A 653 -57.71 -6.14 67.12
C ASP A 653 -57.67 -6.95 68.43
N SER A 654 -56.49 -7.45 68.78
CA SER A 654 -56.26 -8.45 69.83
C SER A 654 -56.06 -7.83 71.21
N GLN A 655 -55.69 -6.54 71.27
CA GLN A 655 -55.36 -5.84 72.50
C GLN A 655 -56.60 -5.39 73.29
N LYS A 656 -56.50 -5.41 74.62
CA LYS A 656 -57.59 -5.04 75.54
C LYS A 656 -57.41 -3.69 76.21
N SER A 657 -56.21 -3.10 76.15
CA SER A 657 -55.85 -1.84 76.81
C SER A 657 -56.67 -0.64 76.31
N PHE A 658 -56.98 -0.63 75.01
CA PHE A 658 -57.63 0.48 74.30
C PHE A 658 -58.80 -0.04 73.45
N ALA A 659 -59.79 -0.66 74.08
CA ALA A 659 -60.91 -1.34 73.41
C ALA A 659 -61.75 -0.48 72.43
N LYS A 660 -61.63 0.85 72.48
CA LYS A 660 -62.32 1.79 71.55
C LYS A 660 -61.46 2.20 70.34
N ALA A 661 -60.16 1.90 70.32
CA ALA A 661 -59.23 2.36 69.29
C ALA A 661 -59.54 1.72 67.92
N ARG A 662 -60.10 2.50 66.99
CA ARG A 662 -60.56 2.01 65.67
C ARG A 662 -60.49 3.03 64.53
N ASN A 663 -59.93 4.20 64.78
CA ASN A 663 -59.60 5.23 63.78
C ASN A 663 -58.19 5.67 64.15
N ILE A 664 -57.19 4.85 63.83
CA ILE A 664 -55.86 5.01 64.43
C ILE A 664 -54.99 5.85 63.49
N ALA A 665 -54.58 7.02 63.98
CA ALA A 665 -53.54 7.83 63.37
C ALA A 665 -52.20 7.48 64.02
N ILE A 666 -51.13 7.51 63.22
CA ILE A 666 -49.75 7.40 63.68
C ILE A 666 -49.05 8.74 63.44
N CYS A 667 -48.50 9.32 64.51
CA CYS A 667 -47.63 10.50 64.49
C CYS A 667 -46.18 10.01 64.56
N ILE A 668 -45.33 10.50 63.67
CA ILE A 668 -43.91 10.15 63.63
C ILE A 668 -43.08 11.40 63.88
N GLU A 669 -42.15 11.28 64.82
CA GLU A 669 -41.26 12.31 65.31
C GLU A 669 -39.82 11.79 65.27
N PHE A 670 -38.86 12.65 64.93
CA PHE A 670 -37.44 12.33 65.01
C PHE A 670 -36.82 13.04 66.21
N LYS A 671 -36.19 12.30 67.11
CA LYS A 671 -35.61 12.82 68.36
C LYS A 671 -34.14 12.44 68.49
N ASP A 672 -33.38 13.34 69.11
CA ASP A 672 -31.97 13.18 69.47
C ASP A 672 -31.78 12.68 70.92
N SER A 673 -32.84 12.69 71.74
CA SER A 673 -32.77 12.28 73.13
C SER A 673 -34.10 11.70 73.63
N ASP A 674 -34.02 10.79 74.60
CA ASP A 674 -35.13 10.10 75.25
C ASP A 674 -35.48 10.66 76.64
N GLU A 675 -34.93 11.83 76.97
CA GLU A 675 -35.33 12.64 78.13
C GLU A 675 -36.72 13.27 77.91
N GLU A 676 -37.46 13.49 79.02
CA GLU A 676 -38.84 14.00 79.03
C GLU A 676 -38.98 15.39 78.36
N ASP A 677 -38.01 16.29 78.55
CA ASP A 677 -38.00 17.64 77.96
C ASP A 677 -37.60 17.68 76.46
N SER A 678 -37.07 16.58 75.90
CA SER A 678 -36.54 16.57 74.53
C SER A 678 -37.63 16.85 73.49
N GLN A 679 -37.39 17.88 72.68
CA GLN A 679 -38.28 18.31 71.60
C GLN A 679 -37.91 17.63 70.28
N PRO A 680 -38.87 17.16 69.46
CA PRO A 680 -38.57 16.59 68.16
C PRO A 680 -37.86 17.57 67.22
N LEU A 681 -36.88 17.08 66.46
CA LEU A 681 -36.10 17.84 65.50
C LEU A 681 -36.96 18.29 64.31
N LYS A 682 -36.73 19.51 63.84
CA LYS A 682 -37.48 20.11 62.72
C LYS A 682 -36.83 19.76 61.37
N CYS A 683 -36.84 18.48 61.01
CA CYS A 683 -36.16 17.95 59.81
C CYS A 683 -37.04 17.04 58.94
N ILE A 684 -38.32 16.85 59.27
CA ILE A 684 -39.26 16.07 58.45
C ILE A 684 -39.76 16.97 57.31
N TYR A 685 -39.74 16.50 56.07
CA TYR A 685 -40.24 17.27 54.92
C TYR A 685 -41.77 17.42 55.02
N GLY A 686 -42.26 18.65 55.02
CA GLY A 686 -43.67 18.97 55.22
C GLY A 686 -44.57 18.67 54.02
N ARG A 687 -45.86 18.39 54.28
CA ARG A 687 -46.88 18.28 53.22
C ARG A 687 -47.22 19.68 52.64
N PRO A 688 -47.68 19.78 51.37
CA PRO A 688 -48.09 21.04 50.75
C PRO A 688 -49.06 21.88 51.60
N GLY A 689 -48.89 23.20 51.55
CA GLY A 689 -49.56 24.19 52.39
C GLY A 689 -48.94 24.39 53.79
N GLY A 690 -48.05 23.49 54.23
CA GLY A 690 -47.31 23.60 55.49
C GLY A 690 -45.98 24.36 55.37
N PRO A 691 -45.19 24.44 56.47
CA PRO A 691 -43.79 24.85 56.41
C PRO A 691 -42.94 23.76 55.73
N VAL A 692 -41.80 24.15 55.14
CA VAL A 692 -40.94 23.22 54.37
C VAL A 692 -40.44 22.05 55.21
N PHE A 693 -40.07 22.33 56.47
CA PHE A 693 -39.74 21.31 57.46
C PHE A 693 -40.72 21.34 58.65
N THR A 694 -41.08 20.16 59.16
CA THR A 694 -41.94 19.94 60.32
C THR A 694 -41.20 19.14 61.40
N ARG A 695 -41.76 19.15 62.62
CA ARG A 695 -41.27 18.35 63.76
C ARG A 695 -41.91 16.95 63.83
N SER A 696 -43.09 16.81 63.24
CA SER A 696 -43.87 15.58 63.20
C SER A 696 -44.59 15.43 61.86
N ALA A 697 -44.95 14.19 61.53
CA ALA A 697 -45.79 13.86 60.38
C ALA A 697 -46.83 12.79 60.72
N PHE A 698 -47.99 12.87 60.07
CA PHE A 698 -49.07 11.89 60.21
C PHE A 698 -49.23 11.07 58.92
N ALA A 699 -49.51 9.77 59.08
CA ALA A 699 -49.97 8.90 57.99
C ALA A 699 -51.49 8.97 57.80
N ALA A 700 -52.00 8.46 56.68
CA ALA A 700 -53.43 8.43 56.39
C ALA A 700 -54.21 7.52 57.36
N VAL A 701 -55.41 7.95 57.76
CA VAL A 701 -56.25 7.27 58.76
C VAL A 701 -57.35 6.47 58.09
N LEU A 702 -57.48 5.19 58.47
CA LEU A 702 -58.61 4.35 58.07
C LEU A 702 -59.74 4.42 59.10
N HIS A 703 -60.96 4.61 58.59
CA HIS A 703 -62.16 4.73 59.41
C HIS A 703 -62.71 3.36 59.82
N HIS A 704 -62.86 3.15 61.12
CA HIS A 704 -63.38 1.94 61.77
C HIS A 704 -62.53 0.68 61.51
N HIS A 705 -61.20 0.85 61.48
CA HIS A 705 -60.23 -0.23 61.43
C HIS A 705 -59.36 -0.26 62.69
N GLN A 706 -59.38 -1.42 63.37
CA GLN A 706 -58.46 -1.75 64.46
C GLN A 706 -57.11 -2.23 63.93
N ASN A 707 -57.06 -2.74 62.69
CA ASN A 707 -55.83 -3.18 62.03
C ASN A 707 -55.55 -2.32 60.79
N PRO A 708 -55.12 -1.05 60.93
CA PRO A 708 -54.88 -0.18 59.78
C PRO A 708 -53.63 -0.62 59.01
N GLU A 709 -53.74 -0.62 57.68
CA GLU A 709 -52.60 -0.56 56.76
C GLU A 709 -52.30 0.90 56.38
N PHE A 710 -51.03 1.17 56.09
CA PHE A 710 -50.54 2.49 55.69
C PHE A 710 -49.69 2.36 54.43
N TYR A 711 -49.65 3.43 53.62
CA TYR A 711 -48.78 3.51 52.45
C TYR A 711 -47.87 4.74 52.44
N ASP A 712 -48.06 5.66 53.39
CA ASP A 712 -47.40 6.96 53.44
C ASP A 712 -45.88 6.81 53.50
N GLU A 713 -45.20 7.65 52.72
CA GLU A 713 -43.75 7.84 52.78
C GLU A 713 -43.46 9.13 53.55
N ILE A 714 -42.68 9.04 54.62
CA ILE A 714 -42.26 10.20 55.42
C ILE A 714 -40.76 10.39 55.21
N LYS A 715 -40.41 11.45 54.47
CA LYS A 715 -39.03 11.84 54.19
C LYS A 715 -38.48 12.70 55.32
N ILE A 716 -37.30 12.35 55.82
CA ILE A 716 -36.61 13.02 56.93
C ILE A 716 -35.19 13.36 56.49
N GLU A 717 -34.76 14.61 56.74
CA GLU A 717 -33.35 15.01 56.65
C GLU A 717 -32.61 14.53 57.91
N LEU A 718 -31.55 13.74 57.71
CA LEU A 718 -30.73 13.23 58.81
C LEU A 718 -29.56 14.18 59.09
N PRO A 719 -29.19 14.40 60.37
CA PRO A 719 -28.02 15.21 60.73
C PRO A 719 -26.74 14.57 60.21
N THR A 720 -25.69 15.40 60.04
CA THR A 720 -24.37 14.97 59.55
C THR A 720 -23.82 13.77 60.32
N GLN A 721 -23.96 13.79 61.65
CA GLN A 721 -23.49 12.75 62.55
C GLN A 721 -24.64 12.24 63.43
N LEU A 722 -25.07 11.01 63.17
CA LEU A 722 -25.94 10.24 64.06
C LEU A 722 -25.17 9.70 65.27
N HIS A 723 -25.88 9.45 66.36
CA HIS A 723 -25.39 8.87 67.62
C HIS A 723 -26.49 7.99 68.25
N GLU A 724 -26.17 7.15 69.24
CA GLU A 724 -27.05 6.09 69.74
C GLU A 724 -28.41 6.58 70.27
N LYS A 725 -28.50 7.80 70.82
CA LYS A 725 -29.79 8.40 71.24
C LYS A 725 -30.71 8.85 70.08
N HIS A 726 -30.25 8.89 68.82
CA HIS A 726 -31.09 9.27 67.68
C HIS A 726 -32.09 8.16 67.35
N HIS A 727 -33.38 8.50 67.31
CA HIS A 727 -34.46 7.53 67.11
C HIS A 727 -35.71 8.15 66.50
N LEU A 728 -36.57 7.30 65.95
CA LEU A 728 -37.95 7.66 65.61
C LEU A 728 -38.85 7.35 66.81
N LEU A 729 -39.65 8.32 67.23
CA LEU A 729 -40.76 8.13 68.16
C LEU A 729 -42.06 8.05 67.36
N LEU A 730 -42.87 7.03 67.64
CA LEU A 730 -44.14 6.78 66.98
C LEU A 730 -45.26 6.79 68.01
N THR A 731 -46.15 7.78 67.91
CA THR A 731 -47.27 7.95 68.84
C THR A 731 -48.58 7.60 68.14
N PHE A 732 -49.38 6.73 68.74
CA PHE A 732 -50.66 6.29 68.21
C PHE A 732 -51.82 7.08 68.85
N PHE A 733 -52.72 7.59 68.02
CA PHE A 733 -53.91 8.33 68.45
C PHE A 733 -55.17 7.70 67.88
N HIS A 734 -56.22 7.55 68.69
CA HIS A 734 -57.57 7.33 68.20
C HIS A 734 -58.24 8.67 67.88
N VAL A 735 -58.66 8.84 66.63
CA VAL A 735 -59.32 10.05 66.12
C VAL A 735 -60.85 9.91 66.15
N SER A 736 -61.54 10.79 66.88
CA SER A 736 -63.01 10.78 66.97
C SER A 736 -63.68 11.37 65.71
N CYS A 737 -64.44 10.54 64.99
CA CYS A 737 -65.13 10.93 63.75
C CYS A 737 -66.61 11.33 63.94
N ASP A 738 -67.21 11.03 65.10
CA ASP A 738 -68.65 11.26 65.31
C ASP A 738 -68.96 12.75 65.55
N ASN A 739 -69.97 13.30 64.87
CA ASN A 739 -70.44 14.69 64.99
C ASN A 739 -71.72 14.84 65.86
N SER A 740 -72.08 13.83 66.65
CA SER A 740 -73.40 13.74 67.32
C SER A 740 -73.52 14.62 68.58
N SER A 741 -73.51 15.94 68.42
CA SER A 741 -73.70 16.93 69.49
C SER A 741 -75.16 17.08 69.97
N LYS A 742 -75.86 15.96 70.20
CA LYS A 742 -77.19 15.91 70.83
C LYS A 742 -77.08 15.63 72.34
N GLY A 743 -76.59 16.61 73.11
CA GLY A 743 -76.73 16.63 74.57
C GLY A 743 -75.54 17.18 75.37
N SER A 744 -75.80 18.24 76.15
CA SER A 744 -75.00 18.78 77.28
C SER A 744 -73.67 19.53 77.05
N THR A 745 -73.69 20.83 77.39
CA THR A 745 -72.64 21.68 78.02
C THR A 745 -71.14 21.44 77.77
N LYS A 746 -70.56 22.31 76.91
CA LYS A 746 -69.26 23.01 77.07
C LYS A 746 -68.05 22.25 77.68
N LYS A 747 -67.68 21.10 77.12
CA LYS A 747 -66.25 20.76 76.94
C LYS A 747 -65.96 20.73 75.45
N ARG A 748 -64.78 21.20 75.02
CA ARG A 748 -64.28 20.93 73.66
C ARG A 748 -64.16 19.41 73.52
N ASP A 749 -64.78 18.83 72.51
CA ASP A 749 -64.59 17.42 72.20
C ASP A 749 -63.10 17.16 71.96
N VAL A 750 -62.55 16.21 72.71
CA VAL A 750 -61.17 15.76 72.56
C VAL A 750 -61.11 14.90 71.29
N VAL A 751 -60.59 15.48 70.21
CA VAL A 751 -60.49 14.82 68.89
C VAL A 751 -59.54 13.63 68.94
N GLU A 752 -58.48 13.73 69.74
CA GLU A 752 -57.35 12.80 69.79
C GLU A 752 -57.25 12.16 71.17
N THR A 753 -57.37 10.82 71.24
CA THR A 753 -57.04 10.07 72.45
C THR A 753 -55.77 9.26 72.20
N GLN A 754 -54.73 9.44 73.01
CA GLN A 754 -53.49 8.69 72.89
C GLN A 754 -53.73 7.22 73.25
N VAL A 755 -53.30 6.30 72.40
CA VAL A 755 -53.56 4.85 72.50
C VAL A 755 -52.31 4.00 72.36
N GLY A 756 -51.13 4.59 72.50
CA GLY A 756 -49.86 3.87 72.63
C GLY A 756 -48.67 4.59 72.03
N TYR A 757 -47.49 4.00 72.21
CA TYR A 757 -46.20 4.49 71.71
C TYR A 757 -45.35 3.33 71.18
N SER A 758 -44.48 3.61 70.22
CA SER A 758 -43.39 2.71 69.81
C SER A 758 -42.18 3.57 69.43
N TRP A 759 -40.98 3.01 69.43
CA TRP A 759 -39.77 3.73 69.05
C TRP A 759 -38.82 2.83 68.28
N LEU A 760 -38.05 3.43 67.38
CA LEU A 760 -37.03 2.76 66.58
C LEU A 760 -35.69 3.50 66.74
N PRO A 761 -34.73 2.97 67.51
CA PRO A 761 -33.35 3.45 67.52
C PRO A 761 -32.79 3.44 66.10
N LEU A 762 -32.25 4.57 65.62
CA LEU A 762 -31.77 4.65 64.24
C LEU A 762 -30.39 4.02 64.05
N LEU A 763 -29.55 3.99 65.08
CA LEU A 763 -28.23 3.36 65.01
C LEU A 763 -28.21 2.03 65.77
N LYS A 764 -27.66 1.01 65.11
CA LYS A 764 -27.31 -0.27 65.71
C LYS A 764 -25.95 -0.70 65.19
N ASP A 765 -25.03 -1.02 66.10
CA ASP A 765 -23.66 -1.43 65.78
C ASP A 765 -22.94 -0.44 64.82
N GLY A 766 -23.20 0.86 64.99
CA GLY A 766 -22.65 1.95 64.17
C GLY A 766 -23.28 2.13 62.79
N ARG A 767 -24.21 1.28 62.36
CA ARG A 767 -24.94 1.39 61.08
C ARG A 767 -26.39 1.84 61.28
N VAL A 768 -26.93 2.53 60.28
CA VAL A 768 -28.33 3.00 60.31
C VAL A 768 -29.28 1.82 60.07
N VAL A 769 -30.28 1.66 60.93
CA VAL A 769 -31.30 0.60 60.84
C VAL A 769 -32.22 0.84 59.65
N THR A 770 -32.07 0.00 58.63
CA THR A 770 -32.91 -0.03 57.42
C THR A 770 -33.79 -1.29 57.38
N SER A 771 -34.57 -1.44 56.31
CA SER A 771 -35.48 -2.57 56.02
C SER A 771 -36.69 -2.65 56.96
N GLU A 772 -37.40 -3.77 56.96
CA GLU A 772 -38.64 -3.94 57.74
C GLU A 772 -38.35 -4.31 59.20
N GLN A 773 -38.90 -3.54 60.13
CA GLN A 773 -38.77 -3.74 61.56
C GLN A 773 -40.15 -4.06 62.16
N HIS A 774 -40.16 -5.05 63.05
CA HIS A 774 -41.33 -5.52 63.78
C HIS A 774 -41.19 -5.09 65.23
N ILE A 775 -41.90 -4.04 65.63
CA ILE A 775 -41.69 -3.35 66.92
C ILE A 775 -42.92 -3.44 67.83
N PRO A 776 -42.72 -3.66 69.15
CA PRO A 776 -43.80 -3.69 70.11
C PRO A 776 -44.37 -2.29 70.36
N VAL A 777 -45.57 -2.24 70.93
CA VAL A 777 -46.25 -1.00 71.29
C VAL A 777 -46.44 -0.95 72.80
N SER A 778 -46.04 0.16 73.43
CA SER A 778 -46.23 0.44 74.85
C SER A 778 -47.48 1.27 75.09
N ALA A 779 -48.10 1.12 76.26
CA ALA A 779 -49.19 1.98 76.74
C ALA A 779 -48.70 3.26 77.43
N ASN A 780 -47.42 3.32 77.84
CA ASN A 780 -46.76 4.49 78.43
C ASN A 780 -45.38 4.75 77.81
N LEU A 781 -44.90 5.99 77.90
CA LEU A 781 -43.56 6.40 77.45
C LEU A 781 -42.76 6.95 78.65
N PRO A 782 -42.03 6.12 79.41
CA PRO A 782 -41.22 6.57 80.55
C PRO A 782 -39.89 7.17 80.08
N SER A 783 -39.40 8.24 80.73
CA SER A 783 -38.07 8.83 80.40
C SER A 783 -36.95 7.79 80.43
N GLY A 784 -35.99 7.88 79.51
CA GLY A 784 -34.89 6.91 79.38
C GLY A 784 -35.27 5.59 78.66
N TYR A 785 -36.34 5.59 77.85
CA TYR A 785 -36.90 4.39 77.23
C TYR A 785 -35.96 3.68 76.23
N LEU A 786 -34.90 4.32 75.73
CA LEU A 786 -33.92 3.65 74.86
C LEU A 786 -33.00 2.69 75.64
N GLY A 787 -32.84 2.90 76.95
CA GLY A 787 -32.00 2.06 77.81
C GLY A 787 -32.58 0.67 78.14
N TYR A 788 -33.79 0.34 77.67
CA TYR A 788 -34.43 -0.95 77.92
C TYR A 788 -33.76 -2.06 77.11
N GLN A 789 -33.11 -3.02 77.81
CA GLN A 789 -32.45 -4.15 77.17
C GLN A 789 -32.96 -5.49 77.72
N GLU A 790 -33.52 -6.31 76.83
CA GLU A 790 -33.98 -7.66 77.15
C GLU A 790 -32.81 -8.66 77.09
N LEU A 791 -32.17 -8.88 78.25
CA LEU A 791 -31.26 -10.00 78.45
C LEU A 791 -32.10 -11.24 78.81
N GLY A 792 -31.92 -12.31 78.02
CA GLY A 792 -32.71 -13.53 78.13
C GLY A 792 -32.44 -14.33 79.42
N MET A 793 -32.99 -13.88 80.55
CA MET A 793 -33.27 -14.65 81.77
C MET A 793 -34.04 -13.81 82.83
N GLY A 794 -35.00 -12.98 82.41
CA GLY A 794 -35.99 -12.36 83.32
C GLY A 794 -35.45 -11.31 84.31
N ARG A 795 -34.28 -10.74 84.07
CA ARG A 795 -33.79 -9.53 84.77
C ARG A 795 -33.66 -8.40 83.76
N HIS A 796 -34.34 -7.29 84.02
CA HIS A 796 -34.31 -6.09 83.19
C HIS A 796 -33.49 -4.99 83.87
N TYR A 797 -32.72 -4.23 83.09
CA TYR A 797 -32.18 -2.93 83.45
C TYR A 797 -32.89 -1.89 82.57
N GLY A 798 -33.31 -0.77 83.15
CA GLY A 798 -34.06 0.30 82.47
C GLY A 798 -35.38 0.66 83.15
N PRO A 799 -36.13 1.65 82.62
CA PRO A 799 -37.43 2.07 83.15
C PRO A 799 -38.54 1.03 82.92
N GLU A 800 -39.60 1.09 83.74
CA GLU A 800 -40.73 0.15 83.66
C GLU A 800 -41.69 0.49 82.49
N ILE A 801 -41.75 -0.40 81.49
CA ILE A 801 -42.56 -0.24 80.28
C ILE A 801 -43.80 -1.15 80.35
N LYS A 802 -44.99 -0.56 80.19
CA LYS A 802 -46.27 -1.27 80.17
C LYS A 802 -46.65 -1.63 78.73
N TRP A 803 -46.14 -2.75 78.25
CA TRP A 803 -46.42 -3.23 76.90
C TRP A 803 -47.89 -3.54 76.63
N VAL A 804 -48.36 -3.20 75.42
CA VAL A 804 -49.66 -3.60 74.87
C VAL A 804 -49.58 -5.05 74.38
N ASP A 805 -50.63 -5.84 74.63
CA ASP A 805 -50.71 -7.27 74.29
C ASP A 805 -49.45 -8.09 74.68
N GLY A 806 -48.87 -7.77 75.84
CA GLY A 806 -47.76 -8.53 76.42
C GLY A 806 -46.41 -8.37 75.69
N GLY A 807 -46.18 -7.28 74.94
CA GLY A 807 -44.90 -7.03 74.30
C GLY A 807 -44.73 -7.68 72.93
N LYS A 808 -45.81 -8.23 72.36
CA LYS A 808 -45.79 -8.70 70.97
C LYS A 808 -45.48 -7.54 70.01
N PRO A 809 -44.76 -7.80 68.89
CA PRO A 809 -44.57 -6.80 67.84
C PRO A 809 -45.88 -6.53 67.10
N LEU A 810 -46.56 -5.43 67.45
CA LEU A 810 -47.85 -5.04 66.87
C LEU A 810 -47.71 -4.10 65.66
N LEU A 811 -46.64 -3.28 65.62
CA LEU A 811 -46.36 -2.35 64.52
C LEU A 811 -45.34 -2.98 63.57
N LYS A 812 -45.64 -2.94 62.27
CA LYS A 812 -44.65 -3.14 61.21
C LYS A 812 -44.32 -1.80 60.57
N ILE A 813 -43.04 -1.45 60.56
CA ILE A 813 -42.48 -0.26 59.91
C ILE A 813 -41.37 -0.68 58.96
N SER A 814 -41.08 0.13 57.95
CA SER A 814 -39.93 -0.05 57.07
C SER A 814 -39.17 1.26 56.91
N THR A 815 -37.85 1.20 56.85
CA THR A 815 -36.99 2.36 56.62
C THR A 815 -36.07 2.14 55.42
N HIS A 816 -35.93 3.16 54.58
CA HIS A 816 -35.03 3.18 53.43
C HIS A 816 -34.10 4.39 53.54
N LEU A 817 -32.79 4.16 53.49
CA LEU A 817 -31.76 5.19 53.61
C LEU A 817 -31.24 5.57 52.23
N VAL A 818 -31.28 6.86 51.91
CA VAL A 818 -30.57 7.44 50.76
C VAL A 818 -29.50 8.37 51.33
N SER A 819 -28.28 7.84 51.47
CA SER A 819 -27.16 8.57 52.08
C SER A 819 -25.87 8.41 51.27
N THR A 820 -25.19 9.53 51.09
CA THR A 820 -23.82 9.59 50.56
C THR A 820 -22.77 9.73 51.68
N VAL A 821 -23.17 9.59 52.95
CA VAL A 821 -22.23 9.62 54.09
C VAL A 821 -22.37 8.41 55.03
N TYR A 822 -23.42 7.60 54.88
CA TYR A 822 -23.61 6.35 55.62
C TYR A 822 -23.72 5.15 54.67
N THR A 823 -22.82 4.18 54.84
CA THR A 823 -22.90 2.88 54.15
C THR A 823 -23.75 1.87 54.92
N GLN A 824 -24.46 1.03 54.19
CA GLN A 824 -25.14 -0.15 54.73
C GLN A 824 -24.24 -1.41 54.69
N ASP A 825 -23.19 -1.40 53.87
CA ASP A 825 -22.23 -2.51 53.75
C ASP A 825 -21.42 -2.69 55.05
N GLN A 826 -21.47 -3.90 55.60
CA GLN A 826 -20.85 -4.22 56.88
C GLN A 826 -19.32 -4.29 56.80
N HIS A 827 -18.75 -4.67 55.65
CA HIS A 827 -17.31 -4.80 55.44
C HIS A 827 -16.66 -3.41 55.35
N LEU A 828 -17.25 -2.52 54.56
CA LEU A 828 -16.82 -1.14 54.42
C LEU A 828 -16.92 -0.37 55.76
N HIS A 829 -18.04 -0.52 56.48
CA HIS A 829 -18.21 0.10 57.80
C HIS A 829 -17.12 -0.35 58.79
N ASN A 830 -16.89 -1.66 58.90
CA ASN A 830 -15.91 -2.22 59.83
C ASN A 830 -14.48 -1.78 59.52
N PHE A 831 -14.11 -1.69 58.24
CA PHE A 831 -12.80 -1.21 57.82
C PHE A 831 -12.55 0.24 58.27
N PHE A 832 -13.48 1.16 57.97
CA PHE A 832 -13.34 2.56 58.39
C PHE A 832 -13.39 2.73 59.92
N GLN A 833 -14.23 1.97 60.62
CA GLN A 833 -14.28 1.97 62.09
C GLN A 833 -12.95 1.49 62.70
N TYR A 834 -12.30 0.50 62.11
CA TYR A 834 -10.97 0.06 62.54
C TYR A 834 -9.90 1.14 62.28
N CYS A 835 -9.88 1.73 61.08
CA CYS A 835 -8.96 2.84 60.77
C CYS A 835 -9.10 4.01 61.75
N GLN A 836 -10.34 4.39 62.09
CA GLN A 836 -10.60 5.45 63.07
C GLN A 836 -10.03 5.14 64.45
N LYS A 837 -10.19 3.91 64.94
CA LYS A 837 -9.62 3.46 66.23
C LYS A 837 -8.09 3.55 66.22
N THR A 838 -7.45 3.22 65.09
CA THR A 838 -6.00 3.36 64.91
C THR A 838 -5.53 4.82 64.89
N GLU A 839 -6.20 5.70 64.14
CA GLU A 839 -5.85 7.13 64.09
C GLU A 839 -6.04 7.84 65.45
N SER A 840 -6.93 7.31 66.31
CA SER A 840 -7.15 7.80 67.68
C SER A 840 -6.06 7.36 68.69
N GLY A 841 -4.96 6.77 68.24
CA GLY A 841 -3.81 6.39 69.08
C GLY A 841 -3.86 4.98 69.68
N ALA A 842 -4.81 4.12 69.30
CA ALA A 842 -4.82 2.73 69.72
C ALA A 842 -3.71 1.91 69.02
N GLN A 843 -3.09 0.96 69.74
CA GLN A 843 -2.07 0.07 69.17
C GLN A 843 -2.63 -0.78 68.03
N ALA A 844 -2.27 -0.44 66.79
CA ALA A 844 -2.67 -1.19 65.60
C ALA A 844 -1.86 -2.48 65.44
N LEU A 845 -2.48 -3.61 65.79
CA LEU A 845 -1.98 -4.94 65.44
C LEU A 845 -2.27 -5.21 63.96
N GLY A 846 -1.22 -5.22 63.11
CA GLY A 846 -1.36 -5.39 61.65
C GLY A 846 -2.18 -6.61 61.21
N ASN A 847 -2.14 -7.70 61.97
CA ASN A 847 -2.93 -8.91 61.71
C ASN A 847 -4.45 -8.67 61.74
N GLU A 848 -4.95 -7.81 62.66
CA GLU A 848 -6.38 -7.46 62.69
C GLU A 848 -6.75 -6.55 61.50
N LEU A 849 -5.90 -5.59 61.12
CA LEU A 849 -6.12 -4.78 59.92
C LEU A 849 -6.21 -5.64 58.65
N VAL A 850 -5.34 -6.65 58.53
CA VAL A 850 -5.34 -7.61 57.41
C VAL A 850 -6.67 -8.38 57.31
N LYS A 851 -7.33 -8.70 58.44
CA LYS A 851 -8.66 -9.34 58.46
C LYS A 851 -9.74 -8.42 57.90
N TYR A 852 -9.75 -7.14 58.26
CA TYR A 852 -10.69 -6.17 57.68
C TYR A 852 -10.42 -5.93 56.18
N LEU A 853 -9.16 -5.78 55.79
CA LEU A 853 -8.76 -5.67 54.37
C LEU A 853 -9.21 -6.89 53.55
N LYS A 854 -8.97 -8.11 54.03
CA LYS A 854 -9.44 -9.34 53.36
C LYS A 854 -10.97 -9.37 53.23
N SER A 855 -11.71 -8.82 54.20
CA SER A 855 -13.18 -8.74 54.14
C SER A 855 -13.72 -7.75 53.11
N LEU A 856 -12.94 -6.75 52.68
CA LEU A 856 -13.37 -5.80 51.63
C LEU A 856 -13.55 -6.45 50.25
N HIS A 857 -13.01 -7.65 50.02
CA HIS A 857 -13.29 -8.45 48.82
C HIS A 857 -14.74 -8.98 48.74
N ALA A 858 -15.51 -8.88 49.82
CA ALA A 858 -16.93 -9.22 49.87
C ALA A 858 -17.85 -7.98 49.85
N MET A 859 -17.29 -6.78 49.68
CA MET A 859 -18.06 -5.53 49.57
C MET A 859 -18.95 -5.55 48.32
N GLU A 860 -20.17 -5.05 48.45
CA GLU A 860 -21.11 -5.03 47.32
C GLU A 860 -20.63 -4.09 46.21
N GLY A 861 -20.62 -4.59 44.96
CA GLY A 861 -20.00 -3.88 43.84
C GLY A 861 -20.56 -2.48 43.57
N HIS A 862 -21.85 -2.26 43.83
CA HIS A 862 -22.48 -0.95 43.67
C HIS A 862 -22.03 0.02 44.78
N VAL A 863 -21.92 -0.44 46.04
CA VAL A 863 -21.39 0.35 47.16
C VAL A 863 -19.94 0.76 46.90
N MET A 864 -19.14 -0.16 46.38
CA MET A 864 -17.75 0.10 46.00
C MET A 864 -17.62 1.20 44.94
N ILE A 865 -18.49 1.21 43.93
CA ILE A 865 -18.51 2.25 42.89
C ILE A 865 -19.00 3.58 43.46
N ALA A 866 -20.06 3.55 44.28
CA ALA A 866 -20.65 4.74 44.90
C ALA A 866 -19.65 5.49 45.80
N PHE A 867 -18.83 4.77 46.57
CA PHE A 867 -17.82 5.35 47.45
C PHE A 867 -16.39 5.27 46.87
N LEU A 868 -16.23 5.02 45.56
CA LEU A 868 -14.94 4.70 44.91
C LEU A 868 -13.78 5.65 45.29
N PRO A 869 -13.91 6.99 45.23
CA PRO A 869 -12.79 7.89 45.54
C PRO A 869 -12.42 7.85 47.02
N THR A 870 -13.43 7.77 47.90
CA THR A 870 -13.25 7.71 49.36
C THR A 870 -12.57 6.40 49.78
N ILE A 871 -12.99 5.28 49.20
CA ILE A 871 -12.38 3.95 49.41
C ILE A 871 -10.92 3.95 48.95
N LEU A 872 -10.66 4.37 47.71
CA LEU A 872 -9.29 4.35 47.17
C LEU A 872 -8.36 5.31 47.92
N ASN A 873 -8.79 6.53 48.24
CA ASN A 873 -8.00 7.47 49.04
C ASN A 873 -7.64 6.90 50.42
N GLN A 874 -8.59 6.29 51.13
CA GLN A 874 -8.30 5.67 52.42
C GLN A 874 -7.38 4.45 52.28
N LEU A 875 -7.52 3.63 51.23
CA LEU A 875 -6.61 2.52 50.96
C LEU A 875 -5.17 3.02 50.69
N PHE A 876 -4.99 4.07 49.89
CA PHE A 876 -3.65 4.67 49.67
C PHE A 876 -3.06 5.31 50.93
N ARG A 877 -3.89 5.90 51.82
CA ARG A 877 -3.46 6.37 53.15
C ARG A 877 -3.02 5.22 54.06
N VAL A 878 -3.71 4.08 54.04
CA VAL A 878 -3.29 2.88 54.78
C VAL A 878 -2.00 2.29 54.20
N LEU A 879 -1.79 2.36 52.88
CA LEU A 879 -0.58 1.89 52.21
C LEU A 879 0.68 2.64 52.67
N THR A 880 0.63 3.98 52.75
CA THR A 880 1.79 4.81 53.15
C THR A 880 2.12 4.71 54.64
N ARG A 881 1.13 4.36 55.47
CA ARG A 881 1.26 4.16 56.93
C ARG A 881 1.56 2.72 57.33
N ALA A 882 1.64 1.79 56.39
CA ALA A 882 1.88 0.38 56.67
C ALA A 882 3.30 0.14 57.24
N THR A 883 3.38 -0.34 58.48
CA THR A 883 4.64 -0.78 59.13
C THR A 883 5.02 -2.22 58.79
N GLN A 884 4.06 -3.05 58.39
CA GLN A 884 4.23 -4.47 58.05
C GLN A 884 3.97 -4.70 56.55
N GLU A 885 4.83 -5.49 55.86
CA GLU A 885 4.68 -5.77 54.42
C GLU A 885 3.36 -6.48 54.09
N GLU A 886 2.87 -7.39 54.95
CA GLU A 886 1.59 -8.08 54.71
C GLU A 886 0.41 -7.09 54.60
N VAL A 887 0.40 -6.01 55.38
CA VAL A 887 -0.64 -4.97 55.30
C VAL A 887 -0.60 -4.31 53.92
N ALA A 888 0.57 -3.84 53.48
CA ALA A 888 0.75 -3.15 52.20
C ALA A 888 0.37 -4.04 50.99
N VAL A 889 0.74 -5.32 51.04
CA VAL A 889 0.33 -6.32 50.04
C VAL A 889 -1.18 -6.52 50.03
N ASN A 890 -1.84 -6.70 51.18
CA ASN A 890 -3.29 -6.89 51.21
C ASN A 890 -4.06 -5.63 50.80
N VAL A 891 -3.60 -4.43 51.16
CA VAL A 891 -4.15 -3.16 50.61
C VAL A 891 -4.09 -3.16 49.09
N THR A 892 -2.94 -3.52 48.52
CA THR A 892 -2.75 -3.57 47.06
C THR A 892 -3.66 -4.61 46.42
N ARG A 893 -3.91 -5.76 47.06
CA ARG A 893 -4.89 -6.77 46.61
C ARG A 893 -6.32 -6.23 46.56
N VAL A 894 -6.75 -5.48 47.58
CA VAL A 894 -8.07 -4.83 47.58
C VAL A 894 -8.16 -3.81 46.45
N ILE A 895 -7.12 -2.99 46.23
CA ILE A 895 -7.09 -2.03 45.09
C ILE A 895 -7.19 -2.78 43.75
N ILE A 896 -6.47 -3.88 43.55
CA ILE A 896 -6.58 -4.74 42.34
C ILE A 896 -8.02 -5.24 42.14
N HIS A 897 -8.70 -5.65 43.22
CA HIS A 897 -10.09 -6.10 43.16
C HIS A 897 -11.05 -4.96 42.79
N VAL A 898 -10.92 -3.79 43.42
CA VAL A 898 -11.72 -2.58 43.13
C VAL A 898 -11.58 -2.17 41.66
N VAL A 899 -10.32 -2.07 41.18
CA VAL A 899 -9.98 -1.74 39.80
C VAL A 899 -10.55 -2.76 38.82
N ALA A 900 -10.36 -4.05 39.10
CA ALA A 900 -10.82 -5.13 38.24
C ALA A 900 -12.34 -5.14 38.07
N GLN A 901 -13.09 -4.97 39.16
CA GLN A 901 -14.55 -4.98 39.12
C GLN A 901 -15.12 -3.72 38.46
N CYS A 902 -14.50 -2.55 38.64
CA CYS A 902 -14.87 -1.37 37.85
C CYS A 902 -14.64 -1.60 36.35
N HIS A 903 -13.54 -2.27 35.96
CA HIS A 903 -13.25 -2.60 34.57
C HIS A 903 -14.23 -3.64 33.99
N GLU A 904 -14.54 -4.68 34.77
CA GLU A 904 -15.48 -5.77 34.42
C GLU A 904 -16.93 -5.27 34.25
N GLU A 905 -17.32 -4.20 34.94
CA GLU A 905 -18.62 -3.51 34.78
C GLU A 905 -18.62 -2.42 33.67
N GLY A 906 -17.51 -2.24 32.93
CA GLY A 906 -17.39 -1.25 31.86
C GLY A 906 -17.16 0.19 32.33
N LEU A 907 -16.68 0.38 33.56
CA LEU A 907 -16.55 1.67 34.25
C LEU A 907 -15.10 2.19 34.30
N GLU A 908 -14.23 1.78 33.36
CA GLU A 908 -12.83 2.25 33.24
C GLU A 908 -12.72 3.78 33.29
N SER A 909 -13.67 4.48 32.66
CA SER A 909 -13.72 5.95 32.68
C SER A 909 -13.71 6.53 34.10
N HIS A 910 -14.37 5.87 35.07
CA HIS A 910 -14.39 6.33 36.47
C HIS A 910 -13.02 6.13 37.15
N LEU A 911 -12.29 5.08 36.80
CA LEU A 911 -10.90 4.88 37.27
C LEU A 911 -9.98 5.95 36.67
N ARG A 912 -10.10 6.25 35.37
CA ARG A 912 -9.34 7.34 34.73
C ARG A 912 -9.69 8.70 35.34
N SER A 913 -10.97 8.97 35.61
CA SER A 913 -11.42 10.18 36.33
C SER A 913 -10.83 10.26 37.74
N TYR A 914 -10.79 9.15 38.47
CA TYR A 914 -10.15 9.07 39.79
C TYR A 914 -8.67 9.44 39.69
N VAL A 915 -7.90 8.77 38.85
CA VAL A 915 -6.45 9.02 38.75
C VAL A 915 -6.18 10.43 38.24
N LYS A 916 -6.89 10.93 37.22
CA LYS A 916 -6.66 12.27 36.65
C LYS A 916 -7.05 13.41 37.60
N TYR A 917 -8.22 13.33 38.26
CA TYR A 917 -8.80 14.46 39.02
C TYR A 917 -8.84 14.26 40.54
N ALA A 918 -9.24 13.08 41.03
CA ALA A 918 -9.55 12.89 42.46
C ALA A 918 -8.36 12.43 43.32
N TYR A 919 -7.43 11.66 42.75
CA TYR A 919 -6.25 11.17 43.48
C TYR A 919 -5.32 12.31 43.88
N LYS A 920 -4.99 12.36 45.17
CA LYS A 920 -4.01 13.26 45.77
C LYS A 920 -3.21 12.48 46.83
N ALA A 921 -1.88 12.49 46.72
CA ALA A 921 -1.03 11.95 47.78
C ALA A 921 -1.16 12.77 49.08
N GLU A 922 -0.94 12.14 50.24
CA GLU A 922 -0.75 12.91 51.49
C GLU A 922 0.60 13.66 51.44
N PRO A 923 0.69 14.88 52.01
CA PRO A 923 1.94 15.61 52.11
C PRO A 923 3.02 14.79 52.82
N TYR A 924 4.19 14.68 52.19
CA TYR A 924 5.32 13.93 52.74
C TYR A 924 5.92 14.65 53.96
N VAL A 925 5.77 14.07 55.16
CA VAL A 925 6.48 14.52 56.37
C VAL A 925 7.67 13.60 56.62
N ALA A 926 8.87 14.18 56.56
CA ALA A 926 10.14 13.46 56.41
C ALA A 926 10.54 12.50 57.54
N SER A 927 9.82 12.51 58.68
CA SER A 927 10.09 11.67 59.85
C SER A 927 9.14 10.47 60.01
N GLU A 928 8.01 10.42 59.30
CA GLU A 928 6.92 9.46 59.61
C GLU A 928 6.30 8.73 58.41
N TYR A 929 6.23 9.34 57.22
CA TYR A 929 5.43 8.80 56.11
C TYR A 929 6.28 8.35 54.93
N LYS A 930 5.98 7.15 54.42
CA LYS A 930 6.52 6.65 53.15
C LYS A 930 5.69 7.19 51.98
N THR A 931 6.25 7.27 50.79
CA THR A 931 5.47 7.73 49.62
C THR A 931 4.62 6.60 49.02
N VAL A 932 3.50 6.95 48.36
CA VAL A 932 2.65 5.97 47.65
C VAL A 932 3.46 5.24 46.57
N HIS A 933 4.30 5.95 45.81
CA HIS A 933 5.08 5.32 44.74
C HIS A 933 6.08 4.29 45.25
N GLU A 934 6.75 4.53 46.39
CA GLU A 934 7.67 3.55 46.99
C GLU A 934 6.96 2.28 47.48
N GLU A 935 5.88 2.41 48.25
CA GLU A 935 5.21 1.23 48.85
C GLU A 935 4.34 0.47 47.85
N LEU A 936 3.72 1.15 46.89
CA LEU A 936 2.96 0.49 45.82
C LEU A 936 3.87 -0.34 44.92
N THR A 937 5.03 0.20 44.53
CA THR A 937 6.05 -0.51 43.72
C THR A 937 6.55 -1.78 44.43
N LYS A 938 6.86 -1.71 45.73
CA LYS A 938 7.24 -2.88 46.53
C LYS A 938 6.12 -3.91 46.63
N SER A 939 4.89 -3.47 46.88
CA SER A 939 3.73 -4.35 47.04
C SER A 939 3.37 -5.06 45.73
N MET A 940 3.42 -4.35 44.60
CA MET A 940 3.31 -4.93 43.25
C MET A 940 4.41 -5.97 43.01
N THR A 941 5.67 -5.68 43.38
CA THR A 941 6.78 -6.63 43.27
C THR A 941 6.47 -7.94 43.99
N THR A 942 5.97 -7.89 45.23
CA THR A 942 5.63 -9.09 46.00
C THR A 942 4.42 -9.85 45.43
N ILE A 943 3.47 -9.18 44.77
CA ILE A 943 2.33 -9.80 44.06
C ILE A 943 2.72 -10.40 42.70
N LEU A 944 3.78 -9.92 42.06
CA LEU A 944 4.29 -10.43 40.79
C LEU A 944 5.23 -11.64 40.94
N LYS A 945 5.65 -12.00 42.17
CA LYS A 945 6.49 -13.18 42.43
C LYS A 945 5.81 -14.47 41.90
N PRO A 946 6.55 -15.43 41.31
CA PRO A 946 5.97 -16.66 40.77
C PRO A 946 5.17 -17.53 41.76
N SER A 947 5.41 -17.37 43.06
CA SER A 947 4.70 -18.06 44.15
C SER A 947 3.45 -17.34 44.66
N ALA A 948 3.09 -16.18 44.10
CA ALA A 948 1.88 -15.45 44.46
C ALA A 948 0.61 -16.04 43.82
N ASP A 949 -0.56 -15.62 44.31
CA ASP A 949 -1.84 -15.99 43.70
C ASP A 949 -1.90 -15.54 42.23
N PHE A 950 -2.01 -16.52 41.34
CA PHE A 950 -2.09 -16.33 39.90
C PHE A 950 -3.28 -15.46 39.48
N LEU A 951 -4.45 -15.58 40.12
CA LEU A 951 -5.63 -14.80 39.75
C LEU A 951 -5.44 -13.30 40.05
N THR A 952 -4.95 -12.98 41.25
CA THR A 952 -4.56 -11.62 41.63
C THR A 952 -3.46 -11.07 40.72
N SER A 953 -2.42 -11.87 40.45
CA SER A 953 -1.30 -11.47 39.59
C SER A 953 -1.77 -11.16 38.16
N ASN A 954 -2.67 -11.99 37.61
CA ASN A 954 -3.26 -11.80 36.28
C ASN A 954 -4.15 -10.54 36.22
N LYS A 955 -4.97 -10.27 37.25
CA LYS A 955 -5.74 -9.02 37.35
C LYS A 955 -4.82 -7.79 37.46
N LEU A 956 -3.73 -7.86 38.21
CA LEU A 956 -2.72 -6.78 38.27
C LEU A 956 -2.08 -6.50 36.91
N LEU A 957 -1.74 -7.54 36.15
CA LEU A 957 -1.18 -7.41 34.79
C LEU A 957 -2.19 -6.80 33.81
N LYS A 958 -3.42 -7.34 33.78
CA LYS A 958 -4.50 -6.92 32.88
C LYS A 958 -4.92 -5.46 33.10
N TYR A 959 -4.92 -4.98 34.33
CA TYR A 959 -5.32 -3.61 34.71
C TYR A 959 -4.13 -2.77 35.18
N SER A 960 -2.92 -3.09 34.73
CA SER A 960 -1.65 -2.48 35.16
C SER A 960 -1.56 -0.97 34.89
N TRP A 961 -2.25 -0.47 33.86
CA TRP A 961 -2.32 0.96 33.52
C TRP A 961 -2.68 1.83 34.73
N PHE A 962 -3.67 1.42 35.52
CA PHE A 962 -4.14 2.19 36.69
C PHE A 962 -3.02 2.36 37.73
N PHE A 963 -2.28 1.28 37.98
CA PHE A 963 -1.20 1.28 38.97
C PHE A 963 -0.05 2.16 38.50
N PHE A 964 0.34 2.04 37.22
CA PHE A 964 1.39 2.87 36.65
C PHE A 964 1.03 4.35 36.58
N ASP A 965 -0.21 4.72 36.24
CA ASP A 965 -0.66 6.11 36.25
C ASP A 965 -0.69 6.70 37.67
N VAL A 966 -1.06 5.91 38.68
CA VAL A 966 -0.95 6.32 40.10
C VAL A 966 0.51 6.49 40.52
N LEU A 967 1.43 5.61 40.10
CA LEU A 967 2.88 5.78 40.33
C LEU A 967 3.38 7.09 39.69
N ILE A 968 3.07 7.31 38.41
CA ILE A 968 3.40 8.52 37.63
C ILE A 968 2.89 9.79 38.35
N LYS A 969 1.62 9.80 38.76
CA LYS A 969 1.01 10.97 39.39
C LYS A 969 1.56 11.21 40.80
N SER A 970 1.80 10.14 41.57
CA SER A 970 2.46 10.22 42.88
C SER A 970 3.88 10.75 42.78
N MET A 971 4.65 10.31 41.77
CA MET A 971 5.99 10.82 41.49
C MET A 971 5.95 12.31 41.14
N ALA A 972 5.04 12.74 40.26
CA ALA A 972 4.88 14.15 39.89
C ALA A 972 4.50 15.04 41.07
N GLN A 973 3.51 14.64 41.88
CA GLN A 973 3.10 15.36 43.09
C GLN A 973 4.26 15.48 44.09
N HIS A 974 4.96 14.38 44.38
CA HIS A 974 6.13 14.37 45.27
C HIS A 974 7.24 15.34 44.84
N LEU A 975 7.53 15.42 43.54
CA LEU A 975 8.58 16.30 43.02
C LEU A 975 8.23 17.79 43.12
N ILE A 976 6.95 18.14 42.95
CA ILE A 976 6.49 19.53 43.04
C ILE A 976 6.31 19.96 44.50
N GLU A 977 5.58 19.20 45.30
CA GLU A 977 5.25 19.54 46.69
C GLU A 977 6.50 19.65 47.57
N ASN A 978 7.49 18.77 47.36
CA ASN A 978 8.78 18.82 48.08
C ASN A 978 9.84 19.68 47.38
N SER A 979 9.48 20.47 46.36
CA SER A 979 10.39 21.32 45.56
C SER A 979 11.58 20.60 44.90
N LYS A 980 11.57 19.26 44.84
CA LYS A 980 12.65 18.43 44.27
C LYS A 980 12.79 18.54 42.77
N VAL A 981 11.78 19.06 42.05
CA VAL A 981 11.85 19.29 40.59
C VAL A 981 13.07 20.13 40.16
N LYS A 982 13.56 21.02 41.04
CA LYS A 982 14.76 21.86 40.83
C LYS A 982 16.09 21.11 40.95
N LEU A 983 16.10 19.88 41.49
CA LEU A 983 17.30 19.04 41.58
C LEU A 983 17.63 18.40 40.23
N LEU A 984 18.90 18.01 40.07
CA LEU A 984 19.35 17.15 38.97
C LEU A 984 18.54 15.85 38.96
N ARG A 985 18.27 15.30 37.76
CA ARG A 985 17.37 14.14 37.59
C ARG A 985 17.81 12.91 38.39
N ASN A 986 19.12 12.66 38.49
CA ASN A 986 19.72 11.61 39.33
C ASN A 986 19.60 11.82 40.86
N GLN A 987 19.20 13.01 41.32
CA GLN A 987 19.04 13.35 42.74
C GLN A 987 17.56 13.50 43.16
N ARG A 988 16.62 13.38 42.21
CA ARG A 988 15.18 13.59 42.46
C ARG A 988 14.52 12.50 43.31
N PHE A 989 14.98 11.25 43.21
CA PHE A 989 14.47 10.09 43.93
C PHE A 989 15.61 9.32 44.62
N PRO A 990 15.35 8.62 45.75
CA PRO A 990 16.37 7.83 46.43
C PRO A 990 16.79 6.60 45.60
N ALA A 991 18.01 6.11 45.83
CA ALA A 991 18.53 4.91 45.15
C ALA A 991 17.69 3.65 45.43
N SER A 992 17.08 3.56 46.61
CA SER A 992 16.12 2.50 46.97
C SER A 992 14.91 2.46 46.04
N TYR A 993 14.40 3.61 45.59
CA TYR A 993 13.27 3.66 44.66
C TYR A 993 13.69 3.29 43.23
N HIS A 994 14.87 3.71 42.78
CA HIS A 994 15.43 3.26 41.50
C HIS A 994 15.54 1.72 41.45
N HIS A 995 16.03 1.10 42.53
CA HIS A 995 16.10 -0.36 42.63
C HIS A 995 14.71 -1.03 42.68
N ALA A 996 13.72 -0.42 43.34
CA ALA A 996 12.35 -0.91 43.33
C ALA A 996 11.73 -0.88 41.92
N VAL A 997 11.94 0.20 41.16
CA VAL A 997 11.52 0.31 39.75
C VAL A 997 12.20 -0.77 38.90
N GLU A 998 13.53 -0.91 38.96
CA GLU A 998 14.27 -1.96 38.24
C GLU A 998 13.75 -3.36 38.57
N THR A 999 13.39 -3.61 39.83
CA THR A 999 12.83 -4.91 40.26
C THR A 999 11.43 -5.16 39.69
N VAL A 1000 10.54 -4.17 39.67
CA VAL A 1000 9.20 -4.32 39.04
C VAL A 1000 9.32 -4.59 37.54
N VAL A 1001 10.18 -3.84 36.84
CA VAL A 1001 10.41 -4.01 35.39
C VAL A 1001 10.91 -5.44 35.11
N ASN A 1002 11.90 -5.92 35.87
CA ASN A 1002 12.44 -7.28 35.76
C ASN A 1002 11.41 -8.38 36.14
N MET A 1003 10.52 -8.13 37.09
CA MET A 1003 9.47 -9.09 37.49
C MET A 1003 8.32 -9.17 36.46
N LEU A 1004 8.08 -8.10 35.69
CA LEU A 1004 7.08 -8.10 34.62
C LEU A 1004 7.54 -8.84 33.37
N MET A 1005 8.85 -8.79 33.06
CA MET A 1005 9.42 -9.39 31.84
C MET A 1005 8.97 -10.86 31.63
N PRO A 1006 9.10 -11.81 32.59
CA PRO A 1006 8.69 -13.21 32.36
C PRO A 1006 7.18 -13.37 32.14
N HIS A 1007 6.33 -12.57 32.80
CA HIS A 1007 4.88 -12.66 32.57
C HIS A 1007 4.50 -12.13 31.17
N ILE A 1008 5.27 -11.18 30.62
CA ILE A 1008 5.06 -10.69 29.25
C ILE A 1008 5.66 -11.65 28.21
N THR A 1009 6.90 -12.13 28.38
CA THR A 1009 7.59 -12.91 27.34
C THR A 1009 7.33 -14.41 27.40
N GLN A 1010 7.04 -14.98 28.57
CA GLN A 1010 6.85 -16.43 28.73
C GLN A 1010 5.37 -16.84 28.82
N LYS A 1011 4.51 -16.00 29.39
CA LYS A 1011 3.07 -16.32 29.63
C LYS A 1011 2.08 -15.69 28.64
N PHE A 1012 2.56 -15.08 27.55
CA PHE A 1012 1.69 -14.39 26.58
C PHE A 1012 0.67 -15.30 25.89
N ARG A 1013 0.97 -16.60 25.76
CA ARG A 1013 0.04 -17.58 25.18
C ARG A 1013 -1.11 -17.92 26.13
N ASP A 1014 -0.82 -17.97 27.42
CA ASP A 1014 -1.81 -18.34 28.44
C ASP A 1014 -2.71 -17.16 28.81
N ASN A 1015 -2.18 -15.93 28.76
CA ASN A 1015 -2.87 -14.71 29.17
C ASN A 1015 -2.59 -13.55 28.18
N PRO A 1016 -3.07 -13.61 26.92
CA PRO A 1016 -2.72 -12.65 25.88
C PRO A 1016 -3.11 -11.21 26.24
N GLU A 1017 -4.34 -10.98 26.71
CA GLU A 1017 -4.78 -9.64 27.11
C GLU A 1017 -3.98 -9.06 28.29
N ALA A 1018 -3.62 -9.90 29.27
CA ALA A 1018 -2.88 -9.44 30.43
C ALA A 1018 -1.42 -9.10 30.10
N SER A 1019 -0.77 -9.93 29.26
CA SER A 1019 0.58 -9.67 28.77
C SER A 1019 0.65 -8.46 27.84
N LYS A 1020 -0.34 -8.28 26.94
CA LYS A 1020 -0.47 -7.11 26.06
C LYS A 1020 -0.66 -5.82 26.85
N ASN A 1021 -1.59 -5.80 27.81
CA ASN A 1021 -1.83 -4.62 28.65
C ASN A 1021 -0.63 -4.32 29.55
N ALA A 1022 0.03 -5.34 30.11
CA ALA A 1022 1.27 -5.16 30.87
C ALA A 1022 2.41 -4.59 30.01
N ASN A 1023 2.60 -5.07 28.78
CA ASN A 1023 3.59 -4.53 27.83
C ASN A 1023 3.35 -3.05 27.53
N HIS A 1024 2.12 -2.69 27.15
CA HIS A 1024 1.78 -1.31 26.81
C HIS A 1024 1.86 -0.38 28.03
N SER A 1025 1.30 -0.77 29.18
CA SER A 1025 1.33 0.04 30.40
C SER A 1025 2.75 0.23 30.94
N LEU A 1026 3.60 -0.80 30.85
CA LEU A 1026 5.02 -0.71 31.17
C LEU A 1026 5.75 0.25 30.22
N ALA A 1027 5.44 0.23 28.92
CA ALA A 1027 6.03 1.16 27.96
C ALA A 1027 5.64 2.62 28.25
N VAL A 1028 4.36 2.89 28.56
CA VAL A 1028 3.87 4.21 28.98
C VAL A 1028 4.54 4.68 30.27
N PHE A 1029 4.72 3.78 31.25
CA PHE A 1029 5.45 4.07 32.48
C PHE A 1029 6.92 4.44 32.23
N ILE A 1030 7.65 3.60 31.49
CA ILE A 1030 9.05 3.84 31.14
C ILE A 1030 9.23 5.14 30.34
N LYS A 1031 8.32 5.44 29.41
CA LYS A 1031 8.26 6.70 28.68
C LYS A 1031 8.17 7.91 29.64
N ARG A 1032 7.27 7.88 30.63
CA ARG A 1032 7.14 8.94 31.65
C ARG A 1032 8.32 9.06 32.60
N CYS A 1033 9.05 7.97 32.82
CA CYS A 1033 10.26 8.03 33.65
C CYS A 1033 11.34 8.96 33.07
N PHE A 1034 11.39 9.23 31.76
CA PHE A 1034 12.29 10.24 31.17
C PHE A 1034 12.01 11.67 31.65
N THR A 1035 10.75 12.01 31.93
CA THR A 1035 10.36 13.31 32.46
C THR A 1035 10.92 13.50 33.88
N PHE A 1036 10.84 12.46 34.71
CA PHE A 1036 11.04 12.54 36.16
C PHE A 1036 12.40 12.05 36.67
N MET A 1037 12.88 10.90 36.21
CA MET A 1037 14.03 10.16 36.75
C MET A 1037 15.32 10.42 35.96
N ASP A 1038 16.42 9.81 36.41
CA ASP A 1038 17.67 9.75 35.64
C ASP A 1038 17.48 9.03 34.29
N ARG A 1039 17.85 9.69 33.18
CA ARG A 1039 17.60 9.17 31.84
C ARG A 1039 18.53 8.02 31.45
N GLY A 1040 19.75 7.96 31.99
CA GLY A 1040 20.66 6.83 31.79
C GLY A 1040 20.14 5.55 32.46
N PHE A 1041 19.57 5.67 33.65
CA PHE A 1041 18.83 4.61 34.32
C PHE A 1041 17.62 4.14 33.47
N VAL A 1042 16.85 5.06 32.89
CA VAL A 1042 15.71 4.69 32.02
C VAL A 1042 16.19 3.96 30.75
N PHE A 1043 17.28 4.42 30.11
CA PHE A 1043 17.90 3.69 29.00
C PHE A 1043 18.34 2.27 29.40
N LYS A 1044 18.91 2.10 30.60
CA LYS A 1044 19.26 0.77 31.12
C LYS A 1044 18.02 -0.13 31.25
N GLN A 1045 16.89 0.37 31.74
CA GLN A 1045 15.65 -0.42 31.82
C GLN A 1045 15.09 -0.81 30.45
N ILE A 1046 15.16 0.10 29.46
CA ILE A 1046 14.81 -0.19 28.06
C ILE A 1046 15.70 -1.30 27.50
N ASN A 1047 17.02 -1.20 27.69
CA ASN A 1047 17.97 -2.22 27.21
C ASN A 1047 17.74 -3.59 27.86
N ASN A 1048 17.52 -3.62 29.18
CA ASN A 1048 17.17 -4.84 29.92
C ASN A 1048 15.89 -5.48 29.34
N TYR A 1049 14.86 -4.68 29.07
CA TYR A 1049 13.59 -5.16 28.51
C TYR A 1049 13.77 -5.77 27.10
N ILE A 1050 14.43 -5.06 26.19
CA ILE A 1050 14.66 -5.54 24.82
C ILE A 1050 15.54 -6.81 24.80
N SER A 1051 16.46 -6.97 25.75
CA SER A 1051 17.32 -8.17 25.84
C SER A 1051 16.57 -9.49 26.14
N CYS A 1052 15.29 -9.42 26.53
CA CYS A 1052 14.45 -10.59 26.76
C CYS A 1052 13.86 -11.19 25.48
N PHE A 1053 13.96 -10.51 24.33
CA PHE A 1053 13.49 -10.98 23.03
C PHE A 1053 14.65 -11.58 22.22
N ALA A 1054 14.37 -12.58 21.40
CA ALA A 1054 15.35 -13.31 20.59
C ALA A 1054 14.95 -13.37 19.10
N PRO A 1055 15.92 -13.52 18.17
CA PRO A 1055 15.62 -13.86 16.77
C PRO A 1055 14.83 -15.17 16.68
N GLY A 1056 13.84 -15.23 15.78
CA GLY A 1056 12.93 -16.37 15.64
C GLY A 1056 11.83 -16.50 16.70
N ASP A 1057 11.62 -15.49 17.55
CA ASP A 1057 10.50 -15.47 18.50
C ASP A 1057 9.12 -15.49 17.78
N PRO A 1058 8.04 -15.96 18.44
CA PRO A 1058 6.69 -15.91 17.87
C PRO A 1058 6.23 -14.48 17.59
N LYS A 1059 5.44 -14.29 16.51
CA LYS A 1059 4.91 -12.98 16.04
C LYS A 1059 4.47 -12.03 17.16
N THR A 1060 3.69 -12.53 18.13
CA THR A 1060 3.16 -11.74 19.25
C THR A 1060 4.25 -11.11 20.12
N LEU A 1061 5.41 -11.74 20.29
CA LEU A 1061 6.53 -11.15 21.01
C LEU A 1061 7.22 -10.05 20.20
N PHE A 1062 7.29 -10.17 18.86
CA PHE A 1062 7.71 -9.07 18.00
C PHE A 1062 6.73 -7.89 18.04
N GLU A 1063 5.41 -8.16 18.03
CA GLU A 1063 4.36 -7.15 18.24
C GLU A 1063 4.59 -6.42 19.57
N TYR A 1064 4.82 -7.14 20.67
CA TYR A 1064 5.10 -6.53 21.99
C TYR A 1064 6.40 -5.71 21.99
N LYS A 1065 7.49 -6.24 21.43
CA LYS A 1065 8.79 -5.56 21.32
C LYS A 1065 8.68 -4.23 20.57
N PHE A 1066 8.05 -4.24 19.40
CA PHE A 1066 7.90 -3.04 18.58
C PHE A 1066 6.83 -2.08 19.12
N GLU A 1067 5.78 -2.56 19.79
CA GLU A 1067 4.83 -1.71 20.51
C GLU A 1067 5.53 -0.97 21.67
N PHE A 1068 6.38 -1.65 22.43
CA PHE A 1068 7.18 -1.02 23.49
C PHE A 1068 8.11 0.06 22.92
N LEU A 1069 8.85 -0.27 21.85
CA LEU A 1069 9.71 0.70 21.15
C LEU A 1069 8.91 1.88 20.58
N ARG A 1070 7.73 1.64 19.98
CA ARG A 1070 6.85 2.69 19.44
C ARG A 1070 6.44 3.68 20.51
N VAL A 1071 5.94 3.21 21.66
CA VAL A 1071 5.50 4.06 22.78
C VAL A 1071 6.68 4.84 23.37
N VAL A 1072 7.83 4.21 23.57
CA VAL A 1072 9.04 4.82 24.13
C VAL A 1072 9.66 5.84 23.17
N CYS A 1073 9.78 5.53 21.88
CA CYS A 1073 10.30 6.44 20.87
C CYS A 1073 9.34 7.60 20.55
N ASN A 1074 8.04 7.47 20.82
CA ASN A 1074 7.10 8.57 20.72
C ASN A 1074 7.18 9.61 21.86
N HIS A 1075 8.11 9.49 22.82
CA HIS A 1075 8.33 10.52 23.85
C HIS A 1075 8.49 11.94 23.25
N GLU A 1076 7.87 12.92 23.90
CA GLU A 1076 7.76 14.33 23.48
C GLU A 1076 9.10 15.05 23.23
N HIS A 1077 10.19 14.53 23.79
CA HIS A 1077 11.56 15.02 23.62
C HIS A 1077 12.51 13.93 23.07
N TYR A 1078 12.05 13.08 22.16
CA TYR A 1078 12.86 12.04 21.51
C TYR A 1078 14.13 12.57 20.84
N ILE A 1079 14.09 13.74 20.19
CA ILE A 1079 15.26 14.32 19.52
C ILE A 1079 16.37 14.67 20.54
N PRO A 1080 16.12 15.46 21.61
CA PRO A 1080 17.08 15.64 22.70
C PRO A 1080 17.62 14.33 23.30
N LEU A 1081 16.75 13.32 23.52
CA LEU A 1081 17.17 12.02 24.08
C LEU A 1081 18.25 11.31 23.25
N ASN A 1082 18.34 11.59 21.95
CA ASN A 1082 19.36 10.99 21.07
C ASN A 1082 20.61 11.86 20.90
N LEU A 1083 20.72 13.00 21.58
CA LEU A 1083 21.87 13.91 21.54
C LEU A 1083 22.43 14.11 20.11
N PRO A 1084 21.69 14.77 19.19
CA PRO A 1084 22.11 15.03 17.80
C PRO A 1084 23.26 16.03 17.70
N MET A 1085 24.40 15.69 18.28
CA MET A 1085 25.63 16.46 18.35
C MET A 1085 26.85 15.55 18.13
N PRO A 1086 28.01 16.08 17.71
CA PRO A 1086 29.16 15.24 17.39
C PRO A 1086 29.94 14.85 18.65
N PHE A 1087 30.23 13.56 18.80
CA PHE A 1087 30.91 13.01 19.97
C PHE A 1087 32.45 13.05 19.91
N GLY A 1088 33.03 13.35 18.73
CA GLY A 1088 34.48 13.39 18.49
C GLY A 1088 35.28 14.35 19.38
N LYS A 1089 36.59 14.08 19.52
CA LYS A 1089 37.53 14.82 20.38
C LYS A 1089 38.13 16.05 19.66
N GLY A 1090 37.35 17.11 19.44
CA GLY A 1090 37.86 18.35 18.84
C GLY A 1090 36.95 19.56 19.00
N ARG A 1091 37.51 20.78 18.86
CA ARG A 1091 36.72 22.02 18.70
C ARG A 1091 36.22 22.09 17.26
N ILE A 1092 34.94 21.86 17.05
CA ILE A 1092 34.28 21.91 15.73
C ILE A 1092 33.97 23.36 15.40
N GLN A 1093 34.49 23.87 14.28
CA GLN A 1093 34.17 25.22 13.78
C GLN A 1093 33.33 25.20 12.49
N ARG A 1094 33.28 24.08 11.76
CA ARG A 1094 32.50 23.95 10.51
C ARG A 1094 31.88 22.56 10.39
N TYR A 1095 30.83 22.44 9.57
CA TYR A 1095 30.15 21.15 9.31
C TYR A 1095 31.09 20.08 8.72
N GLN A 1096 32.14 20.51 8.02
CA GLN A 1096 33.16 19.68 7.39
C GLN A 1096 34.06 18.91 8.40
N ASP A 1097 34.09 19.32 9.67
CA ASP A 1097 34.88 18.63 10.73
C ASP A 1097 34.09 17.51 11.44
N LEU A 1098 32.82 17.27 11.08
CA LEU A 1098 32.06 16.18 11.70
C LEU A 1098 32.58 14.82 11.20
N GLN A 1099 33.26 14.09 12.09
CA GLN A 1099 33.31 12.63 12.03
C GLN A 1099 31.91 12.06 12.32
N LEU A 1100 30.99 12.20 11.36
CA LEU A 1100 29.74 11.46 11.32
C LEU A 1100 30.08 9.96 11.17
N ASP A 1101 29.53 9.13 12.05
CA ASP A 1101 29.60 7.68 11.95
C ASP A 1101 28.42 7.20 11.09
N TYR A 1102 28.73 6.50 10.00
CA TYR A 1102 27.76 6.18 8.93
C TYR A 1102 27.25 4.75 8.97
N SER A 1103 27.89 3.90 9.77
CA SER A 1103 27.48 2.53 10.02
C SER A 1103 26.84 2.42 11.40
N LEU A 1104 26.01 1.38 11.58
CA LEU A 1104 25.29 1.14 12.83
C LEU A 1104 26.20 0.47 13.88
N THR A 1105 27.25 1.18 14.30
CA THR A 1105 28.28 0.65 15.20
C THR A 1105 27.77 0.52 16.65
N ASP A 1106 28.46 -0.28 17.47
CA ASP A 1106 28.25 -0.31 18.93
C ASP A 1106 28.42 1.09 19.55
N GLU A 1107 29.31 1.93 19.00
CA GLU A 1107 29.55 3.30 19.47
C GLU A 1107 28.44 4.27 19.05
N PHE A 1108 27.97 4.22 17.81
CA PHE A 1108 26.78 4.95 17.36
C PHE A 1108 25.58 4.59 18.23
N CYS A 1109 25.35 3.28 18.44
CA CYS A 1109 24.25 2.77 19.24
C CYS A 1109 24.35 3.17 20.72
N ARG A 1110 25.54 3.38 21.27
CA ARG A 1110 25.70 3.97 22.61
C ARG A 1110 25.40 5.47 22.61
N ASN A 1111 25.95 6.20 21.64
CA ASN A 1111 25.93 7.67 21.59
C ASN A 1111 24.54 8.24 21.25
N HIS A 1112 23.79 7.54 20.39
CA HIS A 1112 22.45 7.91 19.93
C HIS A 1112 21.46 6.79 20.28
N PHE A 1113 21.26 6.57 21.59
CA PHE A 1113 20.74 5.29 22.11
C PHE A 1113 19.40 4.81 21.54
N LEU A 1114 18.35 5.65 21.52
CA LEU A 1114 17.02 5.19 21.12
C LEU A 1114 16.92 4.97 19.60
N VAL A 1115 17.56 5.82 18.80
CA VAL A 1115 17.58 5.66 17.33
C VAL A 1115 18.48 4.50 16.90
N GLY A 1116 19.65 4.34 17.53
CA GLY A 1116 20.54 3.20 17.29
C GLY A 1116 19.89 1.87 17.65
N LEU A 1117 19.25 1.79 18.82
CA LEU A 1117 18.47 0.63 19.23
C LEU A 1117 17.33 0.33 18.25
N LEU A 1118 16.53 1.33 17.86
CA LEU A 1118 15.43 1.14 16.91
C LEU A 1118 15.93 0.65 15.54
N LEU A 1119 16.93 1.32 14.96
CA LEU A 1119 17.50 0.93 13.65
C LEU A 1119 18.07 -0.49 13.70
N ARG A 1120 18.67 -0.90 14.82
CA ARG A 1120 19.23 -2.24 14.97
C ARG A 1120 18.15 -3.31 15.08
N GLU A 1121 17.07 -3.05 15.82
CA GLU A 1121 15.94 -3.97 15.89
C GLU A 1121 15.15 -4.02 14.57
N VAL A 1122 15.10 -2.92 13.80
CA VAL A 1122 14.57 -2.94 12.42
C VAL A 1122 15.48 -3.78 11.51
N GLY A 1123 16.80 -3.62 11.60
CA GLY A 1123 17.76 -4.39 10.81
C GLY A 1123 17.70 -5.90 11.06
N THR A 1124 17.52 -6.33 12.33
CA THR A 1124 17.29 -7.74 12.64
C THR A 1124 15.91 -8.20 12.17
N ALA A 1125 14.87 -7.39 12.36
CA ALA A 1125 13.52 -7.71 11.89
C ALA A 1125 13.42 -7.90 10.36
N LEU A 1126 14.23 -7.20 9.55
CA LEU A 1126 14.25 -7.41 8.09
C LEU A 1126 14.63 -8.83 7.66
N GLN A 1127 15.25 -9.64 8.52
CA GLN A 1127 15.55 -11.06 8.25
C GLN A 1127 14.42 -12.01 8.67
N GLU A 1128 13.40 -11.50 9.35
CA GLU A 1128 12.22 -12.27 9.79
C GLU A 1128 11.14 -12.33 8.70
N PHE A 1129 10.04 -13.01 9.01
CA PHE A 1129 8.87 -13.14 8.15
C PHE A 1129 8.08 -11.82 8.00
N ARG A 1130 7.33 -11.73 6.90
CA ARG A 1130 6.66 -10.52 6.37
C ARG A 1130 5.94 -9.67 7.43
N GLU A 1131 5.13 -10.29 8.28
CA GLU A 1131 4.32 -9.56 9.26
C GLU A 1131 5.19 -8.83 10.30
N VAL A 1132 6.32 -9.41 10.70
CA VAL A 1132 7.27 -8.77 11.64
C VAL A 1132 7.98 -7.59 10.98
N ARG A 1133 8.36 -7.73 9.71
CA ARG A 1133 8.98 -6.67 8.92
C ARG A 1133 8.05 -5.47 8.75
N LEU A 1134 6.79 -5.70 8.39
CA LEU A 1134 5.78 -4.64 8.25
C LEU A 1134 5.63 -3.83 9.55
N ILE A 1135 5.58 -4.49 10.71
CA ILE A 1135 5.51 -3.82 12.02
C ILE A 1135 6.77 -2.95 12.24
N ALA A 1136 7.96 -3.52 12.06
CA ALA A 1136 9.24 -2.83 12.27
C ALA A 1136 9.39 -1.60 11.36
N ILE A 1137 9.09 -1.77 10.07
CA ILE A 1137 9.14 -0.70 9.06
C ILE A 1137 8.12 0.40 9.37
N SER A 1138 6.90 0.03 9.81
CA SER A 1138 5.87 1.01 10.18
C SER A 1138 6.29 1.86 11.39
N VAL A 1139 6.92 1.28 12.42
CA VAL A 1139 7.39 2.06 13.58
C VAL A 1139 8.44 3.08 13.17
N LEU A 1140 9.41 2.68 12.33
CA LEU A 1140 10.43 3.59 11.79
C LEU A 1140 9.82 4.69 10.90
N LYS A 1141 8.94 4.33 9.96
CA LYS A 1141 8.30 5.28 9.04
C LYS A 1141 7.45 6.31 9.80
N ASN A 1142 6.61 5.85 10.73
CA ASN A 1142 5.72 6.73 11.49
C ASN A 1142 6.49 7.72 12.38
N LEU A 1143 7.65 7.31 12.91
CA LEU A 1143 8.54 8.18 13.67
C LEU A 1143 9.22 9.25 12.78
N LEU A 1144 9.64 8.89 11.56
CA LEU A 1144 10.18 9.85 10.60
C LEU A 1144 9.11 10.84 10.09
N ILE A 1145 7.88 10.36 9.83
CA ILE A 1145 6.74 11.23 9.52
C ILE A 1145 6.51 12.22 10.67
N LYS A 1146 6.50 11.74 11.92
CA LYS A 1146 6.37 12.59 13.12
C LYS A 1146 7.43 13.69 13.14
N HIS A 1147 8.70 13.37 12.88
CA HIS A 1147 9.78 14.37 12.87
C HIS A 1147 9.68 15.39 11.73
N SER A 1148 9.02 15.06 10.62
CA SER A 1148 8.79 16.00 9.52
C SER A 1148 7.61 16.98 9.76
N PHE A 1149 6.67 16.56 10.62
CA PHE A 1149 5.48 17.32 11.01
C PHE A 1149 5.56 18.00 12.39
N ASP A 1150 6.57 17.67 13.20
CA ASP A 1150 6.88 18.37 14.46
C ASP A 1150 7.34 19.81 14.15
N ASP A 1151 6.48 20.78 14.44
CA ASP A 1151 6.67 22.19 14.09
C ASP A 1151 7.84 22.85 14.83
N ARG A 1152 8.16 22.35 16.03
CA ARG A 1152 9.35 22.73 16.82
C ARG A 1152 10.67 22.48 16.07
N TYR A 1153 10.66 21.60 15.06
CA TYR A 1153 11.81 21.23 14.25
C TYR A 1153 11.62 21.52 12.75
N ALA A 1154 10.69 22.42 12.38
CA ALA A 1154 10.31 22.64 10.98
C ALA A 1154 11.40 23.29 10.09
N SER A 1155 12.45 23.89 10.67
CA SER A 1155 13.49 24.58 9.88
C SER A 1155 14.41 23.60 9.13
N ARG A 1156 14.98 24.03 7.99
CA ARG A 1156 15.87 23.19 7.18
C ARG A 1156 17.13 22.74 7.95
N SER A 1157 17.66 23.58 8.84
CA SER A 1157 18.82 23.22 9.69
C SER A 1157 18.45 22.19 10.76
N HIS A 1158 17.25 22.27 11.35
CA HIS A 1158 16.73 21.24 12.26
C HIS A 1158 16.53 19.90 11.53
N GLN A 1159 15.81 19.89 10.41
CA GLN A 1159 15.53 18.68 9.63
C GLN A 1159 16.83 18.02 9.14
N ALA A 1160 17.82 18.79 8.67
CA ALA A 1160 19.14 18.27 8.29
C ALA A 1160 19.88 17.62 9.48
N ARG A 1161 19.83 18.25 10.66
CA ARG A 1161 20.42 17.66 11.87
C ARG A 1161 19.69 16.37 12.27
N ILE A 1162 18.36 16.32 12.23
CA ILE A 1162 17.58 15.09 12.51
C ILE A 1162 17.95 13.99 11.50
N ALA A 1163 18.08 14.31 10.21
CA ALA A 1163 18.42 13.32 9.19
C ALA A 1163 19.77 12.61 9.46
N THR A 1164 20.76 13.31 10.06
CA THR A 1164 22.03 12.67 10.44
C THR A 1164 21.90 11.55 11.49
N LEU A 1165 20.86 11.58 12.34
CA LEU A 1165 20.57 10.49 13.30
C LEU A 1165 20.10 9.19 12.62
N TYR A 1166 19.60 9.28 11.38
CA TYR A 1166 19.06 8.14 10.64
C TYR A 1166 19.96 7.67 9.51
N LEU A 1167 21.12 8.30 9.33
CA LEU A 1167 22.05 8.02 8.25
C LEU A 1167 22.53 6.55 8.17
N PRO A 1168 22.68 5.80 9.29
CA PRO A 1168 22.94 4.35 9.22
C PRO A 1168 21.86 3.51 8.51
N LEU A 1169 20.66 4.06 8.28
CA LEU A 1169 19.64 3.41 7.44
C LEU A 1169 20.14 3.21 6.00
N PHE A 1170 21.02 4.08 5.49
CA PHE A 1170 21.62 3.89 4.15
C PHE A 1170 22.43 2.59 4.08
N GLY A 1171 23.27 2.32 5.08
CA GLY A 1171 24.02 1.06 5.16
C GLY A 1171 23.11 -0.16 5.23
N LEU A 1172 22.09 -0.11 6.10
CA LEU A 1172 21.08 -1.17 6.28
C LEU A 1172 20.29 -1.46 4.99
N LEU A 1173 20.02 -0.45 4.15
CA LEU A 1173 19.39 -0.63 2.84
C LEU A 1173 20.37 -1.15 1.78
N ILE A 1174 21.63 -0.71 1.79
CA ILE A 1174 22.70 -1.22 0.91
C ILE A 1174 22.95 -2.71 1.17
N GLU A 1175 23.03 -3.13 2.44
CA GLU A 1175 23.11 -4.55 2.84
C GLU A 1175 21.94 -5.39 2.32
N ASN A 1176 20.79 -4.78 2.04
CA ASN A 1176 19.59 -5.43 1.51
C ASN A 1176 19.29 -5.09 0.04
N VAL A 1177 20.22 -4.48 -0.70
CA VAL A 1177 19.99 -3.98 -2.08
C VAL A 1177 19.46 -5.06 -3.02
N GLN A 1178 19.96 -6.30 -2.90
CA GLN A 1178 19.53 -7.44 -3.73
C GLN A 1178 18.08 -7.89 -3.44
N ARG A 1179 17.56 -7.61 -2.24
CA ARG A 1179 16.18 -7.91 -1.82
C ARG A 1179 15.22 -6.78 -2.17
N ILE A 1180 15.74 -5.57 -2.36
CA ILE A 1180 15.01 -4.34 -2.71
C ILE A 1180 14.91 -4.18 -4.25
N ASN A 1181 15.95 -4.56 -4.99
CA ASN A 1181 16.06 -4.42 -6.45
C ASN A 1181 15.29 -5.53 -7.21
N VAL A 1182 13.98 -5.61 -6.98
CA VAL A 1182 13.07 -6.53 -7.70
C VAL A 1182 12.69 -5.92 -9.05
N ARG A 1183 13.42 -6.29 -10.11
CA ARG A 1183 13.18 -5.81 -11.49
C ARG A 1183 12.05 -6.56 -12.22
N ASP A 1184 11.71 -7.78 -11.79
CA ASP A 1184 10.67 -8.62 -12.41
C ASP A 1184 9.29 -8.41 -11.79
N VAL A 1185 8.59 -7.35 -12.20
CA VAL A 1185 7.14 -7.22 -12.00
C VAL A 1185 6.51 -6.72 -13.31
N SER A 1186 6.12 -7.64 -14.19
CA SER A 1186 5.36 -7.27 -15.39
C SER A 1186 3.96 -6.78 -14.99
N PRO A 1187 3.53 -5.57 -15.40
CA PRO A 1187 2.21 -5.03 -15.02
C PRO A 1187 1.03 -5.75 -15.69
N PHE A 1188 1.32 -6.73 -16.54
CA PHE A 1188 0.37 -7.70 -17.08
C PHE A 1188 0.82 -9.10 -16.69
N PRO A 1189 -0.02 -9.92 -16.03
CA PRO A 1189 0.16 -11.35 -16.05
C PRO A 1189 -0.09 -11.81 -17.49
N VAL A 1190 0.91 -12.46 -18.10
CA VAL A 1190 0.71 -13.14 -19.38
C VAL A 1190 -0.20 -14.33 -19.11
N ASN A 1191 -1.50 -14.15 -19.35
CA ASN A 1191 -2.47 -15.23 -19.34
C ASN A 1191 -2.05 -16.26 -20.42
N ALA A 1192 -1.55 -17.41 -19.98
CA ALA A 1192 -1.60 -18.61 -20.80
C ALA A 1192 -3.07 -18.88 -21.15
N GLY A 1193 -3.34 -19.09 -22.43
CA GLY A 1193 -4.66 -18.87 -23.04
C GLY A 1193 -5.86 -19.50 -22.32
N MET A 1194 -6.85 -18.66 -22.03
CA MET A 1194 -8.26 -19.07 -21.92
C MET A 1194 -9.09 -18.29 -22.93
N THR A 1195 -9.22 -18.85 -24.13
CA THR A 1195 -10.24 -18.45 -25.11
C THR A 1195 -11.47 -19.33 -24.94
N VAL A 1196 -12.64 -18.68 -24.77
CA VAL A 1196 -13.99 -19.25 -24.97
C VAL A 1196 -14.44 -20.34 -23.99
N LYS A 1197 -15.33 -20.00 -23.03
CA LYS A 1197 -16.78 -20.22 -23.21
C LYS A 1197 -17.64 -19.58 -22.12
N ASP A 1198 -18.87 -19.25 -22.50
CA ASP A 1198 -19.95 -18.79 -21.63
C ASP A 1198 -20.96 -19.92 -21.34
N GLU A 1199 -21.73 -19.74 -20.27
CA GLU A 1199 -22.97 -20.43 -19.84
C GLU A 1199 -23.11 -21.98 -19.70
N SER A 1200 -23.65 -22.34 -18.52
CA SER A 1200 -24.70 -23.35 -18.24
C SER A 1200 -24.38 -24.83 -17.86
N LEU A 1201 -24.56 -25.10 -16.56
CA LEU A 1201 -25.33 -26.19 -15.91
C LEU A 1201 -25.18 -27.70 -16.28
N ALA A 1202 -24.96 -28.49 -15.21
CA ALA A 1202 -25.37 -29.91 -14.97
C ALA A 1202 -24.61 -31.09 -15.64
N LEU A 1203 -23.68 -31.67 -14.86
CA LEU A 1203 -23.48 -33.10 -14.48
C LEU A 1203 -24.10 -34.26 -15.34
N PRO A 1204 -23.53 -35.50 -15.29
CA PRO A 1204 -22.10 -35.89 -15.33
C PRO A 1204 -21.79 -37.19 -16.14
N ALA A 1205 -20.50 -37.50 -16.29
CA ALA A 1205 -19.90 -38.82 -16.58
C ALA A 1205 -20.12 -39.52 -17.94
N VAL A 1206 -19.01 -39.76 -18.68
CA VAL A 1206 -18.46 -41.09 -19.04
C VAL A 1206 -17.12 -40.91 -19.80
N ASN A 1207 -16.14 -41.74 -19.43
CA ASN A 1207 -14.93 -42.14 -20.18
C ASN A 1207 -14.87 -43.68 -20.03
N PRO A 1208 -14.22 -44.51 -20.90
CA PRO A 1208 -12.89 -44.22 -21.47
C PRO A 1208 -12.47 -44.89 -22.84
N LEU A 1209 -11.25 -44.51 -23.28
CA LEU A 1209 -10.17 -45.34 -23.88
C LEU A 1209 -10.04 -45.64 -25.40
N VAL A 1210 -8.78 -45.98 -25.76
CA VAL A 1210 -8.16 -46.40 -27.06
C VAL A 1210 -7.77 -45.22 -27.99
N THR A 1211 -6.58 -44.58 -27.94
CA THR A 1211 -5.12 -44.96 -27.98
C THR A 1211 -4.51 -44.93 -29.42
N PRO A 1212 -3.17 -45.04 -29.66
CA PRO A 1212 -2.35 -43.84 -29.94
C PRO A 1212 -1.35 -43.94 -31.14
N GLN A 1213 -0.77 -42.82 -31.63
CA GLN A 1213 0.64 -42.79 -32.14
C GLN A 1213 1.22 -41.39 -32.54
N LYS A 1214 2.45 -41.13 -32.07
CA LYS A 1214 3.60 -40.40 -32.67
C LYS A 1214 3.45 -39.01 -33.33
N GLY A 1215 4.22 -38.04 -32.80
CA GLY A 1215 4.67 -36.83 -33.49
C GLY A 1215 5.46 -35.92 -32.53
N SER A 1216 6.78 -35.78 -32.72
CA SER A 1216 7.67 -35.10 -31.76
C SER A 1216 8.03 -33.67 -32.16
N THR A 1217 7.91 -32.73 -31.23
CA THR A 1217 8.78 -31.54 -31.14
C THR A 1217 9.10 -31.28 -29.68
N LEU A 1218 10.34 -31.58 -29.29
CA LEU A 1218 10.91 -31.27 -27.98
C LEU A 1218 12.16 -30.43 -28.25
N ASP A 1219 12.00 -29.11 -28.22
CA ASP A 1219 13.10 -28.15 -28.24
C ASP A 1219 13.11 -27.39 -26.91
N ASN A 1220 14.10 -27.59 -26.03
CA ASN A 1220 15.53 -27.25 -26.13
C ASN A 1220 15.84 -25.81 -25.72
N SER A 1221 15.86 -25.56 -24.41
CA SER A 1221 16.68 -24.48 -23.81
C SER A 1221 17.10 -24.79 -22.38
N LEU A 1222 18.00 -25.78 -22.20
CA LEU A 1222 18.75 -26.00 -20.96
C LEU A 1222 20.19 -26.41 -21.27
N HIS A 1223 21.14 -25.81 -20.54
CA HIS A 1223 22.59 -26.10 -20.48
C HIS A 1223 23.50 -25.76 -21.68
N LYS A 1224 24.12 -24.58 -21.58
CA LYS A 1224 25.57 -24.34 -21.43
C LYS A 1224 25.73 -22.99 -20.68
N ASP A 1225 26.62 -22.77 -19.72
CA ASP A 1225 27.79 -23.54 -19.27
C ASP A 1225 27.84 -23.76 -17.75
N LEU A 1226 28.35 -24.92 -17.34
CA LEU A 1226 28.84 -25.20 -15.99
C LEU A 1226 29.98 -26.23 -16.10
N LEU A 1227 31.21 -25.77 -16.33
CA LEU A 1227 32.47 -26.50 -16.11
C LEU A 1227 33.64 -25.55 -16.41
N GLY A 1228 34.47 -25.24 -15.41
CA GLY A 1228 35.55 -24.26 -15.58
C GLY A 1228 36.31 -23.91 -14.30
N ALA A 1229 36.54 -24.87 -13.41
CA ALA A 1229 37.28 -24.63 -12.17
C ALA A 1229 38.36 -25.71 -11.96
N ILE A 1230 39.61 -25.36 -12.28
CA ILE A 1230 40.89 -25.83 -11.69
C ILE A 1230 42.02 -24.98 -12.30
N SER A 1231 42.61 -24.07 -11.51
CA SER A 1231 44.04 -23.68 -11.49
C SER A 1231 44.25 -22.46 -10.56
N GLY A 1232 45.21 -22.55 -9.62
CA GLY A 1232 45.75 -21.39 -8.90
C GLY A 1232 46.65 -20.51 -9.80
N ILE A 1233 47.25 -19.40 -9.36
CA ILE A 1233 48.07 -19.22 -8.13
C ILE A 1233 48.15 -17.71 -7.76
N ALA A 1234 48.07 -17.37 -6.45
CA ALA A 1234 48.50 -16.13 -5.74
C ALA A 1234 47.93 -14.73 -6.17
N SER A 1235 47.64 -13.70 -5.34
CA SER A 1235 47.69 -13.32 -3.89
C SER A 1235 48.37 -11.93 -3.74
N PRO A 1236 48.11 -11.05 -2.73
CA PRO A 1236 46.88 -10.73 -1.96
C PRO A 1236 46.61 -9.18 -1.83
N TYR A 1237 45.53 -8.75 -1.14
CA TYR A 1237 45.52 -7.79 0.00
C TYR A 1237 44.09 -7.32 0.41
N THR A 1238 43.85 -7.16 1.73
CA THR A 1238 42.68 -6.55 2.44
C THR A 1238 41.26 -7.05 2.10
N THR A 1239 40.53 -7.89 2.85
CA THR A 1239 40.06 -7.95 4.28
C THR A 1239 38.57 -7.57 4.49
N SER A 1240 37.79 -8.60 4.85
CA SER A 1240 36.63 -8.64 5.78
C SER A 1240 35.28 -7.98 5.44
N THR A 1241 34.38 -8.76 4.84
CA THR A 1241 32.99 -9.02 5.32
C THR A 1241 32.61 -10.48 5.02
N PRO A 1242 31.77 -11.15 5.83
CA PRO A 1242 31.51 -12.59 5.70
C PRO A 1242 30.35 -12.89 4.73
N ASN A 1243 30.64 -13.48 3.58
CA ASN A 1243 29.60 -13.91 2.65
C ASN A 1243 29.18 -15.38 2.90
N ILE A 1244 27.89 -15.64 2.81
CA ILE A 1244 27.27 -16.96 2.99
C ILE A 1244 27.34 -17.75 1.68
N ASN A 1245 27.49 -19.08 1.79
CA ASN A 1245 27.54 -20.10 0.72
C ASN A 1245 28.84 -20.21 -0.11
N SER A 1246 29.70 -21.16 0.26
CA SER A 1246 29.72 -22.47 -0.44
C SER A 1246 30.70 -23.46 0.21
N VAL A 1247 30.19 -24.55 0.78
CA VAL A 1247 30.94 -25.80 0.94
C VAL A 1247 30.01 -26.98 0.65
N ARG A 1248 29.93 -27.38 -0.63
CA ARG A 1248 29.62 -28.76 -1.02
C ARG A 1248 30.39 -29.14 -2.29
N ASN A 1249 31.45 -29.90 -2.07
CA ASN A 1249 31.97 -30.97 -2.90
C ASN A 1249 32.69 -31.93 -1.92
N ALA A 1250 32.72 -33.24 -2.12
CA ALA A 1250 31.82 -34.13 -2.84
C ALA A 1250 32.17 -35.54 -2.32
N ASP A 1251 31.20 -36.45 -2.23
CA ASP A 1251 31.49 -37.86 -2.53
C ASP A 1251 30.20 -38.63 -2.79
N SER A 1252 30.27 -39.58 -3.72
CA SER A 1252 29.14 -40.33 -4.24
C SER A 1252 29.48 -41.82 -4.29
N ARG A 1253 28.61 -42.66 -3.71
CA ARG A 1253 28.34 -44.07 -4.10
C ARG A 1253 27.34 -44.72 -3.15
N GLY A 1254 26.38 -45.46 -3.71
CA GLY A 1254 25.47 -46.33 -2.95
C GLY A 1254 24.05 -46.31 -3.53
N SER A 1255 23.60 -47.43 -4.11
CA SER A 1255 22.37 -47.53 -4.89
C SER A 1255 21.55 -48.76 -4.51
N LEU A 1256 20.26 -48.54 -4.22
CA LEU A 1256 19.09 -49.42 -4.42
C LEU A 1256 18.98 -50.82 -3.74
N ILE A 1257 17.72 -51.19 -3.43
CA ILE A 1257 17.15 -52.52 -3.06
C ILE A 1257 17.71 -53.14 -1.74
N SER A 1258 16.93 -53.73 -0.80
CA SER A 1258 15.63 -54.42 -0.93
C SER A 1258 14.69 -54.31 0.28
N THR A 1259 13.44 -54.70 0.00
CA THR A 1259 12.39 -55.18 0.92
C THR A 1259 12.87 -56.13 2.01
N ASP A 1260 12.38 -55.99 3.25
CA ASP A 1260 11.34 -56.93 3.72
C ASP A 1260 10.53 -56.42 4.93
N SER A 1261 9.49 -57.16 5.29
CA SER A 1261 8.34 -56.81 6.14
C SER A 1261 8.47 -57.20 7.62
N GLY A 1262 7.61 -56.63 8.51
CA GLY A 1262 7.40 -57.20 9.86
C GLY A 1262 6.76 -56.33 10.95
N ASN A 1263 5.41 -56.21 10.94
CA ASN A 1263 4.49 -55.95 12.08
C ASN A 1263 4.75 -54.73 13.02
N SER A 1264 3.77 -53.85 13.27
CA SER A 1264 2.43 -54.21 13.77
C SER A 1264 1.37 -53.11 13.60
N LEU A 1265 0.12 -53.55 13.42
CA LEU A 1265 -1.17 -52.83 13.35
C LEU A 1265 -2.26 -53.84 13.86
N PRO A 1266 -3.58 -53.52 13.98
CA PRO A 1266 -4.18 -52.73 15.06
C PRO A 1266 -5.52 -53.33 15.59
N GLU A 1267 -6.16 -52.74 16.62
CA GLU A 1267 -7.61 -52.89 16.95
C GLU A 1267 -8.08 -51.63 17.75
N ARG A 1268 -9.31 -51.08 17.71
CA ARG A 1268 -10.56 -51.33 16.94
C ARG A 1268 -11.55 -50.12 17.04
N ASN A 1269 -12.37 -49.90 15.99
CA ASN A 1269 -13.82 -49.50 15.97
C ASN A 1269 -14.31 -48.16 16.64
N SER A 1270 -14.93 -47.15 16.00
CA SER A 1270 -16.23 -46.99 15.24
C SER A 1270 -17.47 -46.70 16.13
N GLU A 1271 -18.45 -45.82 15.84
CA GLU A 1271 -18.78 -45.02 14.61
C GLU A 1271 -19.78 -43.83 14.86
N LYS A 1272 -20.00 -42.97 13.82
CA LYS A 1272 -21.13 -42.04 13.46
C LYS A 1272 -22.03 -41.31 14.50
N SER A 1273 -22.13 -39.96 14.39
CA SER A 1273 -23.36 -39.16 14.08
C SER A 1273 -23.61 -37.85 14.88
N ASN A 1274 -23.58 -36.72 14.16
CA ASN A 1274 -24.31 -35.42 14.29
C ASN A 1274 -24.39 -34.53 15.57
N SER A 1275 -23.93 -33.28 15.35
CA SER A 1275 -24.45 -31.96 15.76
C SER A 1275 -24.27 -31.37 17.18
N LEU A 1276 -23.62 -30.18 17.20
CA LEU A 1276 -23.74 -29.03 18.13
C LEU A 1276 -23.45 -29.33 19.63
N ASP A 1277 -22.37 -28.86 20.26
CA ASP A 1277 -21.88 -27.47 20.29
C ASP A 1277 -20.53 -27.39 21.06
N LYS A 1278 -19.74 -26.31 20.82
CA LYS A 1278 -18.56 -25.85 21.60
C LYS A 1278 -17.22 -26.63 21.65
N HIS A 1279 -16.16 -25.85 21.34
CA HIS A 1279 -14.73 -25.95 21.70
C HIS A 1279 -13.80 -27.00 21.04
N GLN A 1280 -12.97 -26.45 20.13
CA GLN A 1280 -11.51 -26.45 20.23
C GLN A 1280 -10.74 -27.77 19.97
N GLN A 1281 -10.48 -28.08 18.68
CA GLN A 1281 -9.15 -28.45 18.14
C GLN A 1281 -9.20 -28.69 16.62
N SER A 1282 -8.49 -27.84 15.86
CA SER A 1282 -8.08 -28.12 14.47
C SER A 1282 -6.62 -27.64 14.37
N SER A 1283 -5.64 -28.55 14.42
CA SER A 1283 -5.18 -29.43 13.34
C SER A 1283 -4.53 -28.66 12.17
N THR A 1284 -3.43 -27.97 12.49
CA THR A 1284 -2.20 -27.93 11.66
C THR A 1284 -2.38 -28.17 10.15
N LEU A 1285 -2.71 -27.13 9.39
CA LEU A 1285 -2.26 -27.07 8.01
C LEU A 1285 -0.73 -26.90 8.01
N GLY A 1286 -0.05 -27.67 7.17
CA GLY A 1286 1.41 -27.65 7.11
C GLY A 1286 1.92 -26.32 6.58
N ASN A 1287 2.71 -25.61 7.38
CA ASN A 1287 3.50 -24.48 6.91
C ASN A 1287 4.53 -24.99 5.89
N SER A 1288 4.23 -24.79 4.61
CA SER A 1288 5.24 -24.71 3.56
C SER A 1288 6.31 -23.70 4.00
N VAL A 1289 7.58 -24.07 3.89
CA VAL A 1289 8.71 -23.18 4.18
C VAL A 1289 8.77 -22.11 3.10
N VAL A 1290 8.05 -21.00 3.32
CA VAL A 1290 8.11 -19.81 2.47
C VAL A 1290 9.46 -19.15 2.69
N ARG A 1291 10.24 -18.99 1.62
CA ARG A 1291 11.57 -18.34 1.67
C ARG A 1291 11.46 -16.91 2.21
N CYS A 1292 12.14 -16.62 3.32
CA CYS A 1292 12.18 -15.28 3.94
C CYS A 1292 12.89 -14.21 3.08
N ASP A 1293 13.51 -14.61 1.97
CA ASP A 1293 14.45 -13.80 1.19
C ASP A 1293 13.80 -12.59 0.48
N LYS A 1294 12.51 -12.65 0.11
CA LYS A 1294 11.85 -11.60 -0.68
C LYS A 1294 11.08 -10.59 0.18
N LEU A 1295 11.28 -9.30 -0.09
CA LEU A 1295 10.46 -8.19 0.38
C LEU A 1295 9.31 -7.94 -0.62
N ASP A 1296 8.14 -7.54 -0.12
CA ASP A 1296 6.99 -7.14 -0.95
C ASP A 1296 7.05 -5.65 -1.34
N GLN A 1297 6.19 -5.25 -2.29
CA GLN A 1297 6.20 -3.88 -2.82
C GLN A 1297 5.85 -2.81 -1.76
N SER A 1298 5.04 -3.14 -0.76
CA SER A 1298 4.64 -2.21 0.31
C SER A 1298 5.75 -2.02 1.36
N GLU A 1299 6.48 -3.10 1.68
CA GLU A 1299 7.69 -3.08 2.49
C GLU A 1299 8.77 -2.22 1.81
N ILE A 1300 9.01 -2.48 0.53
CA ILE A 1300 9.99 -1.75 -0.29
C ILE A 1300 9.60 -0.26 -0.37
N LYS A 1301 8.37 0.10 -0.76
CA LYS A 1301 7.93 1.50 -0.85
C LYS A 1301 8.10 2.23 0.49
N SER A 1302 7.75 1.59 1.60
CA SER A 1302 7.88 2.20 2.94
C SER A 1302 9.34 2.46 3.32
N LEU A 1303 10.25 1.50 3.08
CA LEU A 1303 11.69 1.67 3.30
C LEU A 1303 12.30 2.76 2.39
N LEU A 1304 11.92 2.80 1.12
CA LEU A 1304 12.39 3.81 0.17
C LEU A 1304 11.86 5.21 0.50
N MET A 1305 10.66 5.33 1.08
CA MET A 1305 10.16 6.62 1.57
C MET A 1305 11.02 7.17 2.72
N CYS A 1306 11.47 6.30 3.64
CA CYS A 1306 12.42 6.66 4.68
C CYS A 1306 13.78 7.09 4.10
N PHE A 1307 14.30 6.35 3.11
CA PHE A 1307 15.53 6.71 2.38
C PHE A 1307 15.45 8.10 1.74
N LEU A 1308 14.38 8.34 0.97
CA LEU A 1308 14.15 9.60 0.26
C LEU A 1308 13.96 10.79 1.21
N TYR A 1309 13.31 10.57 2.37
CA TYR A 1309 13.20 11.62 3.40
C TYR A 1309 14.58 12.03 3.95
N ILE A 1310 15.43 11.06 4.31
CA ILE A 1310 16.78 11.34 4.81
C ILE A 1310 17.59 12.05 3.73
N LEU A 1311 17.53 11.55 2.49
CA LEU A 1311 18.23 12.10 1.34
C LEU A 1311 17.81 13.55 1.03
N LYS A 1312 16.50 13.85 1.03
CA LYS A 1312 15.95 15.20 0.80
C LYS A 1312 16.21 16.17 1.96
N SER A 1313 16.36 15.66 3.19
CA SER A 1313 16.49 16.49 4.39
C SER A 1313 17.95 16.78 4.77
N MET A 1314 18.90 15.91 4.42
CA MET A 1314 20.34 16.09 4.65
C MET A 1314 20.89 17.40 4.06
N SER A 1315 21.95 17.93 4.67
CA SER A 1315 22.73 19.02 4.10
C SER A 1315 23.72 18.50 3.05
N ASP A 1316 23.97 19.30 2.01
CA ASP A 1316 24.89 19.01 0.92
C ASP A 1316 26.29 18.59 1.43
N ASP A 1317 26.85 19.32 2.43
CA ASP A 1317 28.12 18.99 3.10
C ASP A 1317 28.14 17.56 3.71
N ALA A 1318 27.04 17.14 4.34
CA ALA A 1318 26.93 15.83 4.98
C ALA A 1318 26.84 14.70 3.93
N LEU A 1319 26.12 14.92 2.82
CA LEU A 1319 26.10 14.00 1.68
C LEU A 1319 27.50 13.87 1.05
N PHE A 1320 28.21 14.99 0.85
CA PHE A 1320 29.60 14.95 0.37
C PHE A 1320 30.51 14.15 1.30
N THR A 1321 30.39 14.32 2.62
CA THR A 1321 31.26 13.60 3.56
C THR A 1321 30.87 12.13 3.68
N TYR A 1322 29.61 11.76 3.42
CA TYR A 1322 29.18 10.36 3.28
C TYR A 1322 29.79 9.72 2.04
N TRP A 1323 29.57 10.31 0.86
CA TRP A 1323 30.06 9.78 -0.41
C TRP A 1323 31.59 9.69 -0.48
N ASN A 1324 32.33 10.62 0.15
CA ASN A 1324 33.80 10.55 0.21
C ASN A 1324 34.35 9.42 1.10
N LYS A 1325 33.54 8.85 2.03
CA LYS A 1325 33.94 7.67 2.81
C LYS A 1325 33.46 6.35 2.22
N ALA A 1326 32.40 6.38 1.39
CA ALA A 1326 31.86 5.18 0.74
C ALA A 1326 32.84 4.63 -0.31
N SER A 1327 32.96 3.31 -0.36
CA SER A 1327 33.68 2.61 -1.42
C SER A 1327 32.94 2.73 -2.76
N THR A 1328 33.64 2.50 -3.87
CA THR A 1328 33.02 2.48 -5.21
C THR A 1328 31.85 1.49 -5.30
N SER A 1329 31.88 0.36 -4.57
CA SER A 1329 30.76 -0.59 -4.56
C SER A 1329 29.53 -0.02 -3.84
N GLU A 1330 29.71 0.57 -2.66
CA GLU A 1330 28.62 1.17 -1.89
C GLU A 1330 27.98 2.36 -2.64
N LEU A 1331 28.77 3.13 -3.40
CA LEU A 1331 28.24 4.16 -4.29
C LEU A 1331 27.39 3.57 -5.43
N MET A 1332 27.81 2.45 -6.03
CA MET A 1332 27.03 1.74 -7.06
C MET A 1332 25.70 1.21 -6.51
N ASP A 1333 25.71 0.70 -5.28
CA ASP A 1333 24.50 0.21 -4.60
C ASP A 1333 23.58 1.36 -4.16
N PHE A 1334 24.14 2.48 -3.69
CA PHE A 1334 23.39 3.72 -3.40
C PHE A 1334 22.66 4.26 -4.64
N PHE A 1335 23.32 4.29 -5.80
CA PHE A 1335 22.66 4.66 -7.06
C PHE A 1335 21.72 3.58 -7.58
N THR A 1336 21.92 2.30 -7.23
CA THR A 1336 20.92 1.25 -7.48
C THR A 1336 19.65 1.46 -6.65
N ILE A 1337 19.75 1.81 -5.37
CA ILE A 1337 18.58 2.16 -4.54
C ILE A 1337 17.86 3.39 -5.12
N SER A 1338 18.61 4.39 -5.60
CA SER A 1338 18.06 5.58 -6.26
C SER A 1338 17.31 5.24 -7.57
N GLU A 1339 17.86 4.34 -8.39
CA GLU A 1339 17.20 3.79 -9.58
C GLU A 1339 15.91 3.02 -9.23
N VAL A 1340 15.96 2.20 -8.17
CA VAL A 1340 14.79 1.45 -7.69
C VAL A 1340 13.70 2.37 -7.14
N CYS A 1341 14.03 3.54 -6.58
CA CYS A 1341 13.03 4.55 -6.22
C CYS A 1341 12.21 4.99 -7.45
N LEU A 1342 12.87 5.27 -8.58
CA LEU A 1342 12.19 5.63 -9.83
C LEU A 1342 11.31 4.50 -10.35
N HIS A 1343 11.74 3.24 -10.21
CA HIS A 1343 10.96 2.08 -10.61
C HIS A 1343 9.72 1.86 -9.73
N GLN A 1344 9.89 1.88 -8.40
CA GLN A 1344 8.83 1.53 -7.46
C GLN A 1344 7.77 2.61 -7.33
N PHE A 1345 8.15 3.88 -7.49
CA PHE A 1345 7.23 5.02 -7.48
C PHE A 1345 6.86 5.52 -8.88
N GLN A 1346 7.07 4.74 -9.95
CA GLN A 1346 6.63 5.12 -11.29
C GLN A 1346 5.09 5.26 -11.34
N TYR A 1347 4.60 6.28 -12.04
CA TYR A 1347 3.17 6.51 -12.20
C TYR A 1347 2.61 5.66 -13.34
N MET A 1348 1.63 4.81 -13.04
CA MET A 1348 1.05 3.84 -13.98
C MET A 1348 -0.21 4.35 -14.71
N GLY A 1349 -0.66 5.58 -14.45
CA GLY A 1349 -1.84 6.20 -15.06
C GLY A 1349 -3.17 5.93 -14.35
N LYS A 1350 -4.11 6.87 -14.46
CA LYS A 1350 -5.45 6.88 -13.83
C LYS A 1350 -6.21 5.56 -14.05
N ARG A 1351 -6.16 5.04 -15.28
CA ARG A 1351 -6.82 3.78 -15.68
C ARG A 1351 -6.27 2.55 -14.96
N TYR A 1352 -4.98 2.50 -14.69
CA TYR A 1352 -4.35 1.39 -13.96
C TYR A 1352 -4.75 1.41 -12.48
N ILE A 1353 -4.73 2.60 -11.87
CA ILE A 1353 -5.13 2.82 -10.47
C ILE A 1353 -6.61 2.42 -10.27
N ALA A 1354 -7.50 2.84 -11.17
CA ALA A 1354 -8.91 2.45 -11.16
C ALA A 1354 -9.11 0.91 -11.16
N ARG A 1355 -8.42 0.20 -12.07
CA ARG A 1355 -8.49 -1.28 -12.16
C ARG A 1355 -7.95 -1.96 -10.91
N THR A 1356 -6.85 -1.46 -10.36
CA THR A 1356 -6.19 -2.03 -9.17
C THR A 1356 -7.08 -1.86 -7.92
N GLY A 1357 -7.73 -0.71 -7.77
CA GLY A 1357 -8.74 -0.47 -6.73
C GLY A 1357 -9.93 -1.43 -6.81
N MET A 1358 -10.45 -1.68 -8.01
CA MET A 1358 -11.54 -2.66 -8.21
C MET A 1358 -11.13 -4.10 -7.85
N MET A 1359 -9.88 -4.50 -8.11
CA MET A 1359 -9.40 -5.84 -7.72
C MET A 1359 -9.19 -5.98 -6.21
N HIS A 1360 -8.64 -4.95 -5.54
CA HIS A 1360 -8.49 -4.98 -4.07
C HIS A 1360 -9.83 -5.06 -3.33
N ALA A 1361 -10.86 -4.35 -3.82
CA ALA A 1361 -12.21 -4.42 -3.26
C ALA A 1361 -12.82 -5.84 -3.37
N ARG A 1362 -12.58 -6.55 -4.48
CA ARG A 1362 -13.03 -7.94 -4.67
C ARG A 1362 -12.30 -8.94 -3.77
N LEU A 1363 -11.01 -8.74 -3.47
CA LEU A 1363 -10.27 -9.63 -2.56
C LEU A 1363 -10.70 -9.47 -1.09
N GLN A 1364 -10.96 -8.23 -0.64
CA GLN A 1364 -11.38 -8.01 0.75
C GLN A 1364 -12.75 -8.62 1.09
N GLN A 1365 -13.65 -8.76 0.11
CA GLN A 1365 -14.93 -9.44 0.29
C GLN A 1365 -14.82 -10.96 0.54
N LEU A 1366 -13.67 -11.59 0.25
CA LEU A 1366 -13.44 -13.02 0.47
C LEU A 1366 -12.70 -13.35 1.78
N GLY A 1367 -12.22 -12.34 2.52
CA GLY A 1367 -11.39 -12.52 3.72
C GLY A 1367 -12.08 -12.29 5.06
N SER A 1368 -13.36 -11.92 5.08
CA SER A 1368 -14.08 -11.55 6.32
C SER A 1368 -15.05 -12.63 6.79
N LEU A 1369 -14.50 -13.70 7.37
CA LEU A 1369 -15.26 -14.73 8.07
C LEU A 1369 -14.46 -15.30 9.25
N ASP A 1370 -14.00 -14.41 10.15
CA ASP A 1370 -13.75 -14.66 11.58
C ASP A 1370 -13.21 -13.41 12.29
N ASN A 1371 -14.13 -12.58 12.81
CA ASN A 1371 -14.06 -11.88 14.12
C ASN A 1371 -15.12 -10.77 14.18
N SER A 1372 -16.10 -10.93 15.06
CA SER A 1372 -17.17 -9.97 15.32
C SER A 1372 -16.75 -8.87 16.32
N LEU A 1373 -17.38 -7.69 16.20
CA LEU A 1373 -17.31 -6.50 17.09
C LEU A 1373 -16.26 -5.43 16.75
N THR A 1374 -16.46 -4.71 15.65
CA THR A 1374 -16.41 -3.23 15.62
C THR A 1374 -17.23 -2.70 14.43
N PHE A 1375 -17.76 -1.48 14.52
CA PHE A 1375 -18.79 -0.98 13.60
C PHE A 1375 -18.25 -0.55 12.22
N ASN A 1376 -19.08 -0.74 11.19
CA ASN A 1376 -18.77 -0.53 9.77
C ASN A 1376 -18.19 0.84 9.39
N HIS A 1377 -17.18 0.83 8.52
CA HIS A 1377 -17.13 1.71 7.35
C HIS A 1377 -16.65 0.94 6.11
N SER A 1378 -17.60 0.39 5.35
CA SER A 1378 -17.34 -0.16 4.02
C SER A 1378 -17.12 0.99 3.02
N TYR A 1379 -15.87 1.42 2.86
CA TYR A 1379 -15.49 2.36 1.78
C TYR A 1379 -15.59 1.63 0.43
N GLY A 1380 -16.71 1.80 -0.26
CA GLY A 1380 -16.76 1.57 -1.70
C GLY A 1380 -15.98 2.70 -2.39
N HIS A 1381 -14.94 2.35 -3.16
CA HIS A 1381 -14.14 3.33 -3.90
C HIS A 1381 -15.03 4.17 -4.83
N SER A 1382 -15.16 5.44 -4.52
CA SER A 1382 -15.79 6.44 -5.39
C SER A 1382 -14.80 6.92 -6.45
N ASP A 1383 -15.30 7.51 -7.55
CA ASP A 1383 -14.43 8.14 -8.56
C ASP A 1383 -13.55 9.24 -7.95
N ALA A 1384 -13.99 9.89 -6.87
CA ALA A 1384 -13.21 10.87 -6.12
C ALA A 1384 -12.01 10.22 -5.39
N ASP A 1385 -12.14 9.00 -4.87
CA ASP A 1385 -11.04 8.27 -4.24
C ASP A 1385 -9.99 7.85 -5.27
N VAL A 1386 -10.43 7.38 -6.45
CA VAL A 1386 -9.55 7.03 -7.57
C VAL A 1386 -8.82 8.28 -8.09
N LEU A 1387 -9.53 9.41 -8.25
CA LEU A 1387 -8.94 10.68 -8.63
C LEU A 1387 -7.90 11.14 -7.60
N HIS A 1388 -8.22 11.10 -6.30
CA HIS A 1388 -7.30 11.50 -5.24
C HIS A 1388 -6.07 10.60 -5.17
N GLN A 1389 -6.24 9.27 -5.27
CA GLN A 1389 -5.11 8.32 -5.32
C GLN A 1389 -4.24 8.56 -6.55
N SER A 1390 -4.82 8.87 -7.73
CA SER A 1390 -4.06 9.20 -8.93
C SER A 1390 -3.25 10.48 -8.79
N LEU A 1391 -3.82 11.53 -8.19
CA LEU A 1391 -3.10 12.76 -7.87
C LEU A 1391 -1.97 12.50 -6.87
N LEU A 1392 -2.23 11.69 -5.84
CA LEU A 1392 -1.23 11.32 -4.83
C LEU A 1392 -0.04 10.60 -5.48
N GLU A 1393 -0.28 9.53 -6.25
CA GLU A 1393 0.78 8.77 -6.92
C GLU A 1393 1.54 9.61 -7.97
N ALA A 1394 0.86 10.48 -8.72
CA ALA A 1394 1.51 11.41 -9.67
C ALA A 1394 2.42 12.43 -8.96
N ASN A 1395 2.03 12.92 -7.78
CA ASN A 1395 2.86 13.81 -6.97
C ASN A 1395 4.04 13.07 -6.34
N ILE A 1396 3.84 11.85 -5.80
CA ILE A 1396 4.94 11.02 -5.29
C ILE A 1396 5.97 10.79 -6.40
N ALA A 1397 5.53 10.31 -7.57
CA ALA A 1397 6.40 10.04 -8.71
C ALA A 1397 7.22 11.27 -9.14
N THR A 1398 6.59 12.45 -9.22
CA THR A 1398 7.29 13.69 -9.55
C THR A 1398 8.29 14.11 -8.47
N GLU A 1399 7.93 14.08 -7.19
CA GLU A 1399 8.82 14.44 -6.09
C GLU A 1399 9.99 13.46 -5.89
N VAL A 1400 9.77 12.17 -6.15
CA VAL A 1400 10.83 11.13 -6.19
C VAL A 1400 11.81 11.44 -7.33
N CYS A 1401 11.30 11.71 -8.54
CA CYS A 1401 12.11 12.07 -9.69
C CYS A 1401 13.00 13.29 -9.41
N LEU A 1402 12.40 14.38 -8.90
CA LEU A 1402 13.13 15.61 -8.59
C LEU A 1402 14.18 15.39 -7.50
N THR A 1403 13.87 14.61 -6.44
CA THR A 1403 14.83 14.30 -5.36
C THR A 1403 16.02 13.47 -5.85
N ALA A 1404 15.79 12.47 -6.71
CA ALA A 1404 16.86 11.70 -7.33
C ALA A 1404 17.72 12.57 -8.26
N LEU A 1405 17.08 13.48 -9.02
CA LEU A 1405 17.76 14.38 -9.95
C LEU A 1405 18.63 15.42 -9.24
N ASP A 1406 18.15 16.01 -8.14
CA ASP A 1406 18.93 16.88 -7.26
C ASP A 1406 20.18 16.18 -6.75
N THR A 1407 20.01 14.92 -6.31
CA THR A 1407 21.08 14.08 -5.76
C THR A 1407 22.16 13.79 -6.81
N LEU A 1408 21.76 13.41 -8.02
CA LEU A 1408 22.68 13.17 -9.15
C LEU A 1408 23.38 14.46 -9.61
N SER A 1409 22.67 15.59 -9.62
CA SER A 1409 23.24 16.89 -9.99
C SER A 1409 24.32 17.33 -8.97
N LEU A 1410 24.05 17.12 -7.68
CA LEU A 1410 24.98 17.38 -6.58
C LEU A 1410 26.21 16.44 -6.64
N PHE A 1411 25.99 15.14 -6.84
CA PHE A 1411 27.07 14.15 -6.92
C PHE A 1411 27.98 14.38 -8.14
N THR A 1412 27.41 14.58 -9.33
CA THR A 1412 28.17 14.83 -10.57
C THR A 1412 28.95 16.15 -10.54
N LEU A 1413 28.51 17.13 -9.75
CA LEU A 1413 29.27 18.36 -9.52
C LEU A 1413 30.51 18.12 -8.64
N ALA A 1414 30.38 17.35 -7.56
CA ALA A 1414 31.47 17.11 -6.61
C ALA A 1414 32.48 16.04 -7.06
N PHE A 1415 32.02 14.93 -7.63
CA PHE A 1415 32.86 13.78 -7.97
C PHE A 1415 33.34 13.77 -9.44
N LYS A 1416 33.35 14.94 -10.10
CA LYS A 1416 33.70 15.11 -11.52
C LYS A 1416 34.98 14.38 -11.92
N ASN A 1417 36.05 14.49 -11.13
CA ASN A 1417 37.35 13.88 -11.47
C ASN A 1417 37.32 12.34 -11.40
N GLN A 1418 36.58 11.76 -10.46
CA GLN A 1418 36.42 10.31 -10.33
C GLN A 1418 35.54 9.75 -11.44
N LEU A 1419 34.49 10.50 -11.82
CA LEU A 1419 33.62 10.17 -12.95
C LEU A 1419 34.35 10.28 -14.30
N LEU A 1420 35.32 11.21 -14.45
CA LEU A 1420 36.16 11.33 -15.65
C LEU A 1420 37.33 10.34 -15.72
N ALA A 1421 37.50 9.45 -14.74
CA ALA A 1421 38.51 8.39 -14.82
C ALA A 1421 38.25 7.51 -16.06
N ASP A 1422 39.32 7.14 -16.77
CA ASP A 1422 39.26 6.44 -18.06
C ASP A 1422 38.35 7.16 -19.09
N HIS A 1423 38.49 8.49 -19.18
CA HIS A 1423 37.69 9.39 -20.04
C HIS A 1423 36.17 9.40 -19.77
N GLY A 1424 35.72 8.68 -18.72
CA GLY A 1424 34.31 8.42 -18.41
C GLY A 1424 33.86 6.97 -18.58
N HIS A 1425 34.71 6.07 -19.08
CA HIS A 1425 34.36 4.68 -19.38
C HIS A 1425 34.43 3.73 -18.17
N ASN A 1426 34.49 4.28 -16.96
CA ASN A 1426 34.52 3.52 -15.71
C ASN A 1426 33.10 3.06 -15.25
N PRO A 1427 33.01 2.00 -14.42
CA PRO A 1427 31.72 1.46 -13.96
C PRO A 1427 30.83 2.45 -13.19
N LEU A 1428 31.42 3.37 -12.42
CA LEU A 1428 30.69 4.34 -11.62
C LEU A 1428 29.98 5.39 -12.48
N MET A 1429 30.68 5.94 -13.49
CA MET A 1429 30.08 6.84 -14.47
C MET A 1429 28.99 6.14 -15.28
N LYS A 1430 29.21 4.89 -15.69
CA LYS A 1430 28.17 4.07 -16.34
C LYS A 1430 26.92 3.95 -15.47
N LYS A 1431 27.05 3.60 -14.19
CA LYS A 1431 25.90 3.48 -13.29
C LYS A 1431 25.18 4.81 -13.05
N VAL A 1432 25.91 5.90 -12.84
CA VAL A 1432 25.32 7.24 -12.71
C VAL A 1432 24.53 7.61 -13.97
N PHE A 1433 25.08 7.31 -15.15
CA PHE A 1433 24.43 7.50 -16.44
C PHE A 1433 23.22 6.58 -16.65
N ASP A 1434 23.25 5.32 -16.19
CA ASP A 1434 22.10 4.41 -16.22
C ASP A 1434 20.92 4.97 -15.40
N VAL A 1435 21.16 5.64 -14.26
CA VAL A 1435 20.08 6.34 -13.52
C VAL A 1435 19.55 7.55 -14.29
N TYR A 1436 20.42 8.30 -14.98
CA TYR A 1436 19.99 9.39 -15.87
C TYR A 1436 19.11 8.89 -17.03
N LEU A 1437 19.44 7.75 -17.63
CA LEU A 1437 18.60 7.10 -18.65
C LEU A 1437 17.28 6.57 -18.08
N CYS A 1438 17.28 6.05 -16.85
CA CYS A 1438 16.08 5.56 -16.17
C CYS A 1438 14.97 6.62 -16.09
N PHE A 1439 15.30 7.92 -15.97
CA PHE A 1439 14.30 8.99 -16.04
C PHE A 1439 13.59 9.09 -17.40
N LEU A 1440 14.26 8.78 -18.51
CA LEU A 1440 13.65 8.79 -19.85
C LEU A 1440 12.92 7.49 -20.16
N GLN A 1441 13.42 6.37 -19.63
CA GLN A 1441 12.85 5.02 -19.83
C GLN A 1441 11.59 4.75 -19.00
N LYS A 1442 11.26 5.62 -18.04
CA LYS A 1442 10.11 5.48 -17.14
C LYS A 1442 9.13 6.64 -17.33
N HIS A 1443 7.86 6.40 -17.03
CA HIS A 1443 6.82 7.42 -17.16
C HIS A 1443 7.01 8.52 -16.11
N GLN A 1444 7.44 9.70 -16.57
CA GLN A 1444 7.65 10.90 -15.76
C GLN A 1444 6.65 12.01 -16.15
N SER A 1445 6.44 12.96 -15.24
CA SER A 1445 5.60 14.12 -15.53
C SER A 1445 6.28 15.07 -16.50
N GLU A 1446 5.49 15.90 -17.19
CA GLU A 1446 6.02 16.96 -18.05
C GLU A 1446 6.98 17.89 -17.29
N THR A 1447 6.64 18.23 -16.04
CA THR A 1447 7.48 19.03 -15.14
C THR A 1447 8.79 18.32 -14.79
N ALA A 1448 8.74 17.02 -14.49
CA ALA A 1448 9.93 16.23 -14.21
C ALA A 1448 10.85 16.13 -15.45
N LEU A 1449 10.30 15.81 -16.62
CA LEU A 1449 11.07 15.67 -17.86
C LEU A 1449 11.79 16.96 -18.28
N LYS A 1450 11.16 18.14 -18.13
CA LYS A 1450 11.82 19.43 -18.39
C LYS A 1450 13.07 19.64 -17.51
N ASN A 1451 13.01 19.23 -16.25
CA ASN A 1451 14.16 19.26 -15.35
C ASN A 1451 15.21 18.20 -15.74
N VAL A 1452 14.79 16.97 -16.09
CA VAL A 1452 15.68 15.89 -16.57
C VAL A 1452 16.44 16.31 -17.84
N PHE A 1453 15.77 16.90 -18.83
CA PHE A 1453 16.43 17.41 -20.04
C PHE A 1453 17.45 18.51 -19.71
N THR A 1454 17.14 19.40 -18.76
CA THR A 1454 18.08 20.44 -18.29
C THR A 1454 19.31 19.83 -17.60
N ALA A 1455 19.12 18.82 -16.75
CA ALA A 1455 20.21 18.09 -16.11
C ALA A 1455 21.05 17.29 -17.13
N LEU A 1456 20.44 16.69 -18.15
CA LEU A 1456 21.15 16.01 -19.24
C LEU A 1456 22.01 16.97 -20.07
N ARG A 1457 21.52 18.20 -20.38
CA ARG A 1457 22.35 19.26 -21.01
C ARG A 1457 23.58 19.56 -20.13
N SER A 1458 23.39 19.68 -18.82
CA SER A 1458 24.45 19.89 -17.83
C SER A 1458 25.45 18.73 -17.79
N LEU A 1459 24.97 17.48 -17.86
CA LEU A 1459 25.80 16.27 -17.87
C LEU A 1459 26.66 16.18 -19.14
N ILE A 1460 26.06 16.32 -20.33
CA ILE A 1460 26.77 16.32 -21.63
C ILE A 1460 27.88 17.37 -21.62
N TYR A 1461 27.56 18.60 -21.19
CA TYR A 1461 28.52 19.71 -21.15
C TYR A 1461 29.64 19.51 -20.12
N LYS A 1462 29.36 18.88 -18.96
CA LYS A 1462 30.35 18.60 -17.92
C LYS A 1462 31.30 17.45 -18.29
N PHE A 1463 30.84 16.48 -19.09
CA PHE A 1463 31.51 15.19 -19.38
C PHE A 1463 31.57 14.84 -20.89
N PRO A 1464 32.05 15.74 -21.79
CA PRO A 1464 31.96 15.51 -23.24
C PRO A 1464 32.79 14.30 -23.73
N SER A 1465 33.94 14.01 -23.11
CA SER A 1465 34.76 12.83 -23.45
C SER A 1465 34.00 11.52 -23.29
N THR A 1466 33.07 11.44 -22.32
CA THR A 1466 32.29 10.23 -22.06
C THR A 1466 31.34 9.87 -23.21
N PHE A 1467 30.90 10.87 -23.98
CA PHE A 1467 30.01 10.69 -25.13
C PHE A 1467 30.77 10.60 -26.46
N TYR A 1468 31.87 11.33 -26.60
CA TYR A 1468 32.56 11.49 -27.89
C TYR A 1468 33.93 10.81 -28.00
N GLU A 1469 34.52 10.33 -26.90
CA GLU A 1469 35.82 9.66 -26.86
C GLU A 1469 35.66 8.20 -26.40
N GLY A 1470 36.42 7.25 -26.96
CA GLY A 1470 36.34 5.84 -26.57
C GLY A 1470 35.09 5.11 -27.09
N ARG A 1471 34.36 4.40 -26.20
CA ARG A 1471 33.20 3.56 -26.57
C ARG A 1471 31.96 4.41 -26.92
N ALA A 1472 31.07 3.84 -27.73
CA ALA A 1472 29.86 4.52 -28.20
C ALA A 1472 28.63 4.30 -27.32
N ASP A 1473 28.67 3.40 -26.35
CA ASP A 1473 27.50 2.85 -25.66
C ASP A 1473 26.65 3.93 -24.96
N MET A 1474 27.28 4.88 -24.26
CA MET A 1474 26.53 5.97 -23.61
C MET A 1474 25.92 6.97 -24.60
N CYS A 1475 26.62 7.29 -25.69
CA CYS A 1475 26.09 8.18 -26.74
C CYS A 1475 24.94 7.52 -27.50
N ALA A 1476 25.07 6.23 -27.83
CA ALA A 1476 24.05 5.43 -28.51
C ALA A 1476 22.76 5.31 -27.68
N ALA A 1477 22.88 4.93 -26.41
CA ALA A 1477 21.74 4.80 -25.51
C ALA A 1477 21.03 6.15 -25.28
N LEU A 1478 21.80 7.24 -25.16
CA LEU A 1478 21.23 8.59 -25.03
C LEU A 1478 20.50 9.02 -26.31
N CYS A 1479 21.08 8.79 -27.49
CA CYS A 1479 20.42 9.10 -28.77
C CYS A 1479 19.09 8.33 -28.92
N TYR A 1480 19.08 7.04 -28.62
CA TYR A 1480 17.89 6.17 -28.71
C TYR A 1480 16.75 6.65 -27.79
N GLU A 1481 17.02 6.95 -26.51
CA GLU A 1481 15.98 7.43 -25.59
C GLU A 1481 15.52 8.88 -25.91
N ILE A 1482 16.42 9.77 -26.36
CA ILE A 1482 16.00 11.11 -26.84
C ILE A 1482 15.10 11.00 -28.07
N LEU A 1483 15.42 10.11 -29.02
CA LEU A 1483 14.63 9.93 -30.24
C LEU A 1483 13.23 9.36 -29.96
N LYS A 1484 13.06 8.52 -28.92
CA LYS A 1484 11.72 8.17 -28.41
C LYS A 1484 10.96 9.41 -27.91
N CYS A 1485 11.63 10.26 -27.13
CA CYS A 1485 11.03 11.51 -26.64
C CYS A 1485 10.66 12.49 -27.79
N CYS A 1486 11.42 12.49 -28.89
CA CYS A 1486 11.08 13.20 -30.12
C CYS A 1486 9.80 12.69 -30.80
N ASN A 1487 9.27 11.52 -30.42
CA ASN A 1487 7.97 11.00 -30.87
C ASN A 1487 6.86 11.05 -29.80
N SER A 1488 7.12 11.65 -28.64
CA SER A 1488 6.14 11.81 -27.55
C SER A 1488 4.84 12.46 -28.03
N LYS A 1489 3.69 12.05 -27.47
CA LYS A 1489 2.38 12.70 -27.67
C LYS A 1489 2.41 14.18 -27.26
N LEU A 1490 3.17 14.53 -26.21
CA LEU A 1490 3.27 15.88 -25.66
C LEU A 1490 4.21 16.77 -26.49
N SER A 1491 3.70 17.90 -27.01
CA SER A 1491 4.46 18.81 -27.88
C SER A 1491 5.64 19.49 -27.19
N SER A 1492 5.50 19.81 -25.90
CA SER A 1492 6.57 20.38 -25.08
C SER A 1492 7.73 19.41 -24.89
N ILE A 1493 7.45 18.13 -24.66
CA ILE A 1493 8.46 17.06 -24.56
C ILE A 1493 9.17 16.85 -25.89
N ARG A 1494 8.44 16.80 -27.01
CA ARG A 1494 9.05 16.76 -28.36
C ARG A 1494 9.99 17.94 -28.60
N THR A 1495 9.60 19.14 -28.17
CA THR A 1495 10.40 20.37 -28.34
C THR A 1495 11.69 20.32 -27.51
N GLU A 1496 11.60 19.98 -26.22
CA GLU A 1496 12.78 19.86 -25.34
C GLU A 1496 13.74 18.75 -25.79
N ALA A 1497 13.21 17.59 -26.20
CA ALA A 1497 13.99 16.47 -26.72
C ALA A 1497 14.68 16.83 -28.04
N SER A 1498 13.99 17.52 -28.95
CA SER A 1498 14.58 18.03 -30.21
C SER A 1498 15.72 19.01 -29.93
N GLN A 1499 15.54 19.93 -28.98
CA GLN A 1499 16.58 20.87 -28.56
C GLN A 1499 17.76 20.17 -27.84
N LEU A 1500 17.51 19.11 -27.07
CA LEU A 1500 18.55 18.31 -26.44
C LEU A 1500 19.37 17.53 -27.49
N LEU A 1501 18.72 16.96 -28.51
CA LEU A 1501 19.42 16.27 -29.61
C LEU A 1501 20.27 17.26 -30.43
N TYR A 1502 19.72 18.44 -30.72
CA TYR A 1502 20.46 19.54 -31.34
C TYR A 1502 21.67 19.96 -30.48
N PHE A 1503 21.50 20.07 -29.16
CA PHE A 1503 22.58 20.39 -28.22
C PHE A 1503 23.67 19.32 -28.22
N LEU A 1504 23.32 18.03 -28.27
CA LEU A 1504 24.27 16.91 -28.37
C LEU A 1504 25.10 17.00 -29.67
N MET A 1505 24.45 17.22 -30.82
CA MET A 1505 25.15 17.42 -32.11
C MET A 1505 26.10 18.64 -32.06
N ARG A 1506 25.62 19.77 -31.54
CA ARG A 1506 26.40 21.01 -31.43
C ARG A 1506 27.60 20.85 -30.50
N ASN A 1507 27.40 20.22 -29.34
CA ASN A 1507 28.45 20.01 -28.36
C ASN A 1507 29.50 18.99 -28.86
N ASN A 1508 29.10 17.97 -29.61
CA ASN A 1508 30.03 17.11 -30.34
C ASN A 1508 30.86 17.91 -31.36
N PHE A 1509 30.23 18.80 -32.13
CA PHE A 1509 30.92 19.65 -33.10
C PHE A 1509 31.92 20.61 -32.45
N ASP A 1510 31.57 21.23 -31.33
CA ASP A 1510 32.50 22.07 -30.56
C ASP A 1510 33.66 21.24 -29.97
N TYR A 1511 33.39 20.03 -29.48
CA TYR A 1511 34.41 19.13 -28.90
C TYR A 1511 35.45 18.64 -29.92
N THR A 1512 35.07 18.38 -31.19
CA THR A 1512 36.02 18.03 -32.27
C THR A 1512 36.79 19.25 -32.82
N GLY A 1513 36.68 20.42 -32.18
CA GLY A 1513 37.32 21.65 -32.63
C GLY A 1513 36.63 22.27 -33.85
N LYS A 1514 35.29 22.17 -33.92
CA LYS A 1514 34.42 22.71 -34.99
C LYS A 1514 34.70 22.09 -36.36
N LYS A 1515 35.00 20.79 -36.39
CA LYS A 1515 35.29 20.02 -37.61
C LYS A 1515 34.14 19.11 -38.04
N SER A 1516 33.58 18.33 -37.11
CA SER A 1516 32.51 17.38 -37.42
C SER A 1516 31.74 16.94 -36.16
N PHE A 1517 30.55 16.34 -36.34
CA PHE A 1517 29.82 15.66 -35.26
C PHE A 1517 29.53 14.20 -35.64
N VAL A 1518 30.46 13.55 -36.33
CA VAL A 1518 30.27 12.22 -36.93
C VAL A 1518 29.78 11.22 -35.87
N ARG A 1519 30.39 11.20 -34.68
CA ARG A 1519 29.93 10.34 -33.57
C ARG A 1519 28.42 10.44 -33.31
N THR A 1520 27.88 11.64 -33.11
CA THR A 1520 26.43 11.82 -32.87
C THR A 1520 25.61 11.54 -34.12
N HIS A 1521 26.10 11.92 -35.31
CA HIS A 1521 25.45 11.64 -36.60
C HIS A 1521 25.22 10.13 -36.79
N LEU A 1522 26.26 9.31 -36.59
CA LEU A 1522 26.18 7.85 -36.75
C LEU A 1522 25.24 7.22 -35.73
N GLN A 1523 25.37 7.56 -34.45
CA GLN A 1523 24.50 6.98 -33.42
C GLN A 1523 23.03 7.37 -33.61
N VAL A 1524 22.71 8.59 -34.08
CA VAL A 1524 21.34 8.96 -34.44
C VAL A 1524 20.79 8.11 -35.59
N ILE A 1525 21.57 7.86 -36.65
CA ILE A 1525 21.14 6.99 -37.76
C ILE A 1525 20.90 5.55 -37.28
N ILE A 1526 21.80 5.00 -36.46
CA ILE A 1526 21.68 3.66 -35.89
C ILE A 1526 20.43 3.56 -34.99
N SER A 1527 20.24 4.54 -34.09
CA SER A 1527 19.09 4.60 -33.19
C SER A 1527 17.76 4.73 -33.93
N VAL A 1528 17.68 5.54 -35.00
CA VAL A 1528 16.47 5.61 -35.85
C VAL A 1528 16.17 4.26 -36.49
N SER A 1529 17.18 3.56 -37.01
CA SER A 1529 17.00 2.23 -37.62
C SER A 1529 16.45 1.20 -36.62
N GLN A 1530 17.00 1.17 -35.40
CA GLN A 1530 16.51 0.31 -34.30
C GLN A 1530 15.06 0.66 -33.92
N LEU A 1531 14.78 1.96 -33.75
CA LEU A 1531 13.49 2.44 -33.27
C LEU A 1531 12.31 2.11 -34.20
N ILE A 1532 12.53 1.99 -35.51
CA ILE A 1532 11.47 1.63 -36.46
C ILE A 1532 11.05 0.16 -36.30
N ALA A 1533 11.95 -0.71 -35.82
CA ALA A 1533 11.64 -2.11 -35.52
C ALA A 1533 10.83 -2.26 -34.21
N ASP A 1534 11.15 -1.45 -33.20
CA ASP A 1534 10.55 -1.57 -31.85
C ASP A 1534 9.27 -0.73 -31.67
N VAL A 1535 9.12 0.40 -32.37
CA VAL A 1535 8.09 1.42 -32.09
C VAL A 1535 7.24 1.72 -33.34
N VAL A 1536 5.98 1.31 -33.28
CA VAL A 1536 4.97 1.64 -34.29
C VAL A 1536 4.80 3.17 -34.38
N GLY A 1537 4.96 3.72 -35.59
CA GLY A 1537 4.59 5.11 -35.90
C GLY A 1537 5.70 6.17 -35.91
N ILE A 1538 6.99 5.81 -35.82
CA ILE A 1538 8.10 6.81 -35.88
C ILE A 1538 8.26 7.50 -37.25
N GLY A 1539 7.65 6.97 -38.31
CA GLY A 1539 7.47 7.71 -39.58
C GLY A 1539 6.43 8.84 -39.53
N GLY A 1540 5.67 8.95 -38.43
CA GLY A 1540 4.51 9.83 -38.31
C GLY A 1540 4.81 11.33 -38.22
N THR A 1541 3.74 12.13 -38.29
CA THR A 1541 3.78 13.60 -38.30
C THR A 1541 4.51 14.19 -37.09
N ARG A 1542 4.37 13.59 -35.91
CA ARG A 1542 5.03 14.02 -34.66
C ARG A 1542 6.55 14.00 -34.76
N PHE A 1543 7.13 12.95 -35.32
CA PHE A 1543 8.57 12.85 -35.50
C PHE A 1543 9.08 13.81 -36.59
N GLN A 1544 8.33 14.01 -37.67
CA GLN A 1544 8.65 15.03 -38.68
C GLN A 1544 8.61 16.46 -38.12
N GLN A 1545 7.69 16.78 -37.19
CA GLN A 1545 7.70 18.05 -36.46
C GLN A 1545 9.00 18.22 -35.66
N SER A 1546 9.43 17.19 -34.92
CA SER A 1546 10.69 17.21 -34.17
C SER A 1546 11.91 17.43 -35.07
N LEU A 1547 11.96 16.79 -36.25
CA LEU A 1547 12.99 17.05 -37.25
C LEU A 1547 12.94 18.50 -37.79
N SER A 1548 11.75 19.10 -37.91
CA SER A 1548 11.61 20.53 -38.26
C SER A 1548 12.19 21.44 -37.18
N ILE A 1549 11.90 21.17 -35.89
CA ILE A 1549 12.45 21.92 -34.74
C ILE A 1549 13.99 21.89 -34.76
N ILE A 1550 14.61 20.72 -34.97
CA ILE A 1550 16.08 20.58 -35.05
C ILE A 1550 16.66 21.45 -36.17
N ASN A 1551 16.04 21.45 -37.35
CA ASN A 1551 16.48 22.28 -38.49
C ASN A 1551 16.30 23.79 -38.19
N ASN A 1552 15.22 24.18 -37.51
CA ASN A 1552 14.97 25.57 -37.13
C ASN A 1552 15.99 26.06 -36.09
N CYS A 1553 16.38 25.22 -35.13
CA CYS A 1553 17.51 25.50 -34.23
C CYS A 1553 18.81 25.72 -35.05
N ALA A 1554 19.15 24.80 -35.96
CA ALA A 1554 20.37 24.86 -36.77
C ALA A 1554 20.42 26.03 -37.77
N ASN A 1555 19.29 26.58 -38.18
CA ASN A 1555 19.20 27.77 -39.05
C ASN A 1555 19.26 29.10 -38.28
N SER A 1556 18.82 29.09 -37.02
CA SER A 1556 18.72 30.28 -36.16
C SER A 1556 20.00 30.56 -35.37
N ASP A 1557 20.86 29.56 -35.20
CA ASP A 1557 22.09 29.64 -34.41
C ASP A 1557 23.20 30.43 -35.10
N ARG A 1558 23.30 31.72 -34.73
CA ARG A 1558 24.20 32.69 -35.35
C ARG A 1558 25.69 32.34 -35.23
N LEU A 1559 26.09 31.73 -34.11
CA LEU A 1559 27.51 31.44 -33.81
C LEU A 1559 28.14 30.36 -34.71
N ILE A 1560 27.31 29.54 -35.36
CA ILE A 1560 27.75 28.44 -36.24
C ILE A 1560 27.16 28.52 -37.66
N LYS A 1561 26.40 29.58 -37.96
CA LYS A 1561 25.78 29.83 -39.28
C LYS A 1561 26.79 29.95 -40.44
N HIS A 1562 28.07 30.18 -40.12
CA HIS A 1562 29.17 30.27 -41.07
C HIS A 1562 30.05 28.99 -41.14
N THR A 1563 29.68 27.90 -40.46
CA THR A 1563 30.35 26.58 -40.58
C THR A 1563 29.50 25.60 -41.39
N SER A 1564 30.05 24.43 -41.74
CA SER A 1564 29.30 23.36 -42.42
C SER A 1564 28.19 22.76 -41.56
N PHE A 1565 28.19 23.00 -40.24
CA PHE A 1565 27.28 22.33 -39.30
C PHE A 1565 25.80 22.45 -39.70
N SER A 1566 25.36 23.61 -40.18
CA SER A 1566 23.96 23.82 -40.59
C SER A 1566 23.58 23.02 -41.87
N SER A 1567 24.51 22.80 -42.80
CA SER A 1567 24.29 21.88 -43.93
C SER A 1567 24.37 20.42 -43.49
N ASP A 1568 25.32 20.10 -42.61
CA ASP A 1568 25.55 18.74 -42.13
C ASP A 1568 24.34 18.21 -41.31
N VAL A 1569 23.67 19.06 -40.51
CA VAL A 1569 22.41 18.74 -39.81
C VAL A 1569 21.23 18.55 -40.78
N LYS A 1570 21.16 19.34 -41.86
CA LYS A 1570 20.15 19.14 -42.92
C LYS A 1570 20.37 17.82 -43.64
N ASP A 1571 21.62 17.45 -43.89
CA ASP A 1571 21.96 16.20 -44.57
C ASP A 1571 21.78 14.97 -43.67
N LEU A 1572 22.04 15.08 -42.36
CA LEU A 1572 21.57 14.09 -41.37
C LEU A 1572 20.03 13.96 -41.42
N THR A 1573 19.28 15.06 -41.45
CA THR A 1573 17.81 15.01 -41.53
C THR A 1573 17.33 14.31 -42.82
N LYS A 1574 17.98 14.57 -43.97
CA LYS A 1574 17.71 13.84 -45.22
C LYS A 1574 18.00 12.35 -45.05
N ARG A 1575 19.17 11.97 -44.52
CA ARG A 1575 19.55 10.56 -44.27
C ARG A 1575 18.55 9.85 -43.35
N ILE A 1576 18.08 10.51 -42.29
CA ILE A 1576 17.01 10.00 -41.42
C ILE A 1576 15.74 9.72 -42.22
N ARG A 1577 15.31 10.64 -43.10
CA ARG A 1577 14.14 10.42 -43.97
C ARG A 1577 14.34 9.27 -44.97
N THR A 1578 15.54 9.14 -45.55
CA THR A 1578 15.88 8.01 -46.43
C THR A 1578 15.82 6.68 -45.68
N VAL A 1579 16.33 6.60 -44.44
CA VAL A 1579 16.21 5.41 -43.60
C VAL A 1579 14.74 5.12 -43.26
N LEU A 1580 13.96 6.13 -42.86
CA LEU A 1580 12.52 5.96 -42.59
C LEU A 1580 11.75 5.41 -43.80
N MET A 1581 12.03 5.92 -45.00
CA MET A 1581 11.40 5.43 -46.24
C MET A 1581 11.84 4.00 -46.59
N ALA A 1582 13.13 3.71 -46.54
CA ALA A 1582 13.64 2.39 -46.88
C ALA A 1582 13.21 1.31 -45.87
N THR A 1583 13.15 1.64 -44.57
CA THR A 1583 12.64 0.71 -43.56
C THR A 1583 11.11 0.53 -43.65
N ALA A 1584 10.36 1.52 -44.16
CA ALA A 1584 8.95 1.34 -44.49
C ALA A 1584 8.77 0.32 -45.63
N GLN A 1585 9.52 0.46 -46.73
CA GLN A 1585 9.55 -0.53 -47.82
C GLN A 1585 9.98 -1.93 -47.31
N MET A 1586 11.00 -2.01 -46.45
CA MET A 1586 11.39 -3.28 -45.83
C MET A 1586 10.25 -3.94 -45.04
N LYS A 1587 9.39 -3.16 -44.38
CA LYS A 1587 8.24 -3.68 -43.64
C LYS A 1587 7.14 -4.20 -44.55
N GLU A 1588 6.90 -3.56 -45.69
CA GLU A 1588 5.98 -4.06 -46.73
C GLU A 1588 6.45 -5.40 -47.32
N HIS A 1589 7.77 -5.62 -47.36
CA HIS A 1589 8.41 -6.84 -47.85
C HIS A 1589 8.79 -7.84 -46.75
N GLU A 1590 8.31 -7.72 -45.50
CA GLU A 1590 8.71 -8.62 -44.39
C GLU A 1590 8.42 -10.12 -44.67
N ASN A 1591 7.42 -10.42 -45.50
CA ASN A 1591 7.05 -11.77 -45.91
C ASN A 1591 7.85 -12.34 -47.10
N ASP A 1592 8.63 -11.51 -47.83
CA ASP A 1592 9.53 -11.93 -48.90
C ASP A 1592 10.98 -11.87 -48.36
N PRO A 1593 11.51 -12.98 -47.80
CA PRO A 1593 12.79 -12.95 -47.09
C PRO A 1593 13.96 -12.68 -48.04
N GLU A 1594 13.85 -13.05 -49.31
CA GLU A 1594 14.84 -12.71 -50.32
C GLU A 1594 14.84 -11.21 -50.64
N MET A 1595 13.68 -10.58 -50.85
CA MET A 1595 13.59 -9.14 -51.11
C MET A 1595 13.97 -8.30 -49.88
N LEU A 1596 13.56 -8.71 -48.67
CA LEU A 1596 13.94 -8.03 -47.42
C LEU A 1596 15.47 -7.96 -47.26
N VAL A 1597 16.17 -9.07 -47.55
CA VAL A 1597 17.64 -9.13 -47.51
C VAL A 1597 18.28 -8.34 -48.64
N ASP A 1598 17.66 -8.26 -49.82
CA ASP A 1598 18.11 -7.40 -50.91
C ASP A 1598 18.02 -5.90 -50.56
N LEU A 1599 16.92 -5.47 -49.95
CA LEU A 1599 16.73 -4.09 -49.45
C LEU A 1599 17.73 -3.75 -48.34
N GLN A 1600 17.92 -4.64 -47.35
CA GLN A 1600 18.93 -4.44 -46.30
C GLN A 1600 20.35 -4.35 -46.87
N TYR A 1601 20.70 -5.19 -47.85
CA TYR A 1601 21.99 -5.11 -48.52
C TYR A 1601 22.13 -3.83 -49.36
N SER A 1602 21.06 -3.36 -50.01
CA SER A 1602 21.07 -2.09 -50.76
C SER A 1602 21.42 -0.92 -49.83
N LEU A 1603 20.78 -0.86 -48.65
CA LEU A 1603 21.12 0.06 -47.58
C LEU A 1603 22.56 -0.15 -47.09
N ALA A 1604 22.96 -1.37 -46.76
CA ALA A 1604 24.33 -1.71 -46.34
C ALA A 1604 25.38 -1.23 -47.34
N LYS A 1605 25.10 -1.35 -48.64
CA LYS A 1605 25.98 -0.96 -49.74
C LYS A 1605 26.02 0.55 -49.94
N SER A 1606 24.91 1.25 -49.73
CA SER A 1606 24.89 2.73 -49.70
C SER A 1606 25.77 3.32 -48.59
N TYR A 1607 26.05 2.54 -47.54
CA TYR A 1607 26.94 2.88 -46.43
C TYR A 1607 28.32 2.19 -46.49
N ALA A 1608 28.75 1.64 -47.62
CA ALA A 1608 30.05 0.95 -47.73
C ALA A 1608 31.27 1.82 -47.39
N SER A 1609 31.18 3.15 -47.56
CA SER A 1609 32.22 4.10 -47.12
C SER A 1609 32.28 4.32 -45.60
N THR A 1610 31.28 3.84 -44.84
CA THR A 1610 31.15 4.06 -43.39
C THR A 1610 31.15 2.72 -42.64
N PRO A 1611 32.31 2.25 -42.14
CA PRO A 1611 32.46 0.87 -41.63
C PRO A 1611 31.49 0.48 -40.51
N GLU A 1612 31.15 1.41 -39.61
CA GLU A 1612 30.22 1.16 -38.49
C GLU A 1612 28.78 0.92 -38.97
N LEU A 1613 28.32 1.64 -39.99
CA LEU A 1613 26.99 1.45 -40.60
C LEU A 1613 26.97 0.20 -41.48
N ARG A 1614 28.01 -0.06 -42.27
CA ARG A 1614 28.15 -1.30 -43.05
C ARG A 1614 28.10 -2.53 -42.15
N LYS A 1615 28.82 -2.51 -41.02
CA LYS A 1615 28.74 -3.55 -39.97
C LYS A 1615 27.31 -3.71 -39.44
N THR A 1616 26.66 -2.62 -39.05
CA THR A 1616 25.32 -2.64 -38.46
C THR A 1616 24.28 -3.34 -39.36
N TRP A 1617 24.34 -3.08 -40.67
CA TRP A 1617 23.45 -3.73 -41.64
C TRP A 1617 23.83 -5.19 -41.95
N LEU A 1618 25.12 -5.52 -42.06
CA LEU A 1618 25.55 -6.92 -42.22
C LEU A 1618 25.18 -7.78 -41.00
N ASP A 1619 25.31 -7.25 -39.77
CA ASP A 1619 24.85 -7.90 -38.55
C ASP A 1619 23.32 -8.10 -38.55
N SER A 1620 22.57 -7.17 -39.15
CA SER A 1620 21.11 -7.29 -39.32
C SER A 1620 20.76 -8.42 -40.29
N MET A 1621 21.43 -8.47 -41.45
CA MET A 1621 21.27 -9.56 -42.42
C MET A 1621 21.63 -10.91 -41.80
N ALA A 1622 22.71 -10.98 -41.01
CA ALA A 1622 23.10 -12.19 -40.28
C ALA A 1622 22.01 -12.68 -39.32
N ARG A 1623 21.35 -11.77 -38.57
CA ARG A 1623 20.23 -12.13 -37.68
C ARG A 1623 19.03 -12.68 -38.46
N ILE A 1624 18.73 -12.15 -39.65
CA ILE A 1624 17.65 -12.67 -40.52
C ILE A 1624 18.02 -14.06 -41.05
N HIS A 1625 19.24 -14.25 -41.54
CA HIS A 1625 19.72 -15.56 -42.00
C HIS A 1625 19.69 -16.62 -40.90
N VAL A 1626 20.06 -16.26 -39.66
CA VAL A 1626 19.92 -17.15 -38.49
C VAL A 1626 18.44 -17.46 -38.21
N LYS A 1627 17.53 -16.47 -38.25
CA LYS A 1627 16.08 -16.68 -38.09
C LYS A 1627 15.50 -17.61 -39.15
N ASN A 1628 16.02 -17.57 -40.38
CA ASN A 1628 15.56 -18.37 -41.52
C ASN A 1628 16.26 -19.72 -41.67
N GLY A 1629 17.31 -20.00 -40.89
CA GLY A 1629 18.12 -21.23 -41.02
C GLY A 1629 19.15 -21.21 -42.16
N ASP A 1630 19.35 -20.07 -42.83
CA ASP A 1630 20.34 -19.86 -43.90
C ASP A 1630 21.75 -19.63 -43.31
N LEU A 1631 22.24 -20.61 -42.55
CA LEU A 1631 23.42 -20.47 -41.67
C LEU A 1631 24.73 -20.22 -42.44
N SER A 1632 24.86 -20.70 -43.68
CA SER A 1632 26.01 -20.38 -44.55
C SER A 1632 26.07 -18.89 -44.86
N GLU A 1633 24.92 -18.27 -45.12
CA GLU A 1633 24.78 -16.86 -45.49
C GLU A 1633 25.02 -15.97 -44.26
N ALA A 1634 24.54 -16.38 -43.08
CA ALA A 1634 24.89 -15.76 -41.80
C ALA A 1634 26.40 -15.78 -41.52
N ALA A 1635 27.05 -16.94 -41.72
CA ALA A 1635 28.49 -17.08 -41.55
C ALA A 1635 29.28 -16.16 -42.51
N MET A 1636 28.84 -16.02 -43.77
CA MET A 1636 29.43 -15.06 -44.70
C MET A 1636 29.24 -13.61 -44.26
N CYS A 1637 28.09 -13.24 -43.67
CA CYS A 1637 27.90 -11.90 -43.10
C CYS A 1637 28.93 -11.60 -42.00
N TYR A 1638 29.18 -12.55 -41.08
CA TYR A 1638 30.22 -12.39 -40.06
C TYR A 1638 31.61 -12.28 -40.70
N VAL A 1639 31.96 -13.12 -41.67
CA VAL A 1639 33.25 -13.04 -42.39
C VAL A 1639 33.45 -11.68 -43.05
N HIS A 1640 32.42 -11.13 -43.69
CA HIS A 1640 32.44 -9.79 -44.28
C HIS A 1640 32.64 -8.68 -43.23
N VAL A 1641 31.93 -8.74 -42.09
CA VAL A 1641 32.11 -7.79 -40.97
C VAL A 1641 33.54 -7.87 -40.40
N THR A 1642 34.06 -9.08 -40.20
CA THR A 1642 35.40 -9.30 -39.63
C THR A 1642 36.50 -8.82 -40.57
N ALA A 1643 36.36 -9.04 -41.88
CA ALA A 1643 37.28 -8.51 -42.89
C ALA A 1643 37.24 -6.98 -42.97
N LEU A 1644 36.05 -6.38 -42.93
CA LEU A 1644 35.86 -4.92 -42.89
C LEU A 1644 36.57 -4.29 -41.68
N VAL A 1645 36.45 -4.93 -40.50
CA VAL A 1645 37.12 -4.49 -39.26
C VAL A 1645 38.63 -4.70 -39.36
N ALA A 1646 39.10 -5.84 -39.87
CA ALA A 1646 40.52 -6.11 -40.11
C ALA A 1646 41.15 -5.08 -41.06
N GLU A 1647 40.50 -4.79 -42.19
CA GLU A 1647 40.91 -3.79 -43.17
C GLU A 1647 41.01 -2.39 -42.57
N TYR A 1648 39.99 -1.97 -41.79
CA TYR A 1648 40.04 -0.71 -41.05
C TYR A 1648 41.25 -0.64 -40.10
N LEU A 1649 41.52 -1.72 -39.35
CA LEU A 1649 42.64 -1.78 -38.40
C LEU A 1649 43.99 -1.74 -39.11
N THR A 1650 44.14 -2.47 -40.21
CA THR A 1650 45.36 -2.46 -41.04
C THR A 1650 45.61 -1.08 -41.66
N ARG A 1651 44.57 -0.38 -42.15
CA ARG A 1651 44.71 1.00 -42.67
C ARG A 1651 45.06 2.01 -41.58
N LYS A 1652 44.50 1.87 -40.38
CA LYS A 1652 44.78 2.75 -39.24
C LYS A 1652 46.25 2.74 -38.81
N GLU A 1653 46.95 1.61 -38.97
CA GLU A 1653 48.41 1.55 -38.74
C GLU A 1653 49.21 2.31 -39.81
N ALA A 1654 48.83 2.18 -41.08
CA ALA A 1654 49.56 2.80 -42.20
C ALA A 1654 49.61 4.34 -42.09
N VAL A 1655 48.53 4.96 -41.61
CA VAL A 1655 48.42 6.42 -41.43
C VAL A 1655 49.27 6.96 -40.26
N GLN A 1656 49.70 6.12 -39.30
CA GLN A 1656 50.60 6.55 -38.21
C GLN A 1656 52.09 6.51 -38.59
N TRP A 1657 52.43 6.12 -39.83
CA TRP A 1657 53.81 5.98 -40.31
C TRP A 1657 54.20 7.05 -41.38
N GLU A 1658 54.06 8.34 -41.04
CA GLU A 1658 54.83 9.39 -41.72
C GLU A 1658 56.17 9.64 -40.99
N PRO A 1659 57.34 9.51 -41.66
CA PRO A 1659 58.62 9.86 -41.08
C PRO A 1659 58.90 11.37 -41.25
N PRO A 1660 59.24 12.12 -40.17
CA PRO A 1660 59.75 13.47 -40.32
C PRO A 1660 61.14 13.44 -40.97
N LEU A 1661 61.35 14.30 -41.97
CA LEU A 1661 62.59 14.41 -42.73
C LEU A 1661 63.78 14.78 -41.82
N LEU A 1662 64.80 13.90 -41.74
CA LEU A 1662 66.25 14.17 -41.87
C LEU A 1662 67.09 12.90 -41.50
N PRO A 1663 68.26 12.64 -42.13
CA PRO A 1663 69.00 11.37 -41.98
C PRO A 1663 70.27 11.40 -41.10
N HIS A 1664 70.81 10.21 -40.78
CA HIS A 1664 72.05 9.88 -40.01
C HIS A 1664 71.86 9.90 -38.46
N SER A 1665 72.43 9.00 -37.64
CA SER A 1665 73.34 7.84 -37.85
C SER A 1665 73.15 6.73 -36.76
N HIS A 1666 73.92 5.64 -36.87
CA HIS A 1666 73.90 4.39 -36.08
C HIS A 1666 73.65 4.47 -34.55
N SER A 1667 72.80 3.56 -34.04
CA SER A 1667 73.14 2.64 -32.92
C SER A 1667 72.09 1.53 -32.77
N ALA A 1668 72.54 0.31 -32.43
CA ALA A 1668 71.68 -0.86 -32.23
C ALA A 1668 71.40 -1.13 -30.74
N CYS A 1669 70.32 -1.87 -30.48
CA CYS A 1669 69.91 -2.39 -29.17
C CYS A 1669 69.39 -1.36 -28.12
N LEU A 1670 68.10 -1.01 -28.22
CA LEU A 1670 67.09 -1.04 -27.13
C LEU A 1670 65.77 -0.43 -27.63
N ARG A 1671 64.76 -1.24 -27.97
CA ARG A 1671 63.35 -0.80 -27.99
C ARG A 1671 62.40 -1.95 -27.67
N ARG A 1672 62.01 -2.00 -26.40
CA ARG A 1672 60.89 -2.79 -25.88
C ARG A 1672 59.69 -1.83 -25.78
N SER A 1673 58.48 -2.30 -26.11
CA SER A 1673 57.19 -1.62 -25.87
C SER A 1673 56.87 -0.35 -26.68
N ARG A 1674 56.06 -0.49 -27.73
CA ARG A 1674 54.66 -0.01 -27.79
C ARG A 1674 53.93 -0.69 -28.96
N GLY A 1675 52.59 -0.76 -28.88
CA GLY A 1675 51.78 -1.71 -29.63
C GLY A 1675 51.64 -1.43 -31.13
N GLY A 1676 51.48 -2.52 -31.88
CA GLY A 1676 50.97 -2.54 -33.25
C GLY A 1676 49.91 -3.64 -33.40
N VAL A 1677 48.92 -3.36 -34.24
CA VAL A 1677 47.64 -4.05 -34.43
C VAL A 1677 47.73 -4.98 -35.66
N PHE A 1678 46.61 -5.61 -36.03
CA PHE A 1678 46.48 -6.64 -37.04
C PHE A 1678 47.01 -6.25 -38.44
N ARG A 1679 47.97 -7.04 -38.96
CA ARG A 1679 48.74 -6.75 -40.18
C ARG A 1679 48.12 -7.20 -41.52
N GLN A 1680 46.98 -7.88 -41.51
CA GLN A 1680 46.40 -8.47 -42.72
C GLN A 1680 44.95 -7.99 -42.89
N GLY A 1681 44.66 -7.26 -43.97
CA GLY A 1681 43.32 -6.73 -44.24
C GLY A 1681 42.36 -7.74 -44.87
N CYS A 1682 41.46 -7.28 -45.74
CA CYS A 1682 40.47 -8.12 -46.43
C CYS A 1682 41.08 -9.35 -47.13
N THR A 1683 42.33 -9.23 -47.63
CA THR A 1683 43.02 -10.31 -48.33
C THR A 1683 43.21 -11.59 -47.51
N ALA A 1684 43.25 -11.50 -46.18
CA ALA A 1684 43.35 -12.68 -45.30
C ALA A 1684 42.14 -13.62 -45.44
N PHE A 1685 40.95 -13.05 -45.65
CA PHE A 1685 39.68 -13.79 -45.70
C PHE A 1685 39.34 -14.28 -47.12
N ARG A 1686 40.14 -13.92 -48.13
CA ARG A 1686 39.90 -14.26 -49.54
C ARG A 1686 39.93 -15.78 -49.82
N VAL A 1687 40.65 -16.54 -48.99
CA VAL A 1687 40.67 -18.01 -49.04
C VAL A 1687 39.34 -18.63 -48.57
N ILE A 1688 38.63 -17.94 -47.68
CA ILE A 1688 37.30 -18.33 -47.18
C ILE A 1688 36.24 -17.93 -48.21
N THR A 1689 36.29 -16.70 -48.72
CA THR A 1689 35.42 -16.30 -49.84
C THR A 1689 36.07 -15.23 -50.72
N PRO A 1690 36.05 -15.37 -52.06
CA PRO A 1690 36.52 -14.33 -52.98
C PRO A 1690 35.56 -13.14 -53.04
N ASN A 1691 34.36 -13.24 -52.47
CA ASN A 1691 33.39 -12.15 -52.41
C ASN A 1691 33.84 -10.99 -51.48
N ILE A 1692 34.90 -11.20 -50.68
CA ILE A 1692 35.40 -10.23 -49.70
C ILE A 1692 36.01 -8.98 -50.35
N ASP A 1693 36.35 -9.05 -51.64
CA ASP A 1693 36.86 -7.92 -52.42
C ASP A 1693 35.87 -6.72 -52.42
N GLU A 1694 34.58 -6.94 -52.10
CA GLU A 1694 33.59 -5.87 -51.90
C GLU A 1694 33.92 -4.94 -50.70
N GLU A 1695 34.38 -5.50 -49.57
CA GLU A 1695 34.61 -4.73 -48.34
C GLU A 1695 35.91 -3.90 -48.39
N ALA A 1696 36.80 -4.17 -49.36
CA ALA A 1696 38.00 -3.38 -49.60
C ALA A 1696 37.70 -1.95 -50.15
N SER A 1697 36.46 -1.68 -50.55
CA SER A 1697 36.01 -0.41 -51.14
C SER A 1697 35.84 0.78 -50.18
N MET A 1698 36.17 0.59 -48.90
CA MET A 1698 36.20 1.64 -47.87
C MET A 1698 37.00 2.88 -48.33
N MET A 1699 36.45 4.07 -48.15
CA MET A 1699 37.12 5.35 -48.45
C MET A 1699 37.59 6.04 -47.17
N GLU A 1700 38.67 6.83 -47.26
CA GLU A 1700 39.16 7.68 -46.17
C GLU A 1700 38.24 8.90 -45.99
N ASP A 1701 37.10 8.68 -45.35
CA ASP A 1701 36.15 9.74 -45.00
C ASP A 1701 36.48 10.34 -43.61
N VAL A 1702 36.04 11.57 -43.38
CA VAL A 1702 36.39 12.41 -42.20
C VAL A 1702 35.96 11.77 -40.87
N GLY A 1703 35.12 10.73 -40.92
CA GLY A 1703 34.65 9.95 -39.78
C GLY A 1703 35.53 8.78 -39.31
N MET A 1704 36.58 8.36 -40.04
CA MET A 1704 37.35 7.15 -39.67
C MET A 1704 38.02 7.21 -38.29
N GLN A 1705 38.28 8.41 -37.73
CA GLN A 1705 38.92 8.55 -36.42
C GLN A 1705 37.98 8.20 -35.24
N ASP A 1706 36.66 8.34 -35.39
CA ASP A 1706 35.67 8.13 -34.32
C ASP A 1706 35.20 6.66 -34.18
N VAL A 1707 35.50 5.80 -35.16
CA VAL A 1707 35.07 4.40 -35.20
C VAL A 1707 35.88 3.56 -34.18
N HIS A 1708 35.22 3.02 -33.16
CA HIS A 1708 35.89 2.32 -32.06
C HIS A 1708 36.15 0.82 -32.36
N PHE A 1709 36.82 0.53 -33.47
CA PHE A 1709 37.37 -0.80 -33.72
C PHE A 1709 38.79 -0.90 -33.14
N ASN A 1710 39.08 -2.03 -32.49
CA ASN A 1710 40.35 -2.35 -31.85
C ASN A 1710 40.65 -3.87 -31.97
N GLU A 1711 41.80 -4.32 -31.46
CA GLU A 1711 42.21 -5.73 -31.54
C GLU A 1711 41.21 -6.68 -30.82
N ASP A 1712 40.57 -6.24 -29.73
CA ASP A 1712 39.60 -7.05 -28.98
C ASP A 1712 38.31 -7.29 -29.76
N VAL A 1713 37.76 -6.23 -30.37
CA VAL A 1713 36.58 -6.34 -31.25
C VAL A 1713 36.85 -7.28 -32.43
N LEU A 1714 38.08 -7.26 -32.99
CA LEU A 1714 38.45 -8.21 -34.04
C LEU A 1714 38.51 -9.66 -33.53
N MET A 1715 39.04 -9.90 -32.31
CA MET A 1715 39.04 -11.25 -31.72
C MET A 1715 37.62 -11.79 -31.50
N GLU A 1716 36.71 -10.98 -30.96
CA GLU A 1716 35.31 -11.36 -30.73
C GLU A 1716 34.61 -11.74 -32.06
N LEU A 1717 34.86 -10.95 -33.11
CA LEU A 1717 34.33 -11.20 -34.45
C LEU A 1717 34.94 -12.45 -35.13
N LEU A 1718 36.22 -12.73 -34.90
CA LEU A 1718 36.87 -13.97 -35.37
C LEU A 1718 36.28 -15.22 -34.69
N GLU A 1719 36.05 -15.19 -33.38
CA GLU A 1719 35.36 -16.29 -32.68
C GLU A 1719 33.93 -16.45 -33.22
N GLN A 1720 33.19 -15.35 -33.42
CA GLN A 1720 31.85 -15.37 -34.02
C GLN A 1720 31.83 -15.97 -35.44
N CYS A 1721 32.87 -15.72 -36.25
CA CYS A 1721 33.04 -16.39 -37.55
C CYS A 1721 33.25 -17.89 -37.42
N ALA A 1722 34.11 -18.35 -36.51
CA ALA A 1722 34.36 -19.78 -36.28
C ALA A 1722 33.07 -20.50 -35.87
N ASP A 1723 32.33 -19.91 -34.94
CA ASP A 1723 31.03 -20.38 -34.46
C ASP A 1723 29.97 -20.42 -35.58
N GLY A 1724 29.95 -19.41 -36.45
CA GLY A 1724 29.07 -19.34 -37.62
C GLY A 1724 29.39 -20.43 -38.65
N LEU A 1725 30.67 -20.62 -38.98
CA LEU A 1725 31.14 -21.65 -39.91
C LEU A 1725 30.89 -23.08 -39.39
N TRP A 1726 31.02 -23.29 -38.08
CA TRP A 1726 30.64 -24.53 -37.41
C TRP A 1726 29.14 -24.83 -37.59
N LYS A 1727 28.28 -23.85 -37.27
CA LYS A 1727 26.81 -23.96 -37.43
C LYS A 1727 26.40 -24.13 -38.89
N ALA A 1728 27.18 -23.62 -39.84
CA ALA A 1728 26.97 -23.77 -41.28
C ALA A 1728 27.48 -25.09 -41.90
N GLU A 1729 28.03 -26.02 -41.09
CA GLU A 1729 28.64 -27.28 -41.53
C GLU A 1729 29.85 -27.12 -42.49
N ARG A 1730 30.50 -25.95 -42.49
CA ARG A 1730 31.68 -25.62 -43.32
C ARG A 1730 32.97 -25.71 -42.51
N TYR A 1731 33.15 -26.87 -41.88
CA TYR A 1731 34.20 -27.17 -40.90
C TYR A 1731 35.62 -26.91 -41.41
N GLU A 1732 35.86 -27.14 -42.70
CA GLU A 1732 37.14 -26.93 -43.39
C GLU A 1732 37.65 -25.48 -43.26
N LEU A 1733 36.75 -24.50 -43.20
CA LEU A 1733 37.07 -23.06 -43.20
C LEU A 1733 37.41 -22.50 -41.81
N ILE A 1734 37.08 -23.23 -40.74
CA ILE A 1734 37.33 -22.80 -39.36
C ILE A 1734 38.83 -22.63 -39.11
N ALA A 1735 39.66 -23.46 -39.75
CA ALA A 1735 41.12 -23.35 -39.70
C ALA A 1735 41.65 -22.03 -40.27
N ASP A 1736 41.01 -21.47 -41.30
CA ASP A 1736 41.47 -20.22 -41.91
C ASP A 1736 41.10 -18.99 -41.08
N ILE A 1737 39.98 -19.03 -40.35
CA ILE A 1737 39.66 -18.03 -39.31
C ILE A 1737 40.65 -18.14 -38.15
N TYR A 1738 40.88 -19.33 -37.61
CA TYR A 1738 41.68 -19.47 -36.39
C TYR A 1738 43.18 -19.21 -36.58
N LYS A 1739 43.73 -19.39 -37.80
CA LYS A 1739 45.09 -18.90 -38.14
C LYS A 1739 45.29 -17.40 -37.85
N LEU A 1740 44.22 -16.61 -37.85
CA LEU A 1740 44.27 -15.17 -37.60
C LEU A 1740 44.29 -14.82 -36.10
N ILE A 1741 43.65 -15.63 -35.26
CA ILE A 1741 43.53 -15.36 -33.81
C ILE A 1741 44.66 -15.98 -32.99
N ILE A 1742 45.20 -17.14 -33.40
CA ILE A 1742 46.27 -17.87 -32.70
C ILE A 1742 47.46 -16.94 -32.33
N PRO A 1743 48.03 -16.12 -33.25
CA PRO A 1743 49.16 -15.26 -32.92
C PRO A 1743 48.83 -14.18 -31.88
N ILE A 1744 47.55 -13.79 -31.76
CA ILE A 1744 47.09 -12.79 -30.78
C ILE A 1744 47.01 -13.44 -29.40
N TYR A 1745 46.43 -14.63 -29.27
CA TYR A 1745 46.38 -15.35 -27.99
C TYR A 1745 47.77 -15.79 -27.52
N GLU A 1746 48.67 -16.21 -28.42
CA GLU A 1746 50.08 -16.48 -28.10
C GLU A 1746 50.80 -15.24 -27.56
N LYS A 1747 50.65 -14.09 -28.24
CA LYS A 1747 51.17 -12.78 -27.82
C LYS A 1747 50.63 -12.34 -26.44
N ARG A 1748 49.35 -12.62 -26.17
CA ARG A 1748 48.67 -12.31 -24.90
C ARG A 1748 48.92 -13.34 -23.78
N ARG A 1749 49.47 -14.52 -24.11
CA ARG A 1749 49.61 -15.69 -23.22
C ARG A 1749 48.27 -16.25 -22.72
N ASP A 1750 47.24 -16.15 -23.55
CA ASP A 1750 45.91 -16.67 -23.25
C ASP A 1750 45.81 -18.15 -23.62
N PHE A 1751 46.38 -19.00 -22.77
CA PHE A 1751 46.47 -20.45 -23.00
C PHE A 1751 45.13 -21.18 -22.90
N GLU A 1752 44.14 -20.59 -22.22
CA GLU A 1752 42.79 -21.14 -22.08
C GLU A 1752 42.04 -21.01 -23.42
N ARG A 1753 42.08 -19.82 -24.03
CA ARG A 1753 41.56 -19.60 -25.38
C ARG A 1753 42.29 -20.41 -26.46
N LEU A 1754 43.61 -20.56 -26.37
CA LEU A 1754 44.36 -21.47 -27.26
C LEU A 1754 43.87 -22.92 -27.13
N ALA A 1755 43.64 -23.42 -25.91
CA ALA A 1755 43.14 -24.78 -25.73
C ALA A 1755 41.73 -24.96 -26.32
N HIS A 1756 40.83 -23.99 -26.11
CA HIS A 1756 39.47 -24.01 -26.66
C HIS A 1756 39.44 -24.04 -28.20
N LEU A 1757 40.24 -23.20 -28.86
CA LEU A 1757 40.25 -23.15 -30.33
C LEU A 1757 40.86 -24.43 -30.94
N TYR A 1758 41.90 -25.02 -30.31
CA TYR A 1758 42.48 -26.27 -30.79
C TYR A 1758 41.56 -27.48 -30.60
N ASP A 1759 40.76 -27.54 -29.52
CA ASP A 1759 39.69 -28.54 -29.39
C ASP A 1759 38.63 -28.36 -30.49
N THR A 1760 38.24 -27.12 -30.78
CA THR A 1760 37.29 -26.80 -31.86
C THR A 1760 37.83 -27.22 -33.24
N LEU A 1761 39.11 -27.00 -33.53
CA LEU A 1761 39.76 -27.49 -34.76
C LEU A 1761 39.81 -29.02 -34.83
N HIS A 1762 40.15 -29.70 -33.73
CA HIS A 1762 40.15 -31.16 -33.68
C HIS A 1762 38.77 -31.75 -33.98
N ARG A 1763 37.72 -31.17 -33.37
CA ARG A 1763 36.32 -31.55 -33.64
C ARG A 1763 35.91 -31.25 -35.08
N ALA A 1764 36.37 -30.14 -35.66
CA ALA A 1764 36.05 -29.75 -37.03
C ALA A 1764 36.59 -30.77 -38.04
N TYR A 1765 37.88 -31.12 -37.98
CA TYR A 1765 38.46 -32.14 -38.85
C TYR A 1765 37.87 -33.54 -38.62
N SER A 1766 37.50 -33.87 -37.37
CA SER A 1766 36.78 -35.11 -37.06
C SER A 1766 35.39 -35.16 -37.71
N LYS A 1767 34.71 -34.02 -37.80
CA LYS A 1767 33.44 -33.91 -38.54
C LYS A 1767 33.64 -33.98 -40.05
N VAL A 1768 34.70 -33.40 -40.61
CA VAL A 1768 35.02 -33.51 -42.05
C VAL A 1768 35.13 -34.97 -42.48
N THR A 1769 35.88 -35.80 -41.75
CA THR A 1769 36.05 -37.22 -42.11
C THR A 1769 34.74 -38.02 -41.96
N GLU A 1770 33.96 -37.77 -40.92
CA GLU A 1770 32.64 -38.37 -40.70
C GLU A 1770 31.67 -38.07 -41.86
N VAL A 1771 31.56 -36.81 -42.30
CA VAL A 1771 30.61 -36.42 -43.35
C VAL A 1771 31.09 -36.76 -44.76
N MET A 1772 32.41 -36.81 -45.00
CA MET A 1772 32.97 -37.28 -46.27
C MET A 1772 32.70 -38.77 -46.52
N HIS A 1773 32.75 -39.61 -45.47
CA HIS A 1773 32.45 -41.03 -45.61
C HIS A 1773 30.94 -41.31 -45.66
N SER A 1774 30.15 -40.62 -44.83
CA SER A 1774 28.71 -40.90 -44.70
C SER A 1774 27.80 -40.19 -45.70
N GLY A 1775 28.29 -39.16 -46.41
CA GLY A 1775 27.50 -38.35 -47.35
C GLY A 1775 26.37 -37.52 -46.70
N ARG A 1776 26.35 -37.42 -45.36
CA ARG A 1776 25.22 -36.81 -44.61
C ARG A 1776 25.18 -35.28 -44.61
N ARG A 1777 26.24 -34.60 -45.06
CA ARG A 1777 26.30 -33.13 -45.13
C ARG A 1777 25.66 -32.64 -46.42
N LEU A 1778 24.63 -31.81 -46.29
CA LEU A 1778 23.79 -31.35 -47.41
C LEU A 1778 23.82 -29.81 -47.48
N LEU A 1779 24.83 -29.26 -48.17
CA LEU A 1779 25.13 -27.82 -48.17
C LEU A 1779 24.16 -26.95 -49.00
N GLY A 1780 23.27 -27.56 -49.79
CA GLY A 1780 22.18 -26.90 -50.51
C GLY A 1780 21.95 -27.44 -51.92
N THR A 1781 20.81 -27.05 -52.49
CA THR A 1781 20.41 -27.29 -53.88
C THR A 1781 20.27 -25.96 -54.61
N TYR A 1782 20.38 -25.96 -55.94
CA TYR A 1782 20.47 -24.73 -56.73
C TYR A 1782 19.41 -24.67 -57.82
N PHE A 1783 18.83 -23.50 -57.99
CA PHE A 1783 17.75 -23.25 -58.95
C PHE A 1783 17.97 -21.94 -59.70
N ARG A 1784 17.81 -21.95 -61.02
CA ARG A 1784 17.57 -20.71 -61.77
C ARG A 1784 16.11 -20.31 -61.57
N VAL A 1785 15.89 -19.08 -61.10
CA VAL A 1785 14.56 -18.44 -61.00
C VAL A 1785 14.54 -17.20 -61.89
N ALA A 1786 13.49 -17.01 -62.68
CA ALA A 1786 13.30 -15.81 -63.50
C ALA A 1786 11.87 -15.30 -63.41
N PHE A 1787 11.70 -13.98 -63.39
CA PHE A 1787 10.41 -13.30 -63.21
C PHE A 1787 10.00 -12.56 -64.50
N PHE A 1788 8.72 -12.61 -64.87
CA PHE A 1788 8.18 -11.88 -66.03
C PHE A 1788 6.75 -11.40 -65.73
N GLY A 1789 6.40 -10.14 -66.01
CA GLY A 1789 5.10 -9.58 -65.64
C GLY A 1789 4.92 -8.09 -65.99
N GLN A 1790 5.47 -7.65 -67.12
CA GLN A 1790 5.40 -6.25 -67.56
C GLN A 1790 4.01 -5.85 -68.09
N ALA A 1791 3.49 -4.70 -67.67
CA ALA A 1791 2.26 -4.13 -68.21
C ALA A 1791 2.46 -3.72 -69.70
N ALA A 1792 1.47 -4.03 -70.54
CA ALA A 1792 1.58 -3.82 -71.98
C ALA A 1792 1.72 -2.34 -72.36
N GLN A 1793 2.86 -1.96 -72.95
CA GLN A 1793 3.07 -0.63 -73.53
C GLN A 1793 2.17 -0.40 -74.75
N TYR A 1794 0.95 0.08 -74.53
CA TYR A 1794 0.14 0.68 -75.57
C TYR A 1794 0.64 2.09 -75.88
N GLN A 1795 1.33 2.25 -77.01
CA GLN A 1795 1.46 3.56 -77.65
C GLN A 1795 0.07 3.99 -78.13
N PHE A 1796 -0.57 4.99 -77.48
CA PHE A 1796 -1.27 6.14 -78.10
C PHE A 1796 -2.09 6.96 -77.07
N THR A 1797 -1.81 8.27 -77.00
CA THR A 1797 -2.67 9.40 -76.53
C THR A 1797 -3.25 9.46 -75.10
N ASP A 1798 -2.69 10.37 -74.29
CA ASP A 1798 -3.34 11.30 -73.34
C ASP A 1798 -4.51 10.82 -72.43
N SER A 1799 -4.23 9.96 -71.45
CA SER A 1799 -4.84 10.08 -70.09
C SER A 1799 -4.07 9.33 -69.01
N GLU A 1800 -3.66 10.02 -67.93
CA GLU A 1800 -2.97 9.42 -66.76
C GLU A 1800 -3.85 8.38 -66.03
N THR A 1801 -3.47 7.10 -66.14
CA THR A 1801 -3.59 6.07 -65.10
C THR A 1801 -2.35 5.19 -65.22
N ASP A 1802 -1.41 5.32 -64.30
CA ASP A 1802 -0.22 4.48 -64.26
C ASP A 1802 -0.62 3.05 -63.85
N VAL A 1803 -0.42 2.09 -64.76
CA VAL A 1803 -0.66 0.67 -64.51
C VAL A 1803 0.68 0.05 -64.12
N GLU A 1804 0.91 -0.08 -62.82
CA GLU A 1804 2.09 -0.73 -62.26
C GLU A 1804 2.14 -2.21 -62.71
N GLY A 1805 3.29 -2.64 -63.23
CA GLY A 1805 3.51 -4.03 -63.64
C GLY A 1805 3.96 -4.89 -62.46
N PHE A 1806 3.47 -6.12 -62.35
CA PHE A 1806 3.57 -6.95 -61.15
C PHE A 1806 4.97 -7.01 -60.50
N PHE A 1807 6.03 -7.18 -61.30
CA PHE A 1807 7.39 -7.37 -60.79
C PHE A 1807 8.26 -6.10 -60.82
N GLU A 1808 7.78 -4.98 -61.36
CA GLU A 1808 8.51 -3.71 -61.48
C GLU A 1808 9.99 -3.90 -61.92
N ASP A 1809 10.95 -3.53 -61.06
CA ASP A 1809 12.38 -3.67 -61.28
C ASP A 1809 12.85 -5.12 -61.47
N GLU A 1810 12.11 -6.13 -60.99
CA GLU A 1810 12.48 -7.55 -61.08
C GLU A 1810 12.08 -8.22 -62.40
N ASP A 1811 11.30 -7.54 -63.25
CA ASP A 1811 10.88 -8.06 -64.56
C ASP A 1811 12.09 -8.38 -65.47
N GLY A 1812 12.12 -9.59 -66.01
CA GLY A 1812 13.18 -10.09 -66.88
C GLY A 1812 14.49 -10.45 -66.18
N LYS A 1813 14.61 -10.31 -64.85
CA LYS A 1813 15.83 -10.72 -64.12
C LYS A 1813 15.89 -12.23 -63.90
N GLU A 1814 17.07 -12.80 -64.12
CA GLU A 1814 17.41 -14.19 -63.77
C GLU A 1814 18.30 -14.23 -62.52
N TYR A 1815 17.98 -15.12 -61.58
CA TYR A 1815 18.71 -15.36 -60.34
C TYR A 1815 19.10 -16.84 -60.20
N ILE A 1816 20.24 -17.12 -59.58
CA ILE A 1816 20.50 -18.40 -58.95
C ILE A 1816 20.04 -18.31 -57.50
N TYR A 1817 19.13 -19.19 -57.09
CA TYR A 1817 18.71 -19.43 -55.71
C TYR A 1817 19.48 -20.62 -55.15
N LYS A 1818 19.95 -20.50 -53.90
CA LYS A 1818 20.44 -21.61 -53.07
C LYS A 1818 19.40 -21.95 -52.00
N GLU A 1819 18.83 -23.14 -52.12
CA GLU A 1819 17.85 -23.68 -51.18
C GLU A 1819 18.52 -24.66 -50.18
N PRO A 1820 17.96 -24.82 -48.97
CA PRO A 1820 18.54 -25.68 -47.94
C PRO A 1820 18.56 -27.17 -48.33
N LYS A 1821 19.61 -27.89 -47.90
CA LYS A 1821 19.72 -29.35 -47.98
C LYS A 1821 19.43 -29.94 -49.37
N LEU A 1822 18.28 -30.58 -49.55
CA LEU A 1822 17.84 -31.30 -50.75
C LEU A 1822 16.46 -30.83 -51.25
N THR A 1823 16.12 -29.55 -51.04
CA THR A 1823 14.87 -28.95 -51.53
C THR A 1823 14.63 -29.32 -53.01
N PRO A 1824 13.53 -30.01 -53.34
CA PRO A 1824 13.21 -30.40 -54.71
C PRO A 1824 12.57 -29.24 -55.49
N LEU A 1825 12.58 -29.34 -56.82
CA LEU A 1825 11.98 -28.35 -57.73
C LEU A 1825 10.52 -28.01 -57.38
N SER A 1826 9.75 -28.99 -56.90
CA SER A 1826 8.35 -28.79 -56.48
C SER A 1826 8.20 -27.88 -55.26
N GLU A 1827 9.10 -27.99 -54.28
CA GLU A 1827 9.01 -27.25 -53.02
C GLU A 1827 9.32 -25.76 -53.23
N ILE A 1828 10.44 -25.43 -53.90
CA ILE A 1828 10.75 -24.04 -54.28
C ILE A 1828 9.68 -23.46 -55.21
N SER A 1829 9.16 -24.25 -56.17
CA SER A 1829 8.10 -23.78 -57.07
C SER A 1829 6.82 -23.46 -56.31
N GLN A 1830 6.41 -24.27 -55.33
CA GLN A 1830 5.27 -23.98 -54.47
C GLN A 1830 5.52 -22.82 -53.50
N ARG A 1831 6.74 -22.69 -52.95
CA ARG A 1831 7.15 -21.57 -52.09
C ARG A 1831 7.01 -20.23 -52.81
N LEU A 1832 7.55 -20.14 -54.03
CA LEU A 1832 7.48 -18.92 -54.85
C LEU A 1832 6.06 -18.69 -55.39
N LEU A 1833 5.37 -19.72 -55.88
CA LEU A 1833 3.97 -19.59 -56.32
C LEU A 1833 3.09 -19.04 -55.20
N LYS A 1834 3.21 -19.58 -53.98
CA LYS A 1834 2.45 -19.12 -52.83
C LYS A 1834 2.81 -17.68 -52.46
N LEU A 1835 4.10 -17.37 -52.31
CA LEU A 1835 4.57 -16.03 -51.93
C LEU A 1835 4.02 -14.93 -52.83
N TYR A 1836 4.08 -15.13 -54.16
CA TYR A 1836 3.58 -14.14 -55.10
C TYR A 1836 2.06 -14.24 -55.32
N SER A 1837 1.41 -15.38 -55.07
CA SER A 1837 -0.06 -15.48 -55.02
C SER A 1837 -0.64 -14.71 -53.84
N ASP A 1838 0.01 -14.77 -52.68
CA ASP A 1838 -0.37 -14.00 -51.49
C ASP A 1838 -0.15 -12.49 -51.71
N LYS A 1839 0.78 -12.08 -52.60
CA LYS A 1839 1.03 -10.67 -52.97
C LYS A 1839 0.12 -10.14 -54.10
N PHE A 1840 -0.15 -10.93 -55.14
CA PHE A 1840 -0.81 -10.46 -56.37
C PHE A 1840 -2.19 -11.09 -56.65
N GLY A 1841 -2.65 -12.03 -55.83
CA GLY A 1841 -3.83 -12.85 -56.10
C GLY A 1841 -3.47 -14.15 -56.83
N SER A 1842 -3.99 -15.28 -56.33
CA SER A 1842 -3.70 -16.63 -56.83
C SER A 1842 -4.04 -16.86 -58.32
N GLU A 1843 -5.01 -16.11 -58.82
CA GLU A 1843 -5.49 -16.12 -60.19
C GLU A 1843 -4.55 -15.38 -61.15
N ASN A 1844 -3.69 -14.50 -60.64
CA ASN A 1844 -2.81 -13.65 -61.43
C ASN A 1844 -1.38 -14.21 -61.56
N VAL A 1845 -1.03 -15.31 -60.86
CA VAL A 1845 0.34 -15.87 -60.85
C VAL A 1845 0.41 -17.22 -61.56
N LYS A 1846 1.43 -17.43 -62.40
CA LYS A 1846 1.63 -18.67 -63.18
C LYS A 1846 3.09 -19.16 -63.16
N MET A 1847 3.27 -20.47 -63.04
CA MET A 1847 4.60 -21.10 -63.12
C MET A 1847 4.94 -21.51 -64.56
N ILE A 1848 6.10 -21.07 -65.06
CA ILE A 1848 6.68 -21.56 -66.32
C ILE A 1848 7.48 -22.82 -66.02
N GLN A 1849 6.95 -23.97 -66.44
CA GLN A 1849 7.61 -25.28 -66.32
C GLN A 1849 8.59 -25.58 -67.47
N ASP A 1850 8.68 -24.71 -68.47
CA ASP A 1850 9.74 -24.79 -69.48
C ASP A 1850 11.08 -24.36 -68.87
N SER A 1851 12.16 -25.07 -69.21
CA SER A 1851 13.54 -24.67 -68.89
C SER A 1851 14.17 -23.81 -70.00
N GLY A 1852 13.57 -23.78 -71.19
CA GLY A 1852 14.02 -23.00 -72.34
C GLY A 1852 14.02 -21.49 -72.09
N LYS A 1853 14.66 -20.74 -73.00
CA LYS A 1853 14.66 -19.28 -72.92
C LYS A 1853 13.30 -18.73 -73.29
N VAL A 1854 12.64 -18.05 -72.35
CA VAL A 1854 11.31 -17.46 -72.54
C VAL A 1854 11.43 -16.22 -73.44
N ASN A 1855 10.51 -16.06 -74.38
CA ASN A 1855 10.32 -14.85 -75.16
C ASN A 1855 9.18 -14.04 -74.52
N PRO A 1856 9.43 -12.84 -73.95
CA PRO A 1856 8.40 -12.06 -73.25
C PRO A 1856 7.17 -11.71 -74.11
N LYS A 1857 7.32 -11.71 -75.44
CA LYS A 1857 6.22 -11.43 -76.40
C LYS A 1857 5.16 -12.52 -76.46
N ASP A 1858 5.48 -13.74 -75.99
CA ASP A 1858 4.59 -14.90 -76.05
C ASP A 1858 3.83 -15.11 -74.71
N LEU A 1859 4.00 -14.20 -73.75
CA LEU A 1859 3.34 -14.18 -72.45
C LEU A 1859 2.14 -13.21 -72.44
N ASP A 1860 1.06 -13.56 -71.73
CA ASP A 1860 -0.09 -12.66 -71.53
C ASP A 1860 0.20 -11.72 -70.35
N SER A 1861 0.33 -10.42 -70.63
CA SER A 1861 0.65 -9.36 -69.67
C SER A 1861 -0.33 -9.23 -68.49
N LYS A 1862 -1.45 -9.96 -68.48
CA LYS A 1862 -2.34 -10.08 -67.32
C LYS A 1862 -1.80 -10.93 -66.17
N TYR A 1863 -0.76 -11.73 -66.41
CA TYR A 1863 -0.23 -12.66 -65.42
C TYR A 1863 1.22 -12.36 -65.05
N ALA A 1864 1.53 -12.55 -63.76
CA ALA A 1864 2.87 -12.64 -63.23
C ALA A 1864 3.40 -14.07 -63.42
N TYR A 1865 4.44 -14.24 -64.22
CA TYR A 1865 5.07 -15.52 -64.51
C TYR A 1865 6.37 -15.72 -63.73
N ILE A 1866 6.57 -16.93 -63.22
CA ILE A 1866 7.79 -17.35 -62.53
C ILE A 1866 8.32 -18.62 -63.20
N GLN A 1867 9.51 -18.54 -63.79
CA GLN A 1867 10.23 -19.70 -64.32
C GLN A 1867 11.16 -20.25 -63.24
N VAL A 1868 11.11 -21.55 -62.98
CA VAL A 1868 12.01 -22.22 -62.03
C VAL A 1868 12.64 -23.44 -62.68
N THR A 1869 13.96 -23.59 -62.55
CA THR A 1869 14.72 -24.66 -63.20
C THR A 1869 15.83 -25.15 -62.29
N HIS A 1870 15.88 -26.45 -62.00
CA HIS A 1870 16.96 -27.05 -61.22
C HIS A 1870 18.29 -26.96 -61.98
N VAL A 1871 19.35 -26.55 -61.30
CA VAL A 1871 20.71 -26.42 -61.86
C VAL A 1871 21.71 -27.08 -60.91
N ILE A 1872 22.77 -27.65 -61.46
CA ILE A 1872 23.88 -28.22 -60.68
C ILE A 1872 25.15 -27.37 -60.83
N PRO A 1873 26.07 -27.36 -59.85
CA PRO A 1873 27.36 -26.68 -59.99
C PRO A 1873 28.11 -27.19 -61.24
N PHE A 1874 28.67 -26.26 -62.02
CA PHE A 1874 29.40 -26.59 -63.25
C PHE A 1874 30.90 -26.35 -63.09
N PHE A 1875 31.67 -27.38 -63.47
CA PHE A 1875 33.13 -27.36 -63.46
C PHE A 1875 33.66 -27.83 -64.81
N ASP A 1876 34.72 -27.19 -65.30
CA ASP A 1876 35.50 -27.73 -66.40
C ASP A 1876 36.55 -28.75 -65.91
N GLU A 1877 37.25 -29.41 -66.84
CA GLU A 1877 38.22 -30.46 -66.50
C GLU A 1877 39.35 -29.97 -65.59
N LYS A 1878 39.75 -28.69 -65.71
CA LYS A 1878 40.75 -28.09 -64.84
C LYS A 1878 40.20 -27.88 -63.43
N GLU A 1879 39.01 -27.29 -63.31
CA GLU A 1879 38.35 -27.10 -62.01
C GLU A 1879 38.05 -28.44 -61.31
N LEU A 1880 37.71 -29.51 -62.04
CA LEU A 1880 37.52 -30.85 -61.47
C LEU A 1880 38.81 -31.47 -60.91
N GLN A 1881 39.97 -31.05 -61.42
CA GLN A 1881 41.30 -31.48 -60.98
C GLN A 1881 41.78 -30.70 -59.75
N GLU A 1882 41.40 -29.43 -59.66
CA GLU A 1882 41.64 -28.54 -58.51
C GLU A 1882 40.68 -28.85 -57.34
N ARG A 1883 39.40 -29.13 -57.64
CA ARG A 1883 38.32 -29.42 -56.67
C ARG A 1883 38.12 -30.95 -56.55
N LYS A 1884 38.88 -31.55 -55.65
CA LYS A 1884 38.98 -32.99 -55.39
C LYS A 1884 37.89 -33.50 -54.45
N THR A 1885 37.42 -32.67 -53.52
CA THR A 1885 36.40 -33.05 -52.53
C THR A 1885 35.01 -32.52 -52.88
N GLU A 1886 33.97 -33.16 -52.33
CA GLU A 1886 32.58 -32.70 -52.47
C GLU A 1886 32.36 -31.32 -51.82
N PHE A 1887 33.13 -30.99 -50.78
CA PHE A 1887 33.15 -29.67 -50.16
C PHE A 1887 33.67 -28.60 -51.13
N GLU A 1888 34.81 -28.85 -51.78
CA GLU A 1888 35.39 -27.96 -52.79
C GLU A 1888 34.47 -27.78 -54.00
N ARG A 1889 33.61 -28.77 -54.30
CA ARG A 1889 32.55 -28.71 -55.32
C ARG A 1889 31.25 -28.06 -54.83
N SER A 1890 31.16 -27.72 -53.55
CA SER A 1890 30.01 -27.11 -52.86
C SER A 1890 30.35 -25.78 -52.17
N HIS A 1891 31.52 -25.21 -52.46
CA HIS A 1891 32.03 -24.00 -51.83
C HIS A 1891 32.84 -23.14 -52.82
N ASN A 1892 32.66 -21.82 -52.73
CA ASN A 1892 33.18 -20.83 -53.68
C ASN A 1892 32.88 -21.23 -55.14
N ILE A 1893 31.61 -21.55 -55.39
CA ILE A 1893 31.08 -21.95 -56.71
C ILE A 1893 30.33 -20.79 -57.37
N ARG A 1894 30.49 -20.61 -58.68
CA ARG A 1894 29.94 -19.46 -59.43
C ARG A 1894 29.20 -19.85 -60.71
N ARG A 1895 29.52 -21.01 -61.28
CA ARG A 1895 28.91 -21.53 -62.50
C ARG A 1895 27.94 -22.66 -62.17
N PHE A 1896 26.81 -22.67 -62.85
CA PHE A 1896 25.74 -23.63 -62.71
C PHE A 1896 25.28 -24.09 -64.08
N MET A 1897 24.76 -25.31 -64.20
CA MET A 1897 24.40 -25.91 -65.47
C MET A 1897 23.10 -26.72 -65.39
N PHE A 1898 22.33 -26.69 -66.48
CA PHE A 1898 21.22 -27.59 -66.73
C PHE A 1898 21.27 -28.10 -68.17
N GLU A 1899 20.70 -29.28 -68.40
CA GLU A 1899 20.55 -29.87 -69.73
C GLU A 1899 19.07 -29.88 -70.15
N MET A 1900 18.80 -29.60 -71.42
CA MET A 1900 17.45 -29.58 -72.00
C MET A 1900 17.42 -30.43 -73.29
N PRO A 1901 16.55 -31.44 -73.39
CA PRO A 1901 16.40 -32.22 -74.62
C PRO A 1901 15.67 -31.40 -75.70
N PHE A 1902 16.12 -31.52 -76.95
CA PHE A 1902 15.45 -30.94 -78.11
C PHE A 1902 15.72 -31.77 -79.37
N THR A 1903 14.97 -31.52 -80.44
CA THR A 1903 15.17 -32.11 -81.78
C THR A 1903 15.35 -30.98 -82.78
N GLN A 1904 15.98 -31.25 -83.93
CA GLN A 1904 16.10 -30.26 -85.00
C GLN A 1904 14.74 -29.80 -85.57
N THR A 1905 13.66 -30.57 -85.34
CA THR A 1905 12.28 -30.22 -85.71
C THR A 1905 11.56 -29.34 -84.68
N GLY A 1906 12.22 -28.96 -83.58
CA GLY A 1906 11.69 -28.08 -82.53
C GLY A 1906 10.89 -28.79 -81.43
N LYS A 1907 10.68 -30.11 -81.50
CA LYS A 1907 10.10 -30.90 -80.39
C LYS A 1907 11.14 -31.12 -79.30
N ARG A 1908 10.71 -31.26 -78.02
CA ARG A 1908 11.65 -31.55 -76.92
C ARG A 1908 12.19 -32.98 -76.93
N GLN A 1909 11.35 -33.96 -77.24
CA GLN A 1909 11.70 -35.39 -77.28
C GLN A 1909 11.48 -35.96 -78.67
N GLY A 1910 12.34 -36.90 -79.07
CA GLY A 1910 12.31 -37.59 -80.37
C GLY A 1910 13.02 -38.95 -80.33
N GLY A 1911 13.15 -39.58 -81.50
CA GLY A 1911 13.95 -40.79 -81.68
C GLY A 1911 15.43 -40.57 -81.34
N VAL A 1912 16.17 -41.64 -80.99
CA VAL A 1912 17.59 -41.55 -80.60
C VAL A 1912 18.46 -40.91 -81.68
N GLU A 1913 18.07 -41.05 -82.94
CA GLU A 1913 18.69 -40.51 -84.15
C GLU A 1913 18.44 -39.00 -84.38
N GLU A 1914 17.42 -38.42 -83.75
CA GLU A 1914 17.06 -36.98 -83.85
C GLU A 1914 17.20 -36.22 -82.52
N GLN A 1915 17.42 -36.93 -81.41
CA GLN A 1915 17.48 -36.37 -80.06
C GLN A 1915 18.78 -35.61 -79.80
N CYS A 1916 18.74 -34.29 -79.92
CA CYS A 1916 19.79 -33.37 -79.49
C CYS A 1916 19.64 -33.02 -78.00
N LYS A 1917 20.69 -32.42 -77.40
CA LYS A 1917 20.68 -31.95 -76.02
C LYS A 1917 21.41 -30.62 -75.86
N ARG A 1918 20.75 -29.60 -75.33
CA ARG A 1918 21.32 -28.27 -75.04
C ARG A 1918 21.81 -28.22 -73.60
N ARG A 1919 23.11 -28.01 -73.39
CA ARG A 1919 23.74 -27.79 -72.08
C ARG A 1919 23.90 -26.29 -71.87
N THR A 1920 23.14 -25.71 -70.95
CA THR A 1920 23.18 -24.27 -70.64
C THR A 1920 23.99 -24.04 -69.37
N ILE A 1921 24.94 -23.10 -69.40
CA ILE A 1921 25.82 -22.73 -68.29
C ILE A 1921 25.59 -21.28 -67.91
N LEU A 1922 25.24 -21.07 -66.64
CA LEU A 1922 24.87 -19.81 -65.98
C LEU A 1922 26.00 -19.41 -65.03
N THR A 1923 26.46 -18.16 -65.08
CA THR A 1923 27.47 -17.61 -64.17
C THR A 1923 26.85 -16.52 -63.30
N ALA A 1924 26.85 -16.70 -61.98
CA ALA A 1924 26.35 -15.71 -61.03
C ALA A 1924 27.34 -14.54 -60.83
N ILE A 1925 26.85 -13.36 -60.41
CA ILE A 1925 27.74 -12.20 -60.14
C ILE A 1925 28.75 -12.49 -59.02
N HIS A 1926 28.34 -13.20 -57.97
CA HIS A 1926 29.12 -13.59 -56.79
C HIS A 1926 29.21 -15.12 -56.66
N CYS A 1927 30.15 -15.62 -55.86
CA CYS A 1927 30.27 -17.05 -55.56
C CYS A 1927 29.34 -17.45 -54.41
N PHE A 1928 28.84 -18.69 -54.37
CA PHE A 1928 28.15 -19.26 -53.21
C PHE A 1928 29.11 -20.00 -52.28
N PRO A 1929 28.93 -19.93 -50.94
CA PRO A 1929 27.96 -19.08 -50.23
C PRO A 1929 28.34 -17.59 -50.29
N TYR A 1930 27.36 -16.72 -50.07
CA TYR A 1930 27.50 -15.26 -50.04
C TYR A 1930 26.64 -14.68 -48.90
N VAL A 1931 26.64 -13.37 -48.69
CA VAL A 1931 25.74 -12.70 -47.74
C VAL A 1931 24.25 -12.73 -48.15
N LYS A 1932 23.93 -13.39 -49.27
CA LYS A 1932 22.57 -13.59 -49.82
C LYS A 1932 22.39 -15.01 -50.35
N LYS A 1933 21.18 -15.55 -50.24
CA LYS A 1933 20.79 -16.85 -50.80
C LYS A 1933 20.34 -16.83 -52.27
N ARG A 1934 19.99 -15.66 -52.81
CA ARG A 1934 19.80 -15.44 -54.26
C ARG A 1934 20.86 -14.51 -54.80
N ILE A 1935 21.38 -14.81 -55.99
CA ILE A 1935 22.45 -14.04 -56.65
C ILE A 1935 22.11 -13.88 -58.14
N PRO A 1936 22.08 -12.64 -58.69
CA PRO A 1936 21.82 -12.40 -60.11
C PRO A 1936 22.73 -13.21 -61.05
N VAL A 1937 22.16 -13.71 -62.14
CA VAL A 1937 22.91 -14.29 -63.26
C VAL A 1937 23.57 -13.14 -64.03
N MET A 1938 24.90 -13.16 -64.07
CA MET A 1938 25.72 -12.18 -64.78
C MET A 1938 25.84 -12.50 -66.28
N TYR A 1939 25.92 -13.79 -66.60
CA TYR A 1939 26.23 -14.29 -67.93
C TYR A 1939 25.65 -15.68 -68.13
N GLN A 1940 25.17 -15.97 -69.34
CA GLN A 1940 24.69 -17.30 -69.73
C GLN A 1940 25.20 -17.66 -71.13
N HIS A 1941 25.54 -18.92 -71.35
CA HIS A 1941 25.85 -19.48 -72.66
C HIS A 1941 25.39 -20.93 -72.74
N HIS A 1942 25.33 -21.50 -73.95
CA HIS A 1942 24.92 -22.88 -74.14
C HIS A 1942 25.76 -23.59 -75.21
N THR A 1943 25.83 -24.91 -75.09
CA THR A 1943 26.46 -25.81 -76.05
C THR A 1943 25.46 -26.89 -76.44
N ASP A 1944 25.24 -27.07 -77.73
CA ASP A 1944 24.33 -28.10 -78.25
C ASP A 1944 25.11 -29.36 -78.62
N LEU A 1945 24.64 -30.51 -78.13
CA LEU A 1945 25.13 -31.83 -78.48
C LEU A 1945 24.21 -32.43 -79.54
N ASN A 1946 24.79 -32.89 -80.65
CA ASN A 1946 24.09 -33.62 -81.70
C ASN A 1946 23.75 -35.06 -81.25
N PRO A 1947 22.85 -35.80 -81.94
CA PRO A 1947 22.33 -37.07 -81.44
C PRO A 1947 23.41 -38.14 -81.13
N ILE A 1948 24.43 -38.28 -81.98
CA ILE A 1948 25.58 -39.17 -81.70
C ILE A 1948 26.41 -38.71 -80.48
N GLU A 1949 26.45 -37.41 -80.19
CA GLU A 1949 27.16 -36.86 -79.04
C GLU A 1949 26.34 -37.02 -77.75
N VAL A 1950 25.01 -37.00 -77.84
CA VAL A 1950 24.12 -37.39 -76.74
C VAL A 1950 24.32 -38.86 -76.40
N ALA A 1951 24.37 -39.75 -77.41
CA ALA A 1951 24.68 -41.16 -77.19
C ALA A 1951 26.05 -41.38 -76.53
N ILE A 1952 27.10 -40.67 -76.99
CA ILE A 1952 28.43 -40.73 -76.36
C ILE A 1952 28.40 -40.22 -74.91
N ASP A 1953 27.76 -39.08 -74.64
CA ASP A 1953 27.66 -38.48 -73.30
C ASP A 1953 26.88 -39.38 -72.33
N GLU A 1954 25.75 -39.96 -72.73
CA GLU A 1954 24.98 -40.89 -71.90
C GLU A 1954 25.69 -42.22 -71.68
N MET A 1955 26.24 -42.84 -72.74
CA MET A 1955 26.95 -44.12 -72.59
C MET A 1955 28.23 -43.95 -71.75
N SER A 1956 28.97 -42.85 -71.92
CA SER A 1956 30.16 -42.56 -71.09
C SER A 1956 29.78 -42.38 -69.62
N LYS A 1957 28.69 -41.66 -69.33
CA LYS A 1957 28.13 -41.55 -67.97
C LYS A 1957 27.73 -42.92 -67.40
N LYS A 1958 27.07 -43.77 -68.20
CA LYS A 1958 26.67 -45.13 -67.80
C LYS A 1958 27.88 -46.02 -67.45
N VAL A 1959 28.95 -45.97 -68.26
CA VAL A 1959 30.22 -46.66 -68.00
C VAL A 1959 30.86 -46.16 -66.70
N ALA A 1960 30.90 -44.85 -66.50
CA ALA A 1960 31.47 -44.25 -65.29
C ALA A 1960 30.68 -44.63 -64.03
N GLU A 1961 29.34 -44.61 -64.08
CA GLU A 1961 28.47 -45.06 -62.98
C GLU A 1961 28.71 -46.53 -62.62
N LEU A 1962 28.75 -47.43 -63.62
CA LEU A 1962 28.99 -48.85 -63.39
C LEU A 1962 30.39 -49.10 -62.81
N ARG A 1963 31.43 -48.49 -63.39
CA ARG A 1963 32.81 -48.62 -62.89
C ARG A 1963 32.97 -48.06 -61.48
N GLN A 1964 32.32 -46.94 -61.13
CA GLN A 1964 32.31 -46.39 -59.78
C GLN A 1964 31.68 -47.36 -58.77
N LEU A 1965 30.53 -47.96 -59.12
CA LEU A 1965 29.86 -48.93 -58.25
C LEU A 1965 30.71 -50.19 -58.06
N CYS A 1966 31.32 -50.70 -59.14
CA CYS A 1966 32.23 -51.86 -59.08
C CYS A 1966 33.54 -51.61 -58.32
N SER A 1967 34.02 -50.36 -58.27
CA SER A 1967 35.26 -49.98 -57.55
C SER A 1967 35.03 -49.52 -56.11
N SER A 1968 33.77 -49.49 -55.65
CA SER A 1968 33.44 -49.09 -54.28
C SER A 1968 33.90 -50.14 -53.26
N ALA A 1969 34.54 -49.70 -52.17
CA ALA A 1969 35.08 -50.60 -51.15
C ALA A 1969 33.98 -51.40 -50.42
N GLU A 1970 32.83 -50.78 -50.19
CA GLU A 1970 31.57 -51.44 -49.88
C GLU A 1970 30.62 -51.21 -51.05
N VAL A 1971 30.26 -52.27 -51.78
CA VAL A 1971 29.42 -52.17 -52.96
C VAL A 1971 27.95 -52.19 -52.54
N ASP A 1972 27.21 -51.13 -52.87
CA ASP A 1972 25.75 -51.10 -52.76
C ASP A 1972 25.14 -52.05 -53.80
N MET A 1973 24.82 -53.27 -53.36
CA MET A 1973 24.24 -54.32 -54.20
C MET A 1973 22.96 -53.87 -54.90
N ILE A 1974 22.08 -53.11 -54.23
CA ILE A 1974 20.79 -52.68 -54.79
C ILE A 1974 21.03 -51.63 -55.88
N LYS A 1975 21.91 -50.66 -55.64
CA LYS A 1975 22.26 -49.64 -56.63
C LYS A 1975 23.04 -50.20 -57.80
N LEU A 1976 23.91 -51.20 -57.57
CA LEU A 1976 24.56 -51.97 -58.62
C LEU A 1976 23.52 -52.71 -59.48
N GLN A 1977 22.63 -53.50 -58.86
CA GLN A 1977 21.58 -54.25 -59.56
C GLN A 1977 20.67 -53.33 -60.37
N LEU A 1978 20.22 -52.20 -59.80
CA LEU A 1978 19.36 -51.23 -60.50
C LEU A 1978 20.03 -50.67 -61.76
N LYS A 1979 21.33 -50.30 -61.66
CA LYS A 1979 22.08 -49.73 -62.79
C LYS A 1979 22.48 -50.80 -63.81
N LEU A 1980 22.80 -52.02 -63.37
CA LEU A 1980 23.15 -53.16 -64.21
C LEU A 1980 21.94 -53.68 -64.99
N GLN A 1981 20.82 -53.95 -64.31
CA GLN A 1981 19.56 -54.36 -64.93
C GLN A 1981 19.09 -53.31 -65.95
N GLY A 1982 19.10 -52.02 -65.56
CA GLY A 1982 18.83 -50.90 -66.46
C GLY A 1982 19.91 -50.64 -67.53
N SER A 1983 20.87 -51.55 -67.71
CA SER A 1983 21.88 -51.56 -68.77
C SER A 1983 21.73 -52.80 -69.67
N VAL A 1984 21.61 -54.01 -69.10
CA VAL A 1984 21.60 -55.28 -69.84
C VAL A 1984 20.20 -55.90 -70.03
N SER A 1985 19.21 -55.53 -69.21
CA SER A 1985 17.86 -56.11 -69.19
C SER A 1985 16.80 -55.00 -69.29
N VAL A 1986 16.86 -54.21 -70.36
CA VAL A 1986 16.03 -53.01 -70.51
C VAL A 1986 14.62 -53.36 -71.00
N GLN A 1987 13.59 -53.01 -70.22
CA GLN A 1987 12.19 -53.37 -70.52
C GLN A 1987 11.30 -52.19 -70.99
N VAL A 1988 11.66 -50.94 -70.67
CA VAL A 1988 10.79 -49.76 -70.90
C VAL A 1988 11.38 -48.77 -71.91
N ASN A 1989 12.67 -48.46 -71.80
CA ASN A 1989 13.37 -47.58 -72.73
C ASN A 1989 13.99 -48.39 -73.88
N ALA A 1990 14.32 -47.74 -75.00
CA ALA A 1990 14.90 -48.42 -76.17
C ALA A 1990 16.28 -49.10 -75.92
N GLY A 1991 16.93 -48.78 -74.80
CA GLY A 1991 18.16 -49.42 -74.32
C GLY A 1991 19.43 -49.03 -75.08
N PRO A 1992 20.62 -49.45 -74.60
CA PRO A 1992 21.90 -49.13 -75.25
C PRO A 1992 21.98 -49.58 -76.72
N LEU A 1993 21.35 -50.71 -77.04
CA LEU A 1993 21.31 -51.23 -78.41
C LEU A 1993 20.64 -50.28 -79.41
N ALA A 1994 19.72 -49.40 -78.98
CA ALA A 1994 19.16 -48.37 -79.86
C ALA A 1994 20.23 -47.39 -80.36
N TYR A 1995 21.17 -46.98 -79.50
CA TYR A 1995 22.31 -46.16 -79.91
C TYR A 1995 23.25 -46.92 -80.86
N ALA A 1996 23.48 -48.22 -80.63
CA ALA A 1996 24.28 -49.04 -81.54
C ALA A 1996 23.64 -49.13 -82.93
N ARG A 1997 22.35 -49.49 -83.03
CA ARG A 1997 21.62 -49.58 -84.30
C ARG A 1997 21.52 -48.24 -85.05
N ALA A 1998 21.35 -47.13 -84.32
CA ALA A 1998 21.23 -45.80 -84.92
C ALA A 1998 22.56 -45.22 -85.44
N PHE A 1999 23.68 -45.51 -84.79
CA PHE A 1999 24.96 -44.81 -85.03
C PHE A 1999 26.14 -45.70 -85.45
N LEU A 2000 26.07 -47.02 -85.23
CA LEU A 2000 27.17 -47.96 -85.49
C LEU A 2000 26.93 -48.95 -86.63
N ASP A 2001 25.67 -49.12 -87.06
CA ASP A 2001 25.31 -49.92 -88.23
C ASP A 2001 25.89 -49.33 -89.54
N ASP A 2002 26.44 -50.20 -90.40
CA ASP A 2002 27.11 -49.86 -91.66
C ASP A 2002 26.26 -49.00 -92.63
N THR A 2003 24.93 -49.07 -92.53
CA THR A 2003 24.02 -48.21 -93.32
C THR A 2003 23.95 -46.77 -92.83
N ASN A 2004 24.23 -46.53 -91.55
CA ASN A 2004 24.06 -45.25 -90.86
C ASN A 2004 25.38 -44.54 -90.52
N THR A 2005 26.48 -45.27 -90.29
CA THR A 2005 27.79 -44.69 -89.89
C THR A 2005 28.25 -43.53 -90.78
N LYS A 2006 28.04 -43.63 -92.10
CA LYS A 2006 28.41 -42.60 -93.10
C LYS A 2006 27.70 -41.25 -92.94
N ARG A 2007 26.67 -41.15 -92.08
CA ARG A 2007 25.96 -39.90 -91.78
C ARG A 2007 26.60 -39.09 -90.64
N TYR A 2008 27.57 -39.66 -89.93
CA TYR A 2008 28.16 -39.08 -88.73
C TYR A 2008 29.68 -38.97 -88.85
N PRO A 2009 30.35 -38.07 -88.08
CA PRO A 2009 31.80 -37.92 -88.13
C PRO A 2009 32.54 -39.19 -87.66
N ASP A 2010 33.48 -39.69 -88.46
CA ASP A 2010 34.26 -40.91 -88.18
C ASP A 2010 34.89 -40.95 -86.77
N ASN A 2011 35.36 -39.81 -86.27
CA ASN A 2011 35.95 -39.70 -84.94
C ASN A 2011 34.92 -39.91 -83.82
N LYS A 2012 33.67 -39.46 -84.01
CA LYS A 2012 32.55 -39.67 -83.08
C LYS A 2012 32.06 -41.12 -83.16
N VAL A 2013 31.96 -41.71 -84.35
CA VAL A 2013 31.63 -43.14 -84.52
C VAL A 2013 32.68 -44.03 -83.84
N LYS A 2014 33.98 -43.76 -84.05
CA LYS A 2014 35.08 -44.48 -83.37
C LYS A 2014 35.03 -44.33 -81.84
N LEU A 2015 34.75 -43.12 -81.34
CA LEU A 2015 34.61 -42.89 -79.91
C LEU A 2015 33.40 -43.62 -79.32
N LEU A 2016 32.25 -43.64 -80.02
CA LEU A 2016 31.08 -44.39 -79.58
C LEU A 2016 31.34 -45.91 -79.57
N LYS A 2017 32.00 -46.46 -80.60
CA LYS A 2017 32.47 -47.86 -80.59
C LYS A 2017 33.34 -48.14 -79.35
N GLU A 2018 34.30 -47.27 -79.05
CA GLU A 2018 35.18 -47.42 -77.88
C GLU A 2018 34.42 -47.37 -76.54
N VAL A 2019 33.49 -46.43 -76.39
CA VAL A 2019 32.62 -46.37 -75.20
C VAL A 2019 31.77 -47.64 -75.08
N PHE A 2020 31.30 -48.23 -76.18
CA PHE A 2020 30.62 -49.53 -76.16
C PHE A 2020 31.51 -50.70 -75.74
N ARG A 2021 32.79 -50.75 -76.13
CA ARG A 2021 33.74 -51.76 -75.62
C ARG A 2021 33.87 -51.66 -74.10
N GLN A 2022 34.05 -50.45 -73.60
CA GLN A 2022 34.16 -50.16 -72.17
C GLN A 2022 32.84 -50.41 -71.41
N PHE A 2023 31.70 -50.29 -72.07
CA PHE A 2023 30.38 -50.61 -71.52
C PHE A 2023 30.13 -52.11 -71.39
N VAL A 2024 30.52 -52.90 -72.40
CA VAL A 2024 30.48 -54.37 -72.30
C VAL A 2024 31.40 -54.85 -71.18
N GLU A 2025 32.65 -54.35 -71.12
CA GLU A 2025 33.58 -54.62 -70.01
C GLU A 2025 32.98 -54.27 -68.64
N ALA A 2026 32.44 -53.04 -68.49
CA ALA A 2026 31.86 -52.58 -67.22
C ALA A 2026 30.62 -53.40 -66.81
N CYS A 2027 29.79 -53.83 -67.75
CA CYS A 2027 28.65 -54.71 -67.48
C CYS A 2027 29.11 -56.12 -67.07
N GLY A 2028 30.13 -56.68 -67.73
CA GLY A 2028 30.74 -57.96 -67.35
C GLY A 2028 31.37 -57.91 -65.96
N GLN A 2029 32.08 -56.83 -65.63
CA GLN A 2029 32.62 -56.60 -64.29
C GLN A 2029 31.49 -56.47 -63.25
N ALA A 2030 30.43 -55.70 -63.56
CA ALA A 2030 29.27 -55.53 -62.68
C ALA A 2030 28.53 -56.85 -62.43
N LEU A 2031 28.37 -57.71 -63.43
CA LEU A 2031 27.84 -59.06 -63.26
C LEU A 2031 28.73 -59.90 -62.33
N ALA A 2032 30.04 -59.89 -62.54
CA ALA A 2032 30.99 -60.67 -61.74
C ALA A 2032 31.10 -60.15 -60.28
N VAL A 2033 30.85 -58.87 -60.04
CA VAL A 2033 30.71 -58.29 -58.69
C VAL A 2033 29.36 -58.69 -58.08
N ASN A 2034 28.26 -58.54 -58.81
CA ASN A 2034 26.92 -58.89 -58.31
C ASN A 2034 26.82 -60.38 -57.93
N GLU A 2035 27.41 -61.28 -58.72
CA GLU A 2035 27.48 -62.72 -58.45
C GLU A 2035 28.10 -63.08 -57.09
N ARG A 2036 28.96 -62.21 -56.55
CA ARG A 2036 29.60 -62.38 -55.23
C ARG A 2036 28.79 -61.79 -54.08
N LEU A 2037 27.76 -60.99 -54.38
CA LEU A 2037 26.94 -60.25 -53.42
C LEU A 2037 25.55 -60.86 -53.23
N ILE A 2038 25.00 -61.48 -54.29
CA ILE A 2038 23.69 -62.14 -54.26
C ILE A 2038 23.63 -63.32 -53.29
N LYS A 2039 22.40 -63.66 -52.90
CA LYS A 2039 22.04 -64.87 -52.15
C LYS A 2039 21.21 -65.81 -53.03
N GLU A 2040 20.84 -66.98 -52.51
CA GLU A 2040 20.14 -68.02 -53.27
C GLU A 2040 18.84 -67.53 -53.94
N ASP A 2041 18.13 -66.57 -53.35
CA ASP A 2041 16.89 -65.98 -53.87
C ASP A 2041 17.08 -65.13 -55.14
N GLN A 2042 18.30 -64.73 -55.46
CA GLN A 2042 18.63 -63.92 -56.65
C GLN A 2042 19.50 -64.66 -57.69
N LEU A 2043 19.74 -65.97 -57.52
CA LEU A 2043 20.54 -66.75 -58.49
C LEU A 2043 19.89 -66.80 -59.89
N GLU A 2044 18.58 -67.04 -59.96
CA GLU A 2044 17.84 -67.06 -61.23
C GLU A 2044 17.88 -65.69 -61.92
N TYR A 2045 17.68 -64.62 -61.15
CA TYR A 2045 17.78 -63.23 -61.63
C TYR A 2045 19.18 -62.86 -62.14
N GLN A 2046 20.24 -63.36 -61.49
CA GLN A 2046 21.62 -63.17 -61.97
C GLN A 2046 21.88 -63.94 -63.26
N GLU A 2047 21.40 -65.18 -63.40
CA GLU A 2047 21.55 -65.93 -64.65
C GLU A 2047 20.73 -65.34 -65.81
N GLU A 2048 19.55 -64.78 -65.53
CA GLU A 2048 18.79 -63.98 -66.50
C GLU A 2048 19.59 -62.74 -66.96
N MET A 2049 20.14 -61.95 -66.02
CA MET A 2049 20.99 -60.80 -66.38
C MET A 2049 22.26 -61.22 -67.14
N LYS A 2050 22.89 -62.36 -66.81
CA LYS A 2050 24.01 -62.90 -67.59
C LYS A 2050 23.58 -63.35 -68.99
N ALA A 2051 22.39 -63.93 -69.14
CA ALA A 2051 21.86 -64.34 -70.44
C ALA A 2051 21.59 -63.12 -71.32
N ASN A 2052 20.89 -62.11 -70.79
CA ASN A 2052 20.58 -60.87 -71.49
C ASN A 2052 21.86 -60.07 -71.84
N TYR A 2053 22.87 -60.07 -70.96
CA TYR A 2053 24.20 -59.54 -71.28
C TYR A 2053 24.88 -60.28 -72.43
N ARG A 2054 24.85 -61.63 -72.44
CA ARG A 2054 25.41 -62.45 -73.54
C ARG A 2054 24.70 -62.16 -74.87
N GLU A 2055 23.38 -61.98 -74.86
CA GLU A 2055 22.60 -61.60 -76.04
C GLU A 2055 22.95 -60.18 -76.53
N MET A 2056 22.97 -59.20 -75.63
CA MET A 2056 23.37 -57.83 -75.92
C MET A 2056 24.79 -57.73 -76.49
N ALA A 2057 25.74 -58.47 -75.91
CA ALA A 2057 27.13 -58.51 -76.36
C ALA A 2057 27.28 -59.17 -77.75
N LYS A 2058 26.48 -60.23 -78.03
CA LYS A 2058 26.38 -60.83 -79.36
C LYS A 2058 25.83 -59.86 -80.40
N GLU A 2059 24.72 -59.18 -80.11
CA GLU A 2059 24.14 -58.21 -81.06
C GLU A 2059 25.07 -57.01 -81.28
N LEU A 2060 25.73 -56.50 -80.24
CA LEU A 2060 26.79 -55.49 -80.38
C LEU A 2060 27.94 -55.97 -81.25
N SER A 2061 28.34 -57.23 -81.13
CA SER A 2061 29.40 -57.83 -81.97
C SER A 2061 28.97 -57.87 -83.44
N GLU A 2062 27.72 -58.24 -83.71
CA GLU A 2062 27.13 -58.26 -85.05
C GLU A 2062 27.08 -56.85 -85.67
N ILE A 2063 26.60 -55.85 -84.93
CA ILE A 2063 26.52 -54.44 -85.38
C ILE A 2063 27.92 -53.80 -85.55
N MET A 2064 28.85 -54.07 -84.65
CA MET A 2064 30.18 -53.44 -84.69
C MET A 2064 31.17 -54.14 -85.64
N HIS A 2065 30.85 -55.35 -86.11
CA HIS A 2065 31.75 -56.24 -86.86
C HIS A 2065 33.07 -56.53 -86.13
N GLU A 2066 33.00 -56.63 -84.80
CA GLU A 2066 34.10 -56.89 -83.87
C GLU A 2066 33.62 -57.92 -82.84
N GLN A 2067 34.47 -58.85 -82.40
CA GLN A 2067 34.06 -59.84 -81.39
C GLN A 2067 34.15 -59.21 -79.99
N LEU A 2068 32.99 -59.03 -79.33
CA LEU A 2068 32.85 -58.36 -78.03
C LEU A 2068 32.23 -59.33 -77.02
N GLY A 2069 33.06 -60.09 -76.31
CA GLY A 2069 32.64 -61.06 -75.29
C GLY A 2069 33.51 -62.30 -75.25
#